data_AF-A0A1G9WNY0-F1
#
_entry.id   AF-A0A1G9WNY0-F1
#
_cell.length_a   1.000
_cell.length_b   1.000
_cell.length_c   1.000
_cell.angle_alpha   90.00
_cell.angle_beta   90.00
_cell.angle_gamma   90.00
#
_symmetry.space_group_name_H-M   'P 1'
#
loop_
_entity.id
_entity.type
_entity.pdbx_description
1 polymer ?
#
loop_
_entity_poly.entity_id
_entity_poly.type
_entity_poly.pdbx_seq_one_letter_code
_entity_poly.pdbx_strand_id
1 'polypeptide(L)'
;MSSILPPLGPSERRAASAIVGLVLLFGMVMVGAGLILMASMSATEQVQQQNELDNAELSLQEASVRLQTLSYQDDDDVASFDLAGRSSDDVRIESNGNLTFQLNGEGACTARMELGSIVYRNDEGQSVAYQAGGVWRDDGDGVSLVSPPGLTYQTEQVDNRTVRSVDFPVVNVQGDLNSASGEVTARQVDNPGGPNMEQQLCLPVSENSTIDRVRSMTITVSNNTYYEAWERYLDDEFGDEIPLREPHKEVDDANQTLRYTVPLGQDLSPDEFTIDDAPILGGFYSGSAAGEINLKQNGLLDSYDGSQGTYASQPENWGEGNIYTNSRVAIKNSDVNGSIYSGSGVELKESYLVNGDVYFNNSTGSDLSASGGGTITGETDNGTHIPPLPAVDDRIEAALNTTADANHNNRTDVIQNNVTTLSTGETATLESPGVFYLDSLNVPQDATLVLDTSSGDVVLAVEEKVEVAPGAEIRVQGDGQARMFVGGESGNQLSLDSSRVGVHNGSQYTNRSDGLWFYCKSGCSGEFLDGSRFTGVVYGPGDAGGVFGIGKESEVFGALAVDRIDTTAGNNGEGNTRAELHFDTSVQTAEFDRNGDGTPDSEEGSSGGVPEKYDECPDIEAMGVNGCQPVNEDETANALIVNQSHAKLTVVGSMVADNRTQTREVGEREPLDVVFVIDDSGSMGNPEVNEITDGAIELDGGWTAWETPEEASYVDPDDHEYGWAWVPEDTVWEVRYLEPGAMGQETEYLTEDERADLEKDNSGDNDGVAEIRRVDDSGGDVTIPDGQIWLVSNNPYADEGDAGTGSTQWVYEGQTIDTANWNYVRMYGLGNDPTDERADAMRTFIGMLNASNGDRVGAIEFTTNGWYDTETVWQIENGNDFDGANSSLSLNSEGGTPMEEAIRGGAAELQDGDNDNKVMILLTDGRPDGTPGGVIGAADDVNDNIQIQTVGLGGNTNTSLLQDIADETGGNYSQVGDSEQLNETFRQIAGQVTEQQYNVIEYKDTTVEISIDDETVTLSGNANDPTATSRPSRTINIADTLGFDEEQVDQYVGTLLSAEATTYACDNVSETGDTQSHDGTTYDEVTCESREAGTFDQINNSSKSDHEIYVDGESIPDASEFDTGWFKDESFRQVINDYDSSLIADTDGDSTADEFSLGENDAVIVVRTNSSNSDTDYVVLHFEAWNEGPWVVNGSDDGSSQVVGDDSSIPDPTDDNSYVIDIDQSNVELGNESASIVALPGDVVDRAVTGDAGGTPTARLVPSQSGASAARARSAV
;
A
#
# COMPACT_ATOMS: atom_id res chain seq x y z
N MET A 1 72.13 -52.20 43.43
CA MET A 1 72.64 -52.84 44.67
C MET A 1 71.51 -52.77 45.68
N SER A 2 71.04 -53.82 46.35
CA SER A 2 71.33 -55.26 46.31
C SER A 2 70.03 -55.98 46.74
N SER A 3 69.55 -57.06 46.10
CA SER A 3 70.00 -58.45 46.27
C SER A 3 69.91 -58.91 47.75
N ILE A 4 69.24 -60.01 48.14
CA ILE A 4 69.27 -61.38 47.58
C ILE A 4 67.98 -62.20 47.92
N LEU A 5 67.65 -63.19 47.08
CA LEU A 5 66.66 -64.30 47.23
C LEU A 5 66.93 -65.20 48.48
N PRO A 6 66.09 -66.18 48.95
CA PRO A 6 65.46 -67.24 48.13
C PRO A 6 64.13 -67.83 48.76
N PRO A 7 63.70 -69.11 48.62
CA PRO A 7 62.39 -69.41 48.00
C PRO A 7 61.56 -70.51 48.72
N LEU A 8 60.71 -71.21 47.94
CA LEU A 8 60.02 -72.51 48.19
C LEU A 8 58.60 -72.48 48.81
N GLY A 9 57.67 -73.17 48.15
CA GLY A 9 56.50 -73.83 48.78
C GLY A 9 56.70 -75.36 48.76
N PRO A 10 55.65 -76.21 48.72
CA PRO A 10 54.21 -75.94 48.94
C PRO A 10 53.58 -76.85 50.04
N SER A 11 52.38 -76.55 50.52
CA SER A 11 51.35 -77.54 50.96
C SER A 11 50.08 -76.89 51.56
N GLU A 12 48.98 -77.65 51.59
CA GLU A 12 47.64 -77.21 52.05
C GLU A 12 47.51 -77.09 53.59
N ARG A 13 46.72 -76.13 54.10
CA ARG A 13 45.33 -76.38 54.58
C ARG A 13 44.63 -75.19 55.28
N ARG A 14 43.57 -74.72 54.60
CA ARG A 14 42.22 -74.37 55.09
C ARG A 14 42.02 -73.55 56.40
N ALA A 15 41.20 -72.50 56.22
CA ALA A 15 40.11 -72.06 57.11
C ALA A 15 40.42 -71.12 58.30
N ALA A 16 40.65 -69.85 57.96
CA ALA A 16 39.90 -68.74 58.52
C ALA A 16 39.36 -67.89 57.33
N SER A 17 38.18 -67.27 57.36
CA SER A 17 37.01 -67.46 58.23
C SER A 17 35.76 -67.00 57.46
N ALA A 18 34.70 -67.81 57.41
CA ALA A 18 33.47 -67.49 56.66
C ALA A 18 32.80 -66.19 57.13
N ILE A 19 32.98 -65.82 58.41
CA ILE A 19 32.42 -64.59 59.00
C ILE A 19 33.12 -63.35 58.45
N VAL A 20 34.43 -63.41 58.16
CA VAL A 20 35.17 -62.27 57.60
C VAL A 20 34.74 -62.01 56.15
N GLY A 21 34.52 -63.08 55.37
CA GLY A 21 33.96 -62.98 54.02
C GLY A 21 32.55 -62.36 54.03
N LEU A 22 31.66 -62.83 54.92
CA LEU A 22 30.30 -62.29 55.03
C LEU A 22 30.28 -60.81 55.42
N VAL A 23 31.11 -60.39 56.38
CA VAL A 23 31.18 -58.99 56.84
C VAL A 23 31.79 -58.08 55.77
N LEU A 24 32.81 -58.53 55.04
CA LEU A 24 33.35 -57.77 53.90
C LEU A 24 32.34 -57.67 52.75
N LEU A 25 31.59 -58.74 52.45
CA LEU A 25 30.59 -58.72 51.39
C LEU A 25 29.39 -57.83 51.75
N PHE A 26 28.89 -57.88 52.99
CA PHE A 26 27.87 -56.92 53.46
C PHE A 26 28.40 -55.47 53.50
N GLY A 27 29.67 -55.26 53.88
CA GLY A 27 30.29 -53.94 53.85
C GLY A 27 30.44 -53.40 52.43
N MET A 28 30.84 -54.23 51.48
CA MET A 28 31.01 -53.86 50.06
C MET A 28 29.67 -53.68 49.34
N VAL A 29 28.62 -54.44 49.71
CA VAL A 29 27.25 -54.22 49.24
C VAL A 29 26.64 -52.95 49.85
N MET A 30 26.90 -52.65 51.12
CA MET A 30 26.49 -51.38 51.75
C MET A 30 27.17 -50.17 51.11
N VAL A 31 28.48 -50.26 50.82
CA VAL A 31 29.22 -49.18 50.14
C VAL A 31 28.81 -49.08 48.67
N GLY A 32 28.60 -50.19 47.98
CA GLY A 32 28.10 -50.19 46.60
C GLY A 32 26.71 -49.59 46.49
N ALA A 33 25.76 -50.03 47.31
CA ALA A 33 24.42 -49.45 47.36
C ALA A 33 24.42 -47.98 47.80
N GLY A 34 25.31 -47.58 48.71
CA GLY A 34 25.48 -46.18 49.11
C GLY A 34 26.03 -45.29 47.99
N LEU A 35 26.99 -45.79 47.21
CA LEU A 35 27.53 -45.07 46.05
C LEU A 35 26.52 -45.01 44.89
N ILE A 36 25.77 -46.08 44.66
CA ILE A 36 24.67 -46.08 43.67
C ILE A 36 23.59 -45.07 44.09
N LEU A 37 23.14 -45.06 45.36
CA LEU A 37 22.16 -44.09 45.85
C LEU A 37 22.67 -42.64 45.77
N MET A 38 23.96 -42.39 45.98
CA MET A 38 24.55 -41.05 45.81
C MET A 38 24.62 -40.62 44.34
N ALA A 39 24.91 -41.54 43.41
CA ALA A 39 24.88 -41.26 41.97
C ALA A 39 23.44 -41.10 41.43
N SER A 40 22.48 -41.83 41.99
CA SER A 40 21.06 -41.67 41.64
C SER A 40 20.49 -40.33 42.10
N MET A 41 20.99 -39.73 43.18
CA MET A 41 20.52 -38.43 43.67
C MET A 41 20.87 -37.29 42.71
N SER A 42 22.14 -37.16 42.31
CA SER A 42 22.56 -36.12 41.36
C SER A 42 21.93 -36.29 39.96
N ALA A 43 21.60 -37.53 39.56
CA ALA A 43 20.90 -37.79 38.31
C ALA A 43 19.40 -37.47 38.39
N THR A 44 18.76 -37.55 39.56
CA THR A 44 17.36 -37.10 39.71
C THR A 44 17.23 -35.59 39.82
N GLU A 45 18.18 -34.90 40.45
CA GLU A 45 18.18 -33.43 40.55
C GLU A 45 18.22 -32.78 39.16
N GLN A 46 19.12 -33.22 38.28
CA GLN A 46 19.26 -32.70 36.92
C GLN A 46 18.06 -33.04 36.00
N VAL A 47 17.48 -34.24 36.13
CA VAL A 47 16.27 -34.60 35.37
C VAL A 47 15.03 -33.82 35.87
N GLN A 48 14.96 -33.47 37.15
CA GLN A 48 13.87 -32.64 37.68
C GLN A 48 13.96 -31.21 37.14
N GLN A 49 15.15 -30.60 37.13
CA GLN A 49 15.34 -29.23 36.65
C GLN A 49 15.08 -29.05 35.15
N GLN A 50 15.43 -30.03 34.31
CA GLN A 50 15.11 -29.98 32.88
C GLN A 50 13.57 -29.99 32.66
N ASN A 51 12.87 -30.94 33.31
CA ASN A 51 11.40 -30.96 33.29
C ASN A 51 10.79 -29.66 33.83
N GLU A 52 11.38 -29.03 34.85
CA GLU A 52 10.87 -27.76 35.41
C GLU A 52 10.95 -26.59 34.43
N LEU A 53 11.92 -26.59 33.51
CA LEU A 53 12.08 -25.58 32.46
C LEU A 53 11.18 -25.85 31.25
N ASP A 54 11.12 -27.09 30.77
CA ASP A 54 10.26 -27.47 29.64
C ASP A 54 8.76 -27.34 30.01
N ASN A 55 8.38 -27.62 31.27
CA ASN A 55 7.02 -27.30 31.76
C ASN A 55 6.79 -25.79 31.94
N ALA A 56 7.81 -24.93 31.92
CA ALA A 56 7.65 -23.48 32.05
C ALA A 56 7.41 -22.84 30.69
N GLU A 57 8.09 -23.38 29.68
CA GLU A 57 7.86 -23.14 28.26
C GLU A 57 6.38 -23.34 27.89
N LEU A 58 5.84 -24.54 28.14
CA LEU A 58 4.42 -24.84 27.90
C LEU A 58 3.46 -23.92 28.69
N SER A 59 3.81 -23.57 29.93
CA SER A 59 3.00 -22.65 30.75
C SER A 59 3.01 -21.20 30.21
N LEU A 60 4.07 -20.81 29.50
CA LEU A 60 4.23 -19.48 28.91
C LEU A 60 3.69 -19.41 27.47
N GLN A 61 3.62 -20.54 26.75
CA GLN A 61 2.84 -20.69 25.51
C GLN A 61 1.32 -20.63 25.80
N GLU A 62 0.83 -21.32 26.83
CA GLU A 62 -0.58 -21.19 27.24
C GLU A 62 -0.91 -19.74 27.68
N ALA A 63 0.05 -19.06 28.33
CA ALA A 63 -0.09 -17.66 28.68
C ALA A 63 0.01 -16.72 27.46
N SER A 64 0.82 -17.03 26.44
CA SER A 64 0.99 -16.14 25.28
C SER A 64 -0.30 -16.03 24.47
N VAL A 65 -0.95 -17.16 24.16
CA VAL A 65 -2.24 -17.20 23.47
C VAL A 65 -3.32 -16.42 24.23
N ARG A 66 -3.43 -16.63 25.56
CA ARG A 66 -4.39 -15.92 26.41
C ARG A 66 -4.08 -14.42 26.56
N LEU A 67 -2.83 -14.02 26.41
CA LEU A 67 -2.44 -12.60 26.41
C LEU A 67 -2.74 -11.97 25.05
N GLN A 68 -2.44 -12.64 23.94
CA GLN A 68 -2.80 -12.18 22.60
C GLN A 68 -4.32 -11.91 22.49
N THR A 69 -5.19 -12.75 23.08
CA THR A 69 -6.64 -12.48 23.09
C THR A 69 -7.07 -11.20 23.81
N LEU A 70 -6.23 -10.57 24.65
CA LEU A 70 -6.53 -9.25 25.23
C LEU A 70 -6.32 -8.09 24.25
N SER A 71 -5.44 -8.22 23.24
CA SER A 71 -5.16 -7.13 22.29
C SER A 71 -6.36 -6.71 21.44
N TYR A 72 -7.40 -7.55 21.41
CA TYR A 72 -8.66 -7.33 20.70
C TYR A 72 -9.82 -7.03 21.68
N GLN A 73 -9.54 -6.54 22.90
CA GLN A 73 -10.51 -6.30 23.98
C GLN A 73 -10.27 -4.94 24.68
N ASP A 74 -11.30 -4.39 25.34
CA ASP A 74 -11.31 -3.04 25.94
C ASP A 74 -10.29 -2.83 27.10
N ASP A 75 -9.78 -1.60 27.23
CA ASP A 75 -8.74 -1.07 28.17
C ASP A 75 -8.74 -1.55 29.65
N ASP A 76 -9.85 -2.09 30.17
CA ASP A 76 -10.01 -2.40 31.61
C ASP A 76 -9.76 -3.89 31.95
N ASP A 77 -9.55 -4.75 30.94
CA ASP A 77 -9.51 -6.21 31.11
C ASP A 77 -8.17 -6.79 31.63
N VAL A 78 -8.25 -7.95 32.29
CA VAL A 78 -7.18 -8.47 33.17
C VAL A 78 -7.03 -9.99 33.09
N ALA A 79 -6.01 -10.46 32.37
CA ALA A 79 -5.65 -11.88 32.38
C ALA A 79 -5.02 -12.29 33.72
N SER A 80 -5.40 -13.48 34.20
CA SER A 80 -4.77 -14.15 35.33
C SER A 80 -4.54 -15.62 35.04
N PHE A 81 -3.34 -16.10 35.35
CA PHE A 81 -2.91 -17.49 35.14
C PHE A 81 -1.99 -17.98 36.25
N ASP A 82 -2.07 -19.28 36.55
CA ASP A 82 -1.25 -19.99 37.53
C ASP A 82 -0.16 -20.76 36.78
N LEU A 83 1.11 -20.36 36.99
CA LEU A 83 2.28 -21.03 36.38
C LEU A 83 2.59 -22.32 37.13
N ALA A 84 1.71 -23.30 36.90
CA ALA A 84 1.33 -24.37 37.82
C ALA A 84 2.49 -25.01 38.63
N GLY A 85 2.30 -25.04 39.95
CA GLY A 85 3.07 -25.89 40.88
C GLY A 85 4.45 -25.37 41.30
N ARG A 86 4.84 -24.15 40.87
CA ARG A 86 6.18 -23.58 41.11
C ARG A 86 6.34 -22.89 42.46
N SER A 87 7.60 -22.64 42.83
CA SER A 87 7.96 -21.70 43.89
C SER A 87 7.80 -20.28 43.36
N SER A 88 7.18 -19.40 44.15
CA SER A 88 6.95 -18.00 43.78
C SER A 88 8.22 -17.14 43.74
N ASP A 89 9.35 -17.67 44.21
CA ASP A 89 10.63 -16.97 44.20
C ASP A 89 11.29 -16.98 42.80
N ASP A 90 10.87 -17.87 41.88
CA ASP A 90 11.58 -18.21 40.63
C ASP A 90 10.96 -17.61 39.34
N VAL A 91 9.74 -17.06 39.44
CA VAL A 91 9.08 -16.30 38.37
C VAL A 91 9.13 -14.81 38.72
N ARG A 92 9.38 -13.94 37.72
CA ARG A 92 9.32 -12.47 37.88
C ARG A 92 8.66 -11.82 36.67
N ILE A 93 7.97 -10.70 36.89
CA ILE A 93 7.70 -9.72 35.84
C ILE A 93 8.84 -8.71 35.90
N GLU A 94 9.56 -8.49 34.80
CA GLU A 94 10.63 -7.49 34.70
C GLU A 94 10.54 -6.70 33.38
N SER A 95 10.81 -5.40 33.44
CA SER A 95 10.91 -4.56 32.23
C SER A 95 12.21 -4.91 31.50
N ASN A 96 12.09 -5.29 30.22
CA ASN A 96 13.17 -5.87 29.43
C ASN A 96 13.25 -5.20 28.05
N GLY A 97 13.70 -3.94 28.06
CA GLY A 97 13.88 -3.13 26.86
C GLY A 97 12.64 -2.37 26.44
N ASN A 98 12.68 -1.84 25.21
CA ASN A 98 11.63 -1.01 24.62
C ASN A 98 11.50 -1.38 23.14
N LEU A 99 10.26 -1.41 22.65
CA LEU A 99 9.94 -1.44 21.23
C LEU A 99 9.59 -0.02 20.79
N THR A 100 9.95 0.34 19.57
CA THR A 100 9.75 1.70 19.03
C THR A 100 9.49 1.60 17.54
N PHE A 101 8.41 2.21 17.09
CA PHE A 101 7.98 2.23 15.70
C PHE A 101 8.13 3.64 15.17
N GLN A 102 8.75 3.81 14.00
CA GLN A 102 9.05 5.11 13.41
C GLN A 102 8.68 5.09 11.93
N LEU A 103 7.73 5.91 11.50
CA LEU A 103 7.33 5.98 10.08
C LEU A 103 8.28 6.88 9.30
N ASN A 104 8.58 6.53 8.05
CA ASN A 104 9.41 7.27 7.08
C ASN A 104 10.86 7.62 7.52
N GLY A 105 11.27 7.28 8.74
CA GLY A 105 12.51 7.77 9.38
C GLY A 105 12.30 8.98 10.30
N GLU A 106 11.06 9.48 10.41
CA GLU A 106 10.72 10.73 11.07
C GLU A 106 10.96 10.73 12.59
N GLY A 107 11.73 11.70 13.07
CA GLY A 107 12.05 11.82 14.49
C GLY A 107 10.86 12.26 15.37
N ALA A 108 9.83 12.85 14.76
CA ALA A 108 8.58 13.23 15.42
C ALA A 108 7.57 12.08 15.46
N CYS A 109 7.47 11.34 14.35
CA CYS A 109 6.44 10.32 14.10
C CYS A 109 6.93 8.95 14.57
N THR A 110 7.18 8.87 15.87
CA THR A 110 7.81 7.74 16.55
C THR A 110 7.02 7.33 17.80
N ALA A 111 6.26 6.24 17.73
CA ALA A 111 5.61 5.63 18.88
C ALA A 111 6.56 4.73 19.67
N ARG A 112 6.41 4.70 21.00
CA ARG A 112 7.28 3.92 21.90
C ARG A 112 6.51 3.22 22.99
N MET A 113 6.82 1.93 23.18
CA MET A 113 6.35 1.12 24.31
C MET A 113 7.54 0.53 25.09
N GLU A 114 7.45 0.57 26.43
CA GLU A 114 8.34 -0.22 27.30
C GLU A 114 7.90 -1.69 27.26
N LEU A 115 8.82 -2.64 27.10
CA LEU A 115 8.47 -4.06 27.05
C LEU A 115 8.52 -4.70 28.44
N GLY A 116 7.37 -5.18 28.93
CA GLY A 116 7.29 -6.09 30.07
C GLY A 116 7.54 -7.54 29.65
N SER A 117 8.27 -8.29 30.48
CA SER A 117 8.51 -9.72 30.29
C SER A 117 8.16 -10.53 31.52
N ILE A 118 7.51 -11.68 31.32
CA ILE A 118 7.27 -12.68 32.37
C ILE A 118 8.36 -13.72 32.25
N VAL A 119 9.28 -13.77 33.21
CA VAL A 119 10.49 -14.60 33.15
C VAL A 119 10.47 -15.66 34.24
N TYR A 120 10.52 -16.93 33.85
CA TYR A 120 10.91 -18.03 34.75
C TYR A 120 12.42 -18.27 34.61
N ARG A 121 13.14 -18.40 35.73
CA ARG A 121 14.59 -18.63 35.71
C ARG A 121 15.01 -19.68 36.75
N ASN A 122 15.77 -20.69 36.33
CA ASN A 122 16.21 -21.80 37.18
C ASN A 122 17.49 -21.48 37.98
N ASP A 123 17.84 -22.38 38.92
CA ASP A 123 19.02 -22.27 39.79
C ASP A 123 20.37 -22.33 39.04
N GLU A 124 20.40 -22.86 37.80
CA GLU A 124 21.61 -22.91 36.97
C GLU A 124 21.79 -21.63 36.11
N GLY A 125 20.74 -20.81 35.99
CA GLY A 125 20.73 -19.49 35.35
C GLY A 125 19.90 -19.39 34.08
N GLN A 126 19.49 -20.53 33.52
CA GLN A 126 18.68 -20.63 32.30
C GLN A 126 17.27 -20.07 32.53
N SER A 127 16.64 -19.54 31.49
CA SER A 127 15.32 -18.92 31.59
C SER A 127 14.43 -19.15 30.37
N VAL A 128 13.12 -19.12 30.60
CA VAL A 128 12.11 -18.98 29.54
C VAL A 128 11.25 -17.75 29.85
N ALA A 129 10.92 -16.97 28.84
CA ALA A 129 10.24 -15.69 29.00
C ALA A 129 9.17 -15.45 27.94
N TYR A 130 8.02 -14.90 28.36
CA TYR A 130 7.07 -14.25 27.46
C TYR A 130 7.45 -12.78 27.25
N GLN A 131 7.36 -12.29 26.01
CA GLN A 131 7.47 -10.87 25.67
C GLN A 131 6.78 -10.56 24.33
N ALA A 132 5.87 -9.57 24.31
CA ALA A 132 5.24 -9.02 23.10
C ALA A 132 4.68 -10.10 22.16
N GLY A 133 3.76 -10.92 22.67
CA GLY A 133 3.19 -12.06 21.94
C GLY A 133 4.08 -13.31 21.93
N GLY A 134 5.39 -13.17 21.75
CA GLY A 134 6.32 -14.29 21.60
C GLY A 134 6.84 -14.92 22.91
N VAL A 135 7.36 -16.14 22.80
CA VAL A 135 8.04 -16.88 23.88
C VAL A 135 9.49 -17.16 23.47
N TRP A 136 10.40 -16.93 24.42
CA TRP A 136 11.85 -16.90 24.21
C TRP A 136 12.57 -17.76 25.25
N ARG A 137 13.51 -18.60 24.83
CA ARG A 137 14.30 -19.48 25.70
C ARG A 137 15.77 -19.07 25.69
N ASP A 138 16.38 -19.05 26.87
CA ASP A 138 17.78 -18.75 27.12
C ASP A 138 18.38 -19.93 27.90
N ASP A 139 19.07 -20.82 27.18
CA ASP A 139 19.75 -21.98 27.76
C ASP A 139 21.15 -21.62 28.33
N GLY A 140 21.56 -20.33 28.27
CA GLY A 140 22.79 -19.79 28.86
C GLY A 140 24.01 -19.67 27.92
N ASP A 141 23.98 -20.37 26.78
CA ASP A 141 24.96 -20.21 25.67
C ASP A 141 24.39 -19.41 24.48
N GLY A 142 23.10 -19.02 24.53
CA GLY A 142 22.39 -18.24 23.51
C GLY A 142 20.86 -18.25 23.68
N VAL A 143 20.16 -17.38 22.96
CA VAL A 143 18.69 -17.28 22.96
C VAL A 143 18.07 -17.98 21.73
N SER A 144 16.95 -18.66 21.91
CA SER A 144 16.09 -19.18 20.84
C SER A 144 14.65 -18.64 20.93
N LEU A 145 13.98 -18.61 19.77
CA LEU A 145 12.54 -18.46 19.68
C LEU A 145 11.88 -19.81 20.04
N VAL A 146 10.76 -19.76 20.77
CA VAL A 146 9.94 -20.93 21.14
C VAL A 146 8.55 -20.84 20.51
N SER A 147 7.99 -19.62 20.42
CA SER A 147 6.70 -19.33 19.82
C SER A 147 6.76 -17.90 19.29
N PRO A 148 6.41 -17.64 18.02
CA PRO A 148 6.54 -16.33 17.40
C PRO A 148 5.64 -15.28 18.08
N PRO A 149 6.07 -14.00 18.10
CA PRO A 149 5.15 -12.87 18.15
C PRO A 149 4.07 -12.99 17.08
N GLY A 150 2.88 -12.44 17.33
CA GLY A 150 1.81 -12.41 16.33
C GLY A 150 1.96 -11.29 15.28
N LEU A 151 3.18 -10.84 14.97
CA LEU A 151 3.38 -9.84 13.92
C LEU A 151 3.07 -10.52 12.58
N THR A 152 2.33 -9.84 11.71
CA THR A 152 2.15 -10.27 10.32
C THR A 152 2.49 -9.14 9.37
N TYR A 153 2.97 -9.49 8.18
CA TYR A 153 3.33 -8.57 7.12
C TYR A 153 2.75 -9.10 5.82
N GLN A 154 1.90 -8.30 5.17
CA GLN A 154 1.15 -8.72 3.99
C GLN A 154 1.50 -7.80 2.82
N THR A 155 1.97 -8.38 1.73
CA THR A 155 2.17 -7.68 0.45
C THR A 155 1.02 -7.99 -0.49
N GLU A 156 0.24 -6.96 -0.84
CA GLU A 156 -0.88 -7.05 -1.77
C GLU A 156 -0.61 -6.30 -3.09
N GLN A 157 -1.48 -6.53 -4.08
CA GLN A 157 -1.47 -5.82 -5.36
C GLN A 157 -2.85 -5.20 -5.60
N VAL A 158 -2.99 -3.92 -5.28
CA VAL A 158 -4.20 -3.13 -5.52
C VAL A 158 -3.93 -2.22 -6.71
N ASP A 159 -4.72 -2.33 -7.77
CA ASP A 159 -4.58 -1.55 -9.02
C ASP A 159 -3.15 -1.52 -9.60
N ASN A 160 -2.45 -2.65 -9.54
CA ASN A 160 -1.05 -2.78 -9.98
C ASN A 160 -0.07 -1.84 -9.20
N ARG A 161 -0.48 -1.34 -8.01
CA ARG A 161 0.40 -0.83 -6.95
C ARG A 161 0.66 -1.95 -5.94
N THR A 162 1.91 -2.10 -5.51
CA THR A 162 2.21 -2.85 -4.29
C THR A 162 1.75 -2.05 -3.08
N VAL A 163 0.83 -2.63 -2.30
CA VAL A 163 0.40 -2.13 -0.98
C VAL A 163 0.97 -3.09 0.06
N ARG A 164 1.38 -2.58 1.23
CA ARG A 164 1.84 -3.45 2.32
C ARG A 164 1.32 -3.01 3.67
N SER A 165 0.80 -3.95 4.44
CA SER A 165 0.37 -3.77 5.82
C SER A 165 1.32 -4.49 6.78
N VAL A 166 1.42 -3.98 8.01
CA VAL A 166 1.91 -4.72 9.17
C VAL A 166 0.82 -4.67 10.23
N ASP A 167 0.35 -5.83 10.66
CA ASP A 167 -0.39 -5.95 11.93
C ASP A 167 0.57 -6.46 13.02
N PHE A 168 0.40 -5.96 14.24
CA PHE A 168 1.16 -6.43 15.39
C PHE A 168 0.39 -6.27 16.71
N PRO A 169 -0.38 -7.29 17.14
CA PRO A 169 -1.06 -7.35 18.45
C PRO A 169 -0.07 -7.42 19.64
N VAL A 170 0.51 -6.28 20.03
CA VAL A 170 1.47 -6.20 21.15
C VAL A 170 0.78 -5.97 22.50
N VAL A 171 0.52 -7.06 23.23
CA VAL A 171 0.17 -6.94 24.66
C VAL A 171 1.42 -6.76 25.52
N ASN A 172 1.59 -5.53 26.02
CA ASN A 172 2.56 -5.23 27.07
C ASN A 172 2.07 -5.75 28.43
N VAL A 173 2.95 -6.33 29.25
CA VAL A 173 2.58 -6.92 30.55
C VAL A 173 3.12 -6.10 31.72
N GLN A 174 2.20 -5.56 32.54
CA GLN A 174 2.52 -5.05 33.88
C GLN A 174 1.55 -5.62 34.94
N GLY A 175 2.06 -5.83 36.16
CA GLY A 175 1.24 -6.32 37.27
C GLY A 175 2.00 -6.73 38.53
N ASP A 176 1.25 -7.25 39.51
CA ASP A 176 1.77 -7.81 40.77
C ASP A 176 1.79 -9.35 40.70
N LEU A 177 2.85 -9.98 41.21
CA LEU A 177 2.97 -11.43 41.28
C LEU A 177 2.58 -11.95 42.67
N ASN A 178 1.54 -12.79 42.73
CA ASN A 178 0.99 -13.26 44.00
C ASN A 178 1.84 -14.40 44.59
N SER A 179 2.83 -14.01 45.39
CA SER A 179 3.79 -14.93 46.02
C SER A 179 3.21 -15.99 46.98
N ALA A 180 1.89 -16.03 47.19
CA ALA A 180 1.19 -17.08 47.92
C ALA A 180 0.48 -18.14 47.05
N SER A 181 0.28 -17.87 45.75
CA SER A 181 -0.37 -18.78 44.79
C SER A 181 0.48 -19.11 43.56
N GLY A 182 1.43 -18.25 43.15
CA GLY A 182 2.11 -18.36 41.84
C GLY A 182 1.34 -17.70 40.69
N GLU A 183 0.18 -17.13 41.01
CA GLU A 183 -0.72 -16.40 40.11
C GLU A 183 -0.07 -15.10 39.63
N VAL A 184 0.06 -15.00 38.30
CA VAL A 184 0.49 -13.79 37.58
C VAL A 184 -0.77 -13.04 37.16
N THR A 185 -0.86 -11.76 37.53
CA THR A 185 -1.89 -10.85 37.00
C THR A 185 -1.23 -9.98 35.94
N ALA A 186 -1.73 -10.05 34.71
CA ALA A 186 -1.30 -9.21 33.59
C ALA A 186 -2.41 -8.23 33.21
N ARG A 187 -2.02 -7.09 32.65
CA ARG A 187 -2.92 -6.03 32.17
C ARG A 187 -2.34 -5.46 30.89
N GLN A 188 -3.22 -5.10 29.96
CA GLN A 188 -2.92 -4.10 28.94
C GLN A 188 -2.51 -2.78 29.65
N VAL A 189 -1.69 -1.96 28.97
CA VAL A 189 -1.11 -0.76 29.58
C VAL A 189 -1.30 0.43 28.67
N ASP A 190 -2.54 0.89 28.61
CA ASP A 190 -2.89 2.18 28.04
C ASP A 190 -2.21 3.30 28.84
N ASN A 191 -1.77 4.34 28.15
CA ASN A 191 -1.02 5.45 28.72
C ASN A 191 -1.99 6.54 29.17
N PRO A 192 -2.46 6.59 30.45
CA PRO A 192 -3.75 7.21 30.75
C PRO A 192 -3.67 8.73 30.75
N GLY A 193 -4.02 9.35 29.62
CA GLY A 193 -3.86 10.78 29.35
C GLY A 193 -2.59 11.15 28.56
N GLY A 194 -1.96 10.20 27.86
CA GLY A 194 -1.06 10.47 26.73
C GLY A 194 -1.80 10.40 25.38
N PRO A 195 -1.15 10.78 24.27
CA PRO A 195 -1.64 10.51 22.92
C PRO A 195 -1.64 8.99 22.62
N ASN A 196 -2.54 8.53 21.76
CA ASN A 196 -2.57 7.14 21.31
C ASN A 196 -1.39 6.83 20.37
N MET A 197 -1.26 5.58 19.90
CA MET A 197 -0.11 5.16 19.08
C MET A 197 -0.16 5.83 17.69
N GLU A 198 -1.36 6.02 17.16
CA GLU A 198 -1.67 6.62 15.87
C GLU A 198 -1.24 8.10 15.85
N GLN A 199 -1.59 8.87 16.89
CA GLN A 199 -1.10 10.25 17.10
C GLN A 199 0.42 10.32 17.27
N GLN A 200 1.05 9.31 17.91
CA GLN A 200 2.51 9.25 18.04
C GLN A 200 3.22 8.90 16.73
N LEU A 201 2.53 8.26 15.78
CA LEU A 201 3.02 7.94 14.44
C LEU A 201 2.65 9.02 13.40
N CYS A 202 2.07 10.16 13.82
CA CYS A 202 1.57 11.23 12.95
C CYS A 202 0.53 10.75 11.92
N LEU A 203 -0.26 9.72 12.23
CA LEU A 203 -1.33 9.24 11.36
C LEU A 203 -2.58 10.13 11.47
N PRO A 204 -3.44 10.20 10.45
CA PRO A 204 -4.61 11.08 10.40
C PRO A 204 -5.77 10.62 11.32
N VAL A 205 -5.57 10.84 12.62
CA VAL A 205 -6.59 10.70 13.69
C VAL A 205 -6.89 12.04 14.39
N SER A 206 -6.39 13.15 13.82
CA SER A 206 -6.67 14.55 14.21
C SER A 206 -6.11 15.50 13.15
N GLU A 207 -6.53 16.78 13.17
CA GLU A 207 -6.14 17.90 12.28
C GLU A 207 -4.64 18.34 12.39
N ASN A 208 -3.72 17.42 12.64
CA ASN A 208 -2.29 17.70 12.87
C ASN A 208 -1.36 16.51 12.47
N SER A 209 -1.72 15.80 11.40
CA SER A 209 -1.05 14.66 10.77
C SER A 209 0.03 15.09 9.77
N THR A 210 1.29 15.14 10.21
CA THR A 210 2.42 15.58 9.37
C THR A 210 2.96 14.52 8.37
N ILE A 211 2.20 13.46 8.08
CA ILE A 211 2.58 12.41 7.11
C ILE A 211 1.41 12.13 6.14
N ASP A 212 1.48 12.70 4.93
CA ASP A 212 0.55 12.44 3.83
C ASP A 212 0.60 10.98 3.32
N ARG A 213 1.76 10.32 3.45
CA ARG A 213 2.02 8.97 2.91
C ARG A 213 2.98 8.17 3.79
N VAL A 214 2.57 6.98 4.21
CA VAL A 214 3.45 6.01 4.86
C VAL A 214 4.23 5.23 3.79
N ARG A 215 5.55 5.45 3.74
CA ARG A 215 6.47 4.83 2.76
C ARG A 215 7.22 3.65 3.38
N SER A 216 7.65 3.78 4.63
CA SER A 216 8.39 2.76 5.37
C SER A 216 8.14 2.86 6.87
N MET A 217 8.47 1.78 7.59
CA MET A 217 8.47 1.73 9.06
C MET A 217 9.78 1.17 9.57
N THR A 218 10.38 1.84 10.54
CA THR A 218 11.55 1.37 11.28
C THR A 218 11.13 0.86 12.66
N ILE A 219 11.22 -0.44 12.85
CA ILE A 219 11.02 -1.14 14.12
C ILE A 219 12.37 -1.15 14.86
N THR A 220 12.42 -0.60 16.07
CA THR A 220 13.62 -0.56 16.91
C THR A 220 13.37 -1.27 18.24
N VAL A 221 14.03 -2.42 18.44
CA VAL A 221 14.09 -3.17 19.70
C VAL A 221 15.33 -2.71 20.45
N SER A 222 15.21 -2.12 21.64
CA SER A 222 16.34 -1.46 22.33
C SER A 222 16.48 -1.81 23.81
N ASN A 223 17.72 -1.98 24.28
CA ASN A 223 18.08 -2.43 25.65
C ASN A 223 17.40 -3.76 26.03
N ASN A 224 17.29 -4.69 25.08
CA ASN A 224 16.48 -5.90 25.18
C ASN A 224 17.37 -7.15 25.29
N THR A 225 17.04 -8.08 26.18
CA THR A 225 17.85 -9.29 26.42
C THR A 225 17.77 -10.30 25.26
N TYR A 226 16.68 -10.27 24.51
CA TYR A 226 16.33 -11.24 23.46
C TYR A 226 16.58 -10.69 22.04
N TYR A 227 17.32 -9.58 21.91
CA TYR A 227 17.53 -8.88 20.62
C TYR A 227 18.11 -9.77 19.50
N GLU A 228 18.98 -10.74 19.84
CA GLU A 228 19.56 -11.72 18.90
C GLU A 228 18.52 -12.75 18.39
N ALA A 229 17.37 -12.88 19.06
CA ALA A 229 16.26 -13.73 18.62
C ALA A 229 15.19 -12.89 17.89
N TRP A 230 14.94 -11.65 18.32
CA TRP A 230 14.22 -10.66 17.52
C TRP A 230 14.87 -10.43 16.16
N GLU A 231 16.21 -10.43 16.06
CA GLU A 231 16.91 -10.30 14.78
C GLU A 231 16.54 -11.42 13.80
N ARG A 232 16.61 -12.69 14.26
CA ARG A 232 16.26 -13.85 13.44
C ARG A 232 14.78 -13.90 13.09
N TYR A 233 13.92 -13.50 14.02
CA TYR A 233 12.48 -13.45 13.79
C TYR A 233 12.12 -12.43 12.70
N LEU A 234 12.64 -11.20 12.78
CA LEU A 234 12.38 -10.17 11.78
C LEU A 234 13.14 -10.41 10.46
N ASP A 235 14.24 -11.18 10.47
CA ASP A 235 14.86 -11.71 9.24
C ASP A 235 13.98 -12.74 8.53
N ASP A 236 13.18 -13.54 9.27
CA ASP A 236 12.27 -14.55 8.71
C ASP A 236 11.02 -13.87 8.12
N GLU A 237 10.36 -13.01 8.90
CA GLU A 237 9.11 -12.31 8.52
C GLU A 237 9.28 -11.33 7.35
N PHE A 238 10.46 -10.73 7.17
CA PHE A 238 10.69 -9.67 6.16
C PHE A 238 11.74 -10.02 5.09
N GLY A 239 12.57 -11.06 5.30
CA GLY A 239 13.84 -11.23 4.58
C GLY A 239 13.73 -11.50 3.08
N ASP A 240 12.71 -12.26 2.66
CA ASP A 240 12.53 -12.64 1.25
C ASP A 240 11.84 -11.55 0.40
N GLU A 241 11.17 -10.58 1.01
CA GLU A 241 10.40 -9.54 0.31
C GLU A 241 11.17 -8.23 0.05
N ILE A 242 12.27 -7.97 0.78
CA ILE A 242 13.05 -6.73 0.66
C ILE A 242 14.07 -6.83 -0.49
N PRO A 243 13.95 -6.04 -1.59
CA PRO A 243 14.88 -6.13 -2.70
C PRO A 243 16.30 -5.70 -2.30
N LEU A 244 17.23 -6.65 -2.26
CA LEU A 244 18.58 -6.52 -1.64
C LEU A 244 19.49 -5.41 -2.22
N ARG A 245 19.23 -4.15 -1.81
CA ARG A 245 20.17 -3.01 -1.77
C ARG A 245 19.86 -2.15 -0.55
N GLU A 246 20.92 -1.56 0.01
CA GLU A 246 20.93 -0.78 1.27
C GLU A 246 20.56 -1.57 2.56
N PRO A 247 21.05 -1.12 3.73
CA PRO A 247 20.87 -1.87 4.98
C PRO A 247 19.48 -1.60 5.60
N HIS A 248 18.55 -2.51 5.35
CA HIS A 248 17.27 -2.62 6.07
C HIS A 248 17.43 -3.03 7.55
N LYS A 249 18.66 -3.31 8.01
CA LYS A 249 18.95 -3.74 9.40
C LYS A 249 20.23 -3.12 9.95
N GLU A 250 20.15 -2.59 11.18
CA GLU A 250 21.29 -2.19 12.02
C GLU A 250 21.28 -2.96 13.35
N VAL A 251 22.45 -3.45 13.80
CA VAL A 251 22.61 -4.16 15.08
C VAL A 251 23.75 -3.53 15.89
N ASP A 252 23.49 -3.27 17.18
CA ASP A 252 24.46 -2.79 18.16
C ASP A 252 24.44 -3.67 19.42
N ASP A 253 25.24 -4.74 19.38
CA ASP A 253 25.47 -5.68 20.49
C ASP A 253 25.85 -4.98 21.80
N ALA A 254 26.56 -3.83 21.72
CA ALA A 254 27.06 -3.13 22.89
C ALA A 254 25.97 -2.35 23.64
N ASN A 255 24.86 -2.05 22.98
CA ASN A 255 23.65 -1.46 23.54
C ASN A 255 22.42 -2.40 23.47
N GLN A 256 22.62 -3.67 23.08
CA GLN A 256 21.58 -4.69 22.91
C GLN A 256 20.37 -4.14 22.15
N THR A 257 20.65 -3.61 20.95
CA THR A 257 19.69 -2.86 20.14
C THR A 257 19.72 -3.33 18.69
N LEU A 258 18.53 -3.60 18.15
CA LEU A 258 18.25 -3.95 16.76
C LEU A 258 17.36 -2.86 16.17
N ARG A 259 17.64 -2.45 14.92
CA ARG A 259 16.77 -1.59 14.12
C ARG A 259 16.50 -2.30 12.80
N TYR A 260 15.25 -2.40 12.41
CA TYR A 260 14.79 -3.08 11.20
C TYR A 260 13.85 -2.14 10.43
N THR A 261 14.11 -1.87 9.16
CA THR A 261 13.34 -0.94 8.34
C THR A 261 12.68 -1.67 7.17
N VAL A 262 11.35 -1.66 7.14
CA VAL A 262 10.52 -2.34 6.13
C VAL A 262 9.78 -1.31 5.26
N PRO A 263 9.56 -1.58 3.96
CA PRO A 263 8.72 -0.76 3.12
C PRO A 263 7.23 -1.01 3.45
N LEU A 264 6.42 0.05 3.49
CA LEU A 264 4.96 -0.03 3.62
C LEU A 264 4.24 0.52 2.37
N GLY A 265 4.84 1.51 1.71
CA GLY A 265 4.31 2.12 0.49
C GLY A 265 5.28 2.05 -0.68
N GLN A 266 5.14 3.00 -1.61
CA GLN A 266 6.04 3.17 -2.75
C GLN A 266 7.23 4.08 -2.42
N ASP A 267 8.33 3.88 -3.15
CA ASP A 267 9.47 4.81 -3.22
C ASP A 267 9.02 6.23 -3.61
N LEU A 268 9.86 7.24 -3.35
CA LEU A 268 9.64 8.59 -3.89
C LEU A 268 9.51 8.56 -5.42
N SER A 269 8.45 9.16 -5.96
CA SER A 269 8.37 9.46 -7.38
C SER A 269 8.59 10.95 -7.64
N PRO A 270 9.30 11.33 -8.72
CA PRO A 270 9.32 12.71 -9.23
C PRO A 270 7.92 13.33 -9.42
N ASP A 271 6.89 12.50 -9.62
CA ASP A 271 5.49 12.93 -9.83
C ASP A 271 4.85 13.48 -8.55
N GLU A 272 5.40 13.19 -7.37
CA GLU A 272 4.96 13.78 -6.10
C GLU A 272 5.40 15.24 -5.93
N PHE A 273 6.17 15.77 -6.89
CA PHE A 273 6.79 17.10 -6.86
C PHE A 273 6.44 17.89 -8.13
N THR A 274 5.15 17.97 -8.49
CA THR A 274 4.63 18.91 -9.49
C THR A 274 4.25 20.25 -8.84
N ILE A 275 4.07 21.28 -9.67
CA ILE A 275 3.31 22.48 -9.31
C ILE A 275 2.43 22.78 -10.52
N ASP A 276 1.16 22.49 -10.38
CA ASP A 276 0.20 22.62 -11.48
C ASP A 276 -0.29 24.09 -11.59
N ASP A 277 -0.37 24.79 -10.45
CA ASP A 277 -0.71 26.22 -10.33
C ASP A 277 0.49 27.16 -10.62
N ALA A 278 1.23 26.93 -11.71
CA ALA A 278 2.40 27.75 -12.10
C ALA A 278 2.15 28.57 -13.40
N PRO A 279 1.29 29.62 -13.36
CA PRO A 279 0.91 30.40 -14.53
C PRO A 279 2.06 31.21 -15.16
N ILE A 280 2.30 30.97 -16.45
CA ILE A 280 3.21 31.73 -17.31
C ILE A 280 2.37 32.48 -18.34
N LEU A 281 2.38 33.82 -18.24
CA LEU A 281 1.67 34.74 -19.14
C LEU A 281 2.55 35.26 -20.31
N GLY A 282 3.86 35.03 -20.26
CA GLY A 282 4.80 35.41 -21.31
C GLY A 282 6.27 35.42 -20.86
N GLY A 283 7.15 35.92 -21.74
CA GLY A 283 8.62 35.86 -21.56
C GLY A 283 9.13 36.56 -20.30
N PHE A 284 8.59 37.73 -19.98
CA PHE A 284 8.89 38.41 -18.72
C PHE A 284 7.64 38.86 -18.00
N TYR A 285 7.51 38.34 -16.79
CA TYR A 285 6.42 38.64 -15.90
C TYR A 285 6.97 39.06 -14.52
N SER A 286 6.37 40.10 -13.93
CA SER A 286 6.83 40.78 -12.71
C SER A 286 5.63 41.33 -11.92
N GLY A 287 4.97 40.43 -11.18
CA GLY A 287 3.62 40.66 -10.63
C GLY A 287 3.53 41.50 -9.37
N SER A 288 4.63 41.60 -8.63
CA SER A 288 4.67 42.29 -7.34
C SER A 288 4.74 43.80 -7.49
N ALA A 289 4.22 44.55 -6.52
CA ALA A 289 4.18 46.02 -6.57
C ALA A 289 5.58 46.68 -6.63
N ALA A 290 6.61 45.96 -6.20
CA ALA A 290 8.02 46.35 -6.26
C ALA A 290 8.68 46.09 -7.63
N GLY A 291 8.03 45.31 -8.50
CA GLY A 291 8.67 44.65 -9.63
C GLY A 291 9.03 45.58 -10.79
N GLU A 292 10.32 45.82 -11.02
CA GLU A 292 10.81 46.79 -12.03
C GLU A 292 11.50 46.05 -13.18
N ILE A 293 11.08 46.27 -14.43
CA ILE A 293 11.70 45.64 -15.61
C ILE A 293 12.59 46.66 -16.35
N ASN A 294 13.88 46.35 -16.43
CA ASN A 294 14.94 47.26 -16.85
C ASN A 294 15.76 46.71 -18.02
N LEU A 295 15.25 46.82 -19.25
CA LEU A 295 15.96 46.41 -20.47
C LEU A 295 16.86 47.54 -20.99
N LYS A 296 18.17 47.38 -20.81
CA LYS A 296 19.21 48.35 -21.19
C LYS A 296 20.38 47.66 -21.88
N GLN A 297 21.22 48.46 -22.56
CA GLN A 297 22.50 48.03 -23.16
C GLN A 297 22.36 47.09 -24.38
N ASN A 298 21.70 47.58 -25.43
CA ASN A 298 21.47 46.89 -26.70
C ASN A 298 20.64 45.60 -26.59
N GLY A 299 19.82 45.42 -25.55
CA GLY A 299 19.02 44.19 -25.35
C GLY A 299 18.11 43.81 -26.52
N LEU A 300 17.80 42.52 -26.62
CA LEU A 300 16.70 41.95 -27.41
C LEU A 300 15.68 41.34 -26.45
N LEU A 301 14.41 41.45 -26.80
CA LEU A 301 13.36 40.52 -26.42
C LEU A 301 12.59 40.13 -27.68
N ASP A 302 12.42 38.84 -27.92
CA ASP A 302 11.52 38.25 -28.91
C ASP A 302 11.02 36.88 -28.46
N SER A 303 10.38 36.13 -29.35
CA SER A 303 9.77 34.83 -29.06
C SER A 303 10.06 33.77 -30.13
N TYR A 304 9.74 32.51 -29.80
CA TYR A 304 9.72 31.34 -30.67
C TYR A 304 8.87 30.23 -30.02
N ASP A 305 8.47 29.20 -30.78
CA ASP A 305 7.72 28.05 -30.23
C ASP A 305 8.64 26.81 -30.13
N GLY A 306 9.08 26.44 -28.93
CA GLY A 306 9.97 25.31 -28.67
C GLY A 306 9.44 23.96 -29.13
N SER A 307 8.12 23.79 -29.23
CA SER A 307 7.48 22.57 -29.77
C SER A 307 7.73 22.42 -31.28
N GLN A 308 7.92 23.52 -32.01
CA GLN A 308 8.23 23.53 -33.45
C GLN A 308 9.73 23.37 -33.74
N GLY A 309 10.57 23.35 -32.70
CA GLY A 309 12.00 23.08 -32.79
C GLY A 309 12.90 24.29 -32.49
N THR A 310 14.22 24.13 -32.68
CA THR A 310 15.20 25.10 -32.16
C THR A 310 14.98 26.53 -32.67
N TYR A 311 15.16 27.53 -31.79
CA TYR A 311 15.09 28.96 -32.11
C TYR A 311 15.76 29.33 -33.45
N ALA A 312 17.00 28.85 -33.66
CA ALA A 312 17.79 29.11 -34.88
C ALA A 312 17.25 28.45 -36.18
N SER A 313 16.14 27.71 -36.11
CA SER A 313 15.42 27.16 -37.28
C SER A 313 14.17 27.97 -37.65
N GLN A 314 13.73 28.88 -36.78
CA GLN A 314 12.49 29.65 -36.92
C GLN A 314 12.71 31.03 -37.58
N PRO A 315 11.65 31.73 -38.00
CA PRO A 315 11.74 33.12 -38.46
C PRO A 315 12.36 34.07 -37.42
N GLU A 316 13.19 35.02 -37.86
CA GLU A 316 13.72 36.08 -37.00
C GLU A 316 12.59 37.05 -36.57
N ASN A 317 12.46 37.35 -35.27
CA ASN A 317 11.49 38.28 -34.67
C ASN A 317 10.01 37.81 -34.74
N TRP A 318 9.61 36.84 -33.91
CA TRP A 318 8.19 36.61 -33.61
C TRP A 318 7.64 37.71 -32.69
N GLY A 319 6.31 37.82 -32.59
CA GLY A 319 5.62 38.96 -31.97
C GLY A 319 5.23 38.77 -30.51
N GLU A 320 5.19 37.55 -29.99
CA GLU A 320 4.75 37.27 -28.60
C GLU A 320 5.83 37.51 -27.52
N GLY A 321 6.86 38.33 -27.78
CA GLY A 321 7.89 38.72 -26.80
C GLY A 321 7.37 39.71 -25.75
N ASN A 322 6.27 39.38 -25.08
CA ASN A 322 5.52 40.29 -24.22
C ASN A 322 6.18 40.54 -22.85
N ILE A 323 5.95 41.75 -22.31
CA ILE A 323 6.42 42.19 -21.00
C ILE A 323 5.21 42.54 -20.12
N TYR A 324 5.13 41.94 -18.94
CA TYR A 324 4.12 42.24 -17.93
C TYR A 324 4.78 42.67 -16.62
N THR A 325 4.37 43.81 -16.06
CA THR A 325 4.82 44.23 -14.73
C THR A 325 3.84 45.14 -14.02
N ASN A 326 3.56 44.88 -12.73
CA ASN A 326 2.73 45.77 -11.91
C ASN A 326 3.43 47.10 -11.51
N SER A 327 4.70 47.28 -11.86
CA SER A 327 5.45 48.52 -11.62
C SER A 327 5.99 49.13 -12.93
N ARG A 328 7.23 49.64 -12.96
CA ARG A 328 7.79 50.39 -14.09
C ARG A 328 8.57 49.50 -15.06
N VAL A 329 8.30 49.67 -16.36
CA VAL A 329 9.20 49.29 -17.46
C VAL A 329 10.14 50.44 -17.84
N ALA A 330 11.43 50.17 -18.00
CA ALA A 330 12.43 51.13 -18.46
C ALA A 330 13.33 50.55 -19.58
N ILE A 331 13.09 50.97 -20.82
CA ILE A 331 13.80 50.53 -22.03
C ILE A 331 14.85 51.57 -22.43
N LYS A 332 16.12 51.17 -22.62
CA LYS A 332 17.19 52.07 -23.07
C LYS A 332 18.19 51.43 -24.04
N ASN A 333 18.19 51.89 -25.30
CA ASN A 333 18.96 51.27 -26.38
C ASN A 333 18.65 49.78 -26.41
N SER A 334 17.40 49.37 -26.55
CA SER A 334 16.99 47.95 -26.55
C SER A 334 15.74 47.79 -27.39
N ASP A 335 15.56 46.62 -27.98
CA ASP A 335 14.46 46.31 -28.89
C ASP A 335 13.59 45.20 -28.27
N VAL A 336 12.28 45.37 -28.32
CA VAL A 336 11.25 44.43 -27.84
C VAL A 336 10.35 44.08 -29.01
N ASN A 337 10.28 42.80 -29.37
CA ASN A 337 9.35 42.26 -30.36
C ASN A 337 8.15 41.65 -29.64
N GLY A 338 7.32 42.53 -29.10
CA GLY A 338 6.08 42.21 -28.40
C GLY A 338 5.49 43.42 -27.71
N SER A 339 4.36 43.20 -27.05
CA SER A 339 3.58 44.20 -26.34
C SER A 339 4.10 44.42 -24.92
N ILE A 340 3.90 45.63 -24.39
CA ILE A 340 4.35 46.03 -23.05
C ILE A 340 3.14 46.42 -22.21
N TYR A 341 2.92 45.71 -21.10
CA TYR A 341 1.86 45.92 -20.12
C TYR A 341 2.47 46.35 -18.77
N SER A 342 2.01 47.48 -18.24
CA SER A 342 2.64 48.16 -17.10
C SER A 342 1.62 48.75 -16.11
N GLY A 343 1.55 48.22 -14.89
CA GLY A 343 0.78 48.77 -13.77
C GLY A 343 1.27 50.15 -13.27
N SER A 344 2.39 50.65 -13.80
CA SER A 344 2.83 52.04 -13.64
C SER A 344 3.18 52.68 -14.99
N GLY A 345 4.11 53.65 -15.02
CA GLY A 345 4.52 54.36 -16.25
C GLY A 345 5.80 53.83 -16.89
N VAL A 346 5.75 53.66 -18.22
CA VAL A 346 6.85 53.17 -19.08
C VAL A 346 7.83 54.29 -19.47
N GLU A 347 9.15 54.03 -19.46
CA GLU A 347 10.18 54.99 -19.89
C GLU A 347 11.03 54.45 -21.05
N LEU A 348 11.04 55.15 -22.19
CA LEU A 348 11.77 54.73 -23.41
C LEU A 348 12.87 55.75 -23.77
N LYS A 349 14.13 55.32 -23.85
CA LYS A 349 15.31 56.23 -23.96
C LYS A 349 16.32 55.89 -25.06
N GLU A 350 16.83 56.97 -25.67
CA GLU A 350 17.89 56.99 -26.69
C GLU A 350 17.51 56.28 -28.02
N SER A 351 17.81 55.00 -28.18
CA SER A 351 17.30 54.16 -29.27
C SER A 351 16.35 53.11 -28.68
N TYR A 352 15.31 52.71 -29.41
CA TYR A 352 14.46 51.57 -29.07
C TYR A 352 13.57 51.18 -30.26
N LEU A 353 13.16 49.93 -30.28
CA LEU A 353 12.01 49.45 -31.03
C LEU A 353 11.08 48.75 -30.03
N VAL A 354 9.79 49.07 -30.08
CA VAL A 354 8.73 48.21 -29.53
C VAL A 354 7.89 47.79 -30.74
N ASN A 355 7.96 46.52 -31.10
CA ASN A 355 7.21 45.94 -32.20
C ASN A 355 5.95 45.22 -31.68
N GLY A 356 5.10 46.00 -31.03
CA GLY A 356 3.86 45.61 -30.36
C GLY A 356 3.22 46.86 -29.74
N ASP A 357 2.23 46.67 -28.87
CA ASP A 357 1.50 47.75 -28.19
C ASP A 357 2.20 48.20 -26.90
N VAL A 358 1.77 49.33 -26.33
CA VAL A 358 2.23 49.81 -25.01
C VAL A 358 1.05 50.27 -24.13
N TYR A 359 0.65 49.41 -23.19
CA TYR A 359 -0.38 49.66 -22.19
C TYR A 359 0.26 50.07 -20.85
N PHE A 360 -0.24 51.14 -20.24
CA PHE A 360 0.32 51.66 -18.97
C PHE A 360 -0.76 52.22 -18.03
N ASN A 361 -0.48 52.34 -16.73
CA ASN A 361 -1.47 52.80 -15.74
C ASN A 361 -1.02 54.09 -15.00
N ASN A 362 -1.60 55.22 -15.40
CA ASN A 362 -1.27 56.56 -14.88
C ASN A 362 -2.01 56.92 -13.58
N SER A 363 -2.69 55.99 -12.91
CA SER A 363 -3.26 56.21 -11.56
C SER A 363 -2.21 56.69 -10.55
N THR A 364 -0.96 56.26 -10.72
CA THR A 364 0.22 56.66 -9.93
C THR A 364 0.86 57.99 -10.37
N GLY A 365 0.36 58.63 -11.43
CA GLY A 365 0.90 59.89 -11.97
C GLY A 365 2.21 59.75 -12.76
N SER A 366 2.43 58.59 -13.38
CA SER A 366 3.58 58.29 -14.25
C SER A 366 3.13 58.09 -15.71
N ASP A 367 3.31 59.10 -16.56
CA ASP A 367 3.06 59.01 -18.00
C ASP A 367 4.10 58.12 -18.73
N LEU A 368 3.75 57.61 -19.92
CA LEU A 368 4.74 57.14 -20.91
C LEU A 368 5.76 58.24 -21.25
N SER A 369 7.03 58.00 -20.92
CA SER A 369 8.13 58.95 -21.09
C SER A 369 9.08 58.53 -22.21
N ALA A 370 8.71 58.84 -23.45
CA ALA A 370 9.49 58.53 -24.64
C ALA A 370 10.47 59.66 -25.03
N SER A 371 11.77 59.37 -25.13
CA SER A 371 12.79 60.36 -25.51
C SER A 371 13.97 59.77 -26.28
N GLY A 372 14.10 60.11 -27.58
CA GLY A 372 15.16 59.54 -28.42
C GLY A 372 14.83 59.57 -29.90
N GLY A 373 15.28 58.54 -30.61
CA GLY A 373 14.99 58.29 -32.03
C GLY A 373 14.37 56.92 -32.31
N GLY A 374 13.81 56.27 -31.29
CA GLY A 374 13.15 54.97 -31.39
C GLY A 374 11.74 55.01 -31.99
N THR A 375 11.07 53.86 -32.02
CA THR A 375 9.73 53.66 -32.60
C THR A 375 8.91 52.66 -31.77
N ILE A 376 7.61 52.91 -31.63
CA ILE A 376 6.58 51.93 -31.26
C ILE A 376 5.80 51.65 -32.56
N THR A 377 5.46 50.39 -32.86
CA THR A 377 4.72 50.05 -34.10
C THR A 377 3.23 49.85 -33.89
N GLY A 378 2.82 49.36 -32.71
CA GLY A 378 1.44 49.20 -32.29
C GLY A 378 0.81 50.46 -31.70
N GLU A 379 -0.28 50.26 -30.97
CA GLU A 379 -1.05 51.29 -30.27
C GLU A 379 -0.41 51.66 -28.92
N THR A 380 -1.02 52.60 -28.20
CA THR A 380 -0.51 53.09 -26.91
C THR A 380 -1.65 53.68 -26.11
N ASP A 381 -2.07 53.04 -25.02
CA ASP A 381 -3.22 53.47 -24.23
C ASP A 381 -2.99 53.37 -22.71
N ASN A 382 -3.87 54.03 -21.96
CA ASN A 382 -3.88 54.05 -20.50
C ASN A 382 -4.99 53.14 -19.96
N GLY A 383 -4.60 51.96 -19.50
CA GLY A 383 -5.49 50.93 -18.98
C GLY A 383 -4.82 49.57 -19.11
N THR A 384 -4.55 48.93 -17.97
CA THR A 384 -4.16 47.52 -17.88
C THR A 384 -4.31 47.09 -16.43
N HIS A 385 -4.96 45.95 -16.24
CA HIS A 385 -4.80 45.10 -15.06
C HIS A 385 -3.69 44.08 -15.35
N ILE A 386 -3.03 43.60 -14.29
CA ILE A 386 -2.05 42.51 -14.35
C ILE A 386 -2.28 41.69 -13.07
N PRO A 387 -2.89 40.50 -13.16
CA PRO A 387 -3.18 39.70 -11.97
C PRO A 387 -1.87 39.27 -11.30
N PRO A 388 -1.78 39.21 -9.97
CA PRO A 388 -0.62 38.66 -9.28
C PRO A 388 -0.52 37.14 -9.56
N LEU A 389 0.70 36.59 -9.60
CA LEU A 389 0.88 35.13 -9.64
C LEU A 389 0.93 34.56 -8.22
N PRO A 390 0.49 33.30 -8.02
CA PRO A 390 0.65 32.60 -6.75
C PRO A 390 2.14 32.38 -6.45
N ALA A 391 2.53 32.69 -5.20
CA ALA A 391 3.82 32.30 -4.65
C ALA A 391 3.82 30.78 -4.35
N VAL A 392 4.98 30.14 -4.50
CA VAL A 392 5.14 28.68 -4.36
C VAL A 392 5.96 28.30 -3.12
N ASP A 393 6.09 29.22 -2.18
CA ASP A 393 7.00 29.13 -1.03
C ASP A 393 6.73 27.91 -0.15
N ASP A 394 5.45 27.62 0.11
CA ASP A 394 5.01 26.47 0.92
C ASP A 394 5.22 25.14 0.17
N ARG A 395 5.02 25.11 -1.15
CA ARG A 395 5.30 23.92 -1.99
C ARG A 395 6.80 23.62 -2.06
N ILE A 396 7.64 24.67 -2.10
CA ILE A 396 9.11 24.53 -2.02
C ILE A 396 9.53 24.03 -0.64
N GLU A 397 8.93 24.52 0.44
CA GLU A 397 9.25 24.07 1.80
C GLU A 397 8.80 22.62 2.06
N ALA A 398 7.60 22.23 1.61
CA ALA A 398 7.16 20.84 1.62
C ALA A 398 8.13 19.94 0.83
N ALA A 399 8.50 20.33 -0.40
CA ALA A 399 9.43 19.58 -1.21
C ALA A 399 10.80 19.41 -0.54
N LEU A 400 11.33 20.45 0.11
CA LEU A 400 12.60 20.41 0.85
C LEU A 400 12.51 19.50 2.07
N ASN A 401 11.45 19.62 2.88
CA ASN A 401 11.27 18.79 4.07
C ASN A 401 11.16 17.30 3.70
N THR A 402 10.25 16.94 2.79
CA THR A 402 10.08 15.54 2.34
C THR A 402 11.39 14.93 1.79
N THR A 403 12.21 15.73 1.12
CA THR A 403 13.45 15.24 0.49
C THR A 403 14.69 15.33 1.38
N ALA A 404 14.69 16.13 2.45
CA ALA A 404 15.76 16.11 3.45
C ALA A 404 15.85 14.72 4.10
N ASP A 405 14.70 14.17 4.48
CA ASP A 405 14.58 12.89 5.19
C ASP A 405 14.49 11.68 4.24
N ALA A 406 13.85 11.80 3.07
CA ALA A 406 13.75 10.72 2.09
C ALA A 406 14.15 11.14 0.65
N ASN A 407 15.28 10.64 0.15
CA ASN A 407 15.79 10.97 -1.19
C ASN A 407 16.64 9.85 -1.82
N HIS A 408 16.99 10.03 -3.10
CA HIS A 408 17.76 9.09 -3.91
C HIS A 408 19.27 9.38 -3.95
N ASN A 409 19.81 10.19 -3.03
CA ASN A 409 21.25 10.50 -3.00
C ASN A 409 22.12 9.23 -2.85
N ASN A 410 21.63 8.21 -2.12
CA ASN A 410 22.29 6.91 -2.00
C ASN A 410 22.41 6.14 -3.32
N ARG A 411 21.60 6.46 -4.34
CA ARG A 411 21.63 5.81 -5.66
C ARG A 411 22.83 6.27 -6.52
N THR A 412 23.62 7.25 -6.07
CA THR A 412 24.67 7.87 -6.91
C THR A 412 25.89 8.40 -6.13
N ASP A 413 27.10 8.12 -6.64
CA ASP A 413 28.36 8.71 -6.12
C ASP A 413 28.46 10.24 -6.38
N VAL A 414 27.54 10.81 -7.17
CA VAL A 414 27.55 12.21 -7.62
C VAL A 414 27.19 13.20 -6.49
N ILE A 415 26.48 12.73 -5.46
CA ILE A 415 26.09 13.53 -4.29
C ILE A 415 26.56 12.77 -3.04
N GLN A 416 27.33 13.43 -2.16
CA GLN A 416 27.80 12.82 -0.91
C GLN A 416 27.78 13.86 0.21
N ASN A 417 27.06 13.59 1.31
CA ASN A 417 26.78 14.57 2.36
C ASN A 417 26.10 15.82 1.76
N ASN A 418 25.03 15.60 1.00
CA ASN A 418 24.19 16.64 0.37
C ASN A 418 24.91 17.67 -0.52
N VAL A 419 26.12 17.37 -0.97
CA VAL A 419 26.87 18.22 -1.90
C VAL A 419 27.39 17.44 -3.10
N THR A 420 27.43 18.09 -4.26
CA THR A 420 27.95 17.51 -5.49
C THR A 420 29.45 17.20 -5.41
N THR A 421 29.84 15.99 -5.78
CA THR A 421 31.24 15.49 -5.72
C THR A 421 32.09 15.88 -6.93
N LEU A 422 31.52 16.56 -7.94
CA LEU A 422 32.16 16.87 -9.22
C LEU A 422 33.50 17.63 -9.06
N SER A 423 34.45 17.28 -9.92
CA SER A 423 35.71 17.99 -10.12
C SER A 423 35.70 18.92 -11.34
N THR A 424 36.63 19.87 -11.39
CA THR A 424 36.86 20.74 -12.56
C THR A 424 37.07 19.92 -13.84
N GLY A 425 36.24 20.14 -14.87
CA GLY A 425 36.32 19.43 -16.14
C GLY A 425 35.76 17.99 -16.14
N GLU A 426 35.02 17.60 -15.10
CA GLU A 426 34.37 16.29 -14.99
C GLU A 426 33.02 16.25 -15.72
N THR A 427 32.46 15.05 -15.94
CA THR A 427 31.07 14.88 -16.37
C THR A 427 30.42 13.80 -15.51
N ALA A 428 29.32 14.14 -14.86
CA ALA A 428 28.56 13.27 -13.97
C ALA A 428 27.08 13.27 -14.39
N THR A 429 26.36 12.20 -14.05
CA THR A 429 24.94 12.01 -14.41
C THR A 429 24.11 11.68 -13.17
N LEU A 430 22.93 12.30 -13.07
CA LEU A 430 21.83 11.85 -12.23
C LEU A 430 20.80 11.16 -13.15
N GLU A 431 20.41 9.93 -12.81
CA GLU A 431 19.54 9.07 -13.61
C GLU A 431 18.06 9.22 -13.20
N SER A 432 17.14 9.00 -14.14
CA SER A 432 15.68 9.03 -13.92
C SER A 432 15.06 7.63 -13.72
N PRO A 433 13.91 7.54 -13.03
CA PRO A 433 13.27 8.58 -12.22
C PRO A 433 14.06 8.85 -10.92
N GLY A 434 14.27 10.13 -10.59
CA GLY A 434 15.20 10.52 -9.52
C GLY A 434 14.75 11.75 -8.74
N VAL A 435 14.83 11.68 -7.40
CA VAL A 435 14.56 12.83 -6.50
C VAL A 435 15.76 12.98 -5.56
N PHE A 436 16.42 14.13 -5.58
CA PHE A 436 17.71 14.34 -4.91
C PHE A 436 17.70 15.60 -4.04
N TYR A 437 18.36 15.54 -2.88
CA TYR A 437 18.47 16.67 -1.93
C TYR A 437 19.90 17.21 -1.85
N LEU A 438 20.07 18.53 -1.84
CA LEU A 438 21.38 19.17 -1.66
C LEU A 438 21.32 20.39 -0.74
N ASP A 439 22.32 20.56 0.12
CA ASP A 439 22.52 21.82 0.86
C ASP A 439 22.79 22.99 -0.13
N SER A 440 23.51 22.69 -1.22
CA SER A 440 23.79 23.61 -2.33
C SER A 440 24.30 22.89 -3.58
N LEU A 441 23.73 23.19 -4.74
CA LEU A 441 24.19 22.66 -6.03
C LEU A 441 25.34 23.51 -6.60
N ASN A 442 26.54 22.93 -6.66
CA ASN A 442 27.76 23.64 -7.07
C ASN A 442 28.43 22.95 -8.25
N VAL A 443 28.23 23.46 -9.48
CA VAL A 443 28.86 22.88 -10.68
C VAL A 443 30.20 23.60 -10.96
N PRO A 444 31.35 22.91 -10.81
CA PRO A 444 32.67 23.55 -10.87
C PRO A 444 33.11 23.86 -12.31
N GLN A 445 34.10 24.74 -12.44
CA GLN A 445 34.63 25.21 -13.73
C GLN A 445 34.85 24.08 -14.76
N ASP A 446 34.46 24.35 -16.00
CA ASP A 446 34.58 23.47 -17.19
C ASP A 446 33.88 22.08 -17.05
N ALA A 447 33.14 21.80 -15.96
CA ALA A 447 32.48 20.52 -15.73
C ALA A 447 31.06 20.45 -16.30
N THR A 448 30.46 19.25 -16.32
CA THR A 448 29.06 19.06 -16.72
C THR A 448 28.31 18.17 -15.73
N LEU A 449 27.19 18.67 -15.22
CA LEU A 449 26.16 17.84 -14.58
C LEU A 449 25.08 17.51 -15.61
N VAL A 450 24.82 16.23 -15.83
CA VAL A 450 23.73 15.73 -16.69
C VAL A 450 22.57 15.30 -15.79
N LEU A 451 21.37 15.80 -16.09
CA LEU A 451 20.10 15.33 -15.53
C LEU A 451 19.45 14.50 -16.64
N ASP A 452 19.54 13.17 -16.56
CA ASP A 452 19.07 12.31 -17.64
C ASP A 452 17.57 12.04 -17.43
N THR A 453 16.72 12.68 -18.24
CA THR A 453 15.25 12.59 -18.21
C THR A 453 14.71 11.68 -19.32
N SER A 454 15.49 10.67 -19.72
CA SER A 454 15.11 9.74 -20.79
C SER A 454 14.21 8.58 -20.34
N SER A 455 14.11 8.34 -19.02
CA SER A 455 13.34 7.23 -18.42
C SER A 455 12.32 7.69 -17.37
N GLY A 456 12.08 8.99 -17.28
CA GLY A 456 11.25 9.66 -16.28
C GLY A 456 11.81 11.04 -15.95
N ASP A 457 11.24 11.70 -14.95
CA ASP A 457 11.67 13.05 -14.53
C ASP A 457 12.80 13.03 -13.50
N VAL A 458 13.41 14.20 -13.27
CA VAL A 458 14.47 14.40 -12.26
C VAL A 458 14.16 15.63 -11.39
N VAL A 459 14.01 15.42 -10.09
CA VAL A 459 13.75 16.47 -9.09
C VAL A 459 15.02 16.74 -8.27
N LEU A 460 15.30 18.01 -8.03
CA LEU A 460 16.41 18.52 -7.23
C LEU A 460 15.89 19.53 -6.20
N ALA A 461 15.77 19.09 -4.95
CA ALA A 461 15.56 20.00 -3.83
C ALA A 461 16.90 20.57 -3.36
N VAL A 462 17.00 21.89 -3.22
CA VAL A 462 18.26 22.59 -2.91
C VAL A 462 18.05 23.63 -1.82
N GLU A 463 18.65 23.42 -0.65
CA GLU A 463 18.40 24.22 0.56
C GLU A 463 18.80 25.70 0.39
N GLU A 464 20.06 25.99 0.04
CA GLU A 464 20.52 27.38 -0.16
C GLU A 464 20.35 27.87 -1.62
N LYS A 465 21.09 27.28 -2.59
CA LYS A 465 21.33 27.91 -3.90
C LYS A 465 21.96 27.00 -4.95
N VAL A 466 21.94 27.47 -6.21
CA VAL A 466 22.58 26.86 -7.39
C VAL A 466 23.65 27.80 -7.98
N GLU A 467 24.92 27.36 -8.00
CA GLU A 467 26.05 28.08 -8.58
C GLU A 467 26.74 27.29 -9.71
N VAL A 468 26.79 27.86 -10.92
CA VAL A 468 27.36 27.22 -12.12
C VAL A 468 28.53 28.04 -12.66
N ALA A 469 29.75 27.57 -12.40
CA ALA A 469 31.01 28.30 -12.59
C ALA A 469 31.49 28.41 -14.07
N PRO A 470 32.50 29.25 -14.37
CA PRO A 470 33.03 29.47 -15.73
C PRO A 470 33.22 28.22 -16.58
N GLY A 471 32.59 28.21 -17.76
CA GLY A 471 32.67 27.13 -18.74
C GLY A 471 31.91 25.85 -18.37
N ALA A 472 31.25 25.81 -17.20
CA ALA A 472 30.48 24.66 -16.75
C ALA A 472 29.09 24.59 -17.39
N GLU A 473 28.44 23.43 -17.31
CA GLU A 473 27.15 23.15 -17.93
C GLU A 473 26.24 22.29 -17.03
N ILE A 474 24.98 22.70 -16.81
CA ILE A 474 23.90 21.79 -16.43
C ILE A 474 23.15 21.41 -17.72
N ARG A 475 23.01 20.11 -17.95
CA ARG A 475 22.40 19.55 -19.16
C ARG A 475 21.24 18.64 -18.80
N VAL A 476 20.01 19.06 -19.08
CA VAL A 476 18.88 18.11 -19.12
C VAL A 476 18.98 17.31 -20.41
N GLN A 477 18.93 15.99 -20.31
CA GLN A 477 19.09 15.07 -21.45
C GLN A 477 17.93 14.07 -21.47
N GLY A 478 16.92 14.34 -22.28
CA GLY A 478 15.74 13.50 -22.38
C GLY A 478 14.52 14.29 -22.87
N ASP A 479 13.40 13.58 -22.98
CA ASP A 479 12.13 14.18 -23.36
C ASP A 479 11.24 14.48 -22.14
N GLY A 480 11.51 13.88 -20.97
CA GLY A 480 10.96 14.30 -19.67
C GLY A 480 11.57 15.59 -19.12
N GLN A 481 11.10 16.00 -17.94
CA GLN A 481 11.36 17.28 -17.29
C GLN A 481 12.32 17.15 -16.09
N ALA A 482 13.14 18.18 -15.88
CA ALA A 482 13.86 18.41 -14.63
C ALA A 482 13.19 19.54 -13.83
N ARG A 483 13.02 19.35 -12.51
CA ARG A 483 12.47 20.35 -11.59
C ARG A 483 13.48 20.65 -10.48
N MET A 484 13.75 21.94 -10.23
CA MET A 484 14.59 22.40 -9.12
C MET A 484 13.75 23.20 -8.13
N PHE A 485 13.78 22.84 -6.85
CA PHE A 485 13.07 23.55 -5.77
C PHE A 485 14.12 24.17 -4.84
N VAL A 486 14.20 25.51 -4.79
CA VAL A 486 15.31 26.22 -4.13
C VAL A 486 14.81 27.09 -2.98
N GLY A 487 15.20 26.71 -1.75
CA GLY A 487 14.65 27.27 -0.50
C GLY A 487 15.29 28.56 0.00
N GLY A 488 16.51 28.88 -0.42
CA GLY A 488 17.32 29.91 0.22
C GLY A 488 16.71 31.31 0.10
N GLU A 489 16.57 32.01 1.21
CA GLU A 489 15.95 33.34 1.29
C GLU A 489 16.92 34.52 1.07
N SER A 490 18.21 34.26 0.81
CA SER A 490 19.21 35.34 0.74
C SER A 490 20.41 35.06 -0.17
N GLY A 491 20.89 36.12 -0.83
CA GLY A 491 21.96 36.04 -1.83
C GLY A 491 21.38 35.95 -3.24
N ASN A 492 22.03 35.16 -4.10
CA ASN A 492 21.52 34.79 -5.41
C ASN A 492 21.22 33.29 -5.37
N GLN A 493 19.94 32.91 -5.49
CA GLN A 493 19.48 31.52 -5.52
C GLN A 493 19.93 30.81 -6.82
N LEU A 494 20.09 31.55 -7.92
CA LEU A 494 20.66 31.06 -9.17
C LEU A 494 21.77 31.97 -9.69
N SER A 495 23.00 31.45 -9.82
CA SER A 495 24.14 32.20 -10.35
C SER A 495 24.84 31.45 -11.49
N LEU A 496 24.91 32.08 -12.67
CA LEU A 496 25.65 31.59 -13.84
C LEU A 496 26.79 32.57 -14.16
N ASP A 497 28.03 32.08 -14.28
CA ASP A 497 29.20 32.87 -14.69
C ASP A 497 29.84 32.28 -15.94
N SER A 498 29.67 32.92 -17.11
CA SER A 498 30.18 32.43 -18.41
C SER A 498 29.87 30.93 -18.64
N SER A 499 28.69 30.48 -18.22
CA SER A 499 28.33 29.07 -18.07
C SER A 499 26.96 28.77 -18.70
N ARG A 500 26.52 27.51 -18.61
CA ARG A 500 25.35 27.02 -19.36
C ARG A 500 24.38 26.22 -18.51
N VAL A 501 23.11 26.39 -18.82
CA VAL A 501 22.01 25.53 -18.42
C VAL A 501 21.15 25.28 -19.66
N GLY A 502 20.62 24.06 -19.85
CA GLY A 502 19.57 23.84 -20.84
C GLY A 502 19.31 22.40 -21.25
N VAL A 503 18.32 22.25 -22.13
CA VAL A 503 17.76 20.98 -22.56
C VAL A 503 18.40 20.49 -23.87
N HIS A 504 18.69 19.20 -23.93
CA HIS A 504 19.41 18.54 -25.01
C HIS A 504 18.70 17.25 -25.47
N ASN A 505 18.67 17.03 -26.79
CA ASN A 505 18.40 15.73 -27.37
C ASN A 505 19.72 15.18 -27.93
N GLY A 506 20.32 14.25 -27.18
CA GLY A 506 21.69 13.77 -27.42
C GLY A 506 22.72 14.90 -27.38
N SER A 507 23.40 15.15 -28.50
CA SER A 507 24.41 16.21 -28.62
C SER A 507 23.88 17.55 -29.17
N GLN A 508 22.57 17.66 -29.42
CA GLN A 508 21.94 18.88 -29.90
C GLN A 508 21.21 19.61 -28.77
N TYR A 509 21.53 20.89 -28.59
CA TYR A 509 20.77 21.82 -27.75
C TYR A 509 19.40 22.06 -28.42
N THR A 510 18.31 21.86 -27.70
CA THR A 510 16.95 21.88 -28.27
C THR A 510 16.30 23.26 -28.26
N ASN A 511 16.65 24.11 -27.30
CA ASN A 511 15.83 25.28 -26.92
C ASN A 511 14.38 24.91 -26.52
N ARG A 512 14.16 23.69 -26.02
CA ARG A 512 12.87 23.25 -25.43
C ARG A 512 12.85 23.70 -23.97
N SER A 513 11.98 24.63 -23.57
CA SER A 513 12.06 25.25 -22.22
C SER A 513 11.18 24.57 -21.16
N ASP A 514 10.20 23.75 -21.58
CA ASP A 514 9.38 22.89 -20.72
C ASP A 514 10.20 21.89 -19.87
N GLY A 515 11.39 21.51 -20.34
CA GLY A 515 12.22 20.44 -19.80
C GLY A 515 13.07 20.84 -18.60
N LEU A 516 13.07 22.11 -18.20
CA LEU A 516 13.68 22.55 -16.94
C LEU A 516 12.83 23.63 -16.28
N TRP A 517 12.33 23.36 -15.09
CA TRP A 517 11.72 24.36 -14.22
C TRP A 517 12.62 24.62 -13.00
N PHE A 518 12.79 25.90 -12.68
CA PHE A 518 13.50 26.37 -11.50
C PHE A 518 12.53 27.16 -10.63
N TYR A 519 12.11 26.56 -9.52
CA TYR A 519 11.26 27.15 -8.50
C TYR A 519 12.12 27.76 -7.38
N CYS A 520 11.81 28.98 -6.98
CA CYS A 520 12.45 29.65 -5.86
C CYS A 520 11.44 30.46 -5.04
N LYS A 521 11.66 30.53 -3.72
CA LYS A 521 10.80 31.32 -2.82
C LYS A 521 10.73 32.80 -3.21
N SER A 522 9.66 33.46 -2.80
CA SER A 522 9.39 34.89 -3.01
C SER A 522 10.60 35.78 -2.69
N GLY A 523 10.85 36.80 -3.52
CA GLY A 523 12.08 37.59 -3.44
C GLY A 523 13.29 36.92 -4.14
N CYS A 524 13.02 35.92 -4.97
CA CYS A 524 14.02 35.20 -5.74
C CYS A 524 14.96 36.14 -6.50
N SER A 525 16.26 35.88 -6.36
CA SER A 525 17.34 36.71 -6.89
C SER A 525 18.36 35.84 -7.63
N GLY A 526 18.98 36.40 -8.67
CA GLY A 526 19.90 35.65 -9.50
C GLY A 526 20.81 36.55 -10.33
N GLU A 527 21.89 35.99 -10.85
CA GLU A 527 22.78 36.71 -11.77
C GLU A 527 23.31 35.81 -12.88
N PHE A 528 22.90 36.10 -14.12
CA PHE A 528 23.46 35.54 -15.34
C PHE A 528 24.59 36.46 -15.84
N LEU A 529 25.77 36.36 -15.21
CA LEU A 529 26.94 37.16 -15.56
C LEU A 529 27.35 36.98 -17.04
N ASP A 530 28.16 37.91 -17.53
CA ASP A 530 28.51 38.06 -18.95
C ASP A 530 28.83 36.72 -19.66
N GLY A 531 28.15 36.44 -20.77
CA GLY A 531 28.40 35.25 -21.61
C GLY A 531 27.71 33.96 -21.16
N SER A 532 26.72 34.03 -20.26
CA SER A 532 25.99 32.86 -19.75
C SER A 532 24.75 32.53 -20.60
N ARG A 533 24.38 31.24 -20.68
CA ARG A 533 23.18 30.80 -21.43
C ARG A 533 22.25 29.93 -20.58
N PHE A 534 20.96 30.22 -20.60
CA PHE A 534 19.92 29.48 -19.88
C PHE A 534 18.83 28.98 -20.85
N THR A 535 18.20 27.84 -20.55
CA THR A 535 16.98 27.36 -21.22
C THR A 535 16.14 26.61 -20.20
N GLY A 536 14.91 27.07 -20.00
CA GLY A 536 14.02 26.61 -18.95
C GLY A 536 13.04 27.70 -18.51
N VAL A 537 12.27 27.43 -17.47
CA VAL A 537 11.46 28.42 -16.75
C VAL A 537 12.12 28.74 -15.41
N VAL A 538 12.12 30.03 -15.02
CA VAL A 538 12.39 30.45 -13.64
C VAL A 538 11.11 31.05 -13.07
N TYR A 539 10.62 30.46 -11.98
CA TYR A 539 9.37 30.84 -11.32
C TYR A 539 9.64 31.11 -9.83
N GLY A 540 9.49 32.37 -9.42
CA GLY A 540 9.60 32.79 -8.03
C GLY A 540 9.02 34.18 -7.79
N PRO A 541 7.69 34.38 -8.00
CA PRO A 541 7.01 35.63 -7.74
C PRO A 541 6.67 35.80 -6.24
N GLY A 542 6.62 37.04 -5.75
CA GLY A 542 5.97 37.36 -4.48
C GLY A 542 6.25 38.78 -3.99
N ASP A 543 5.82 39.13 -2.78
CA ASP A 543 5.83 40.54 -2.34
C ASP A 543 7.23 41.08 -1.92
N ALA A 544 8.30 40.34 -2.23
CA ALA A 544 9.67 40.62 -1.81
C ALA A 544 10.55 41.19 -2.93
N GLY A 545 11.60 41.93 -2.54
CA GLY A 545 12.39 42.77 -3.46
C GLY A 545 13.48 42.04 -4.25
N GLY A 546 13.18 40.85 -4.79
CA GLY A 546 14.13 40.01 -5.52
C GLY A 546 14.68 40.67 -6.78
N VAL A 547 15.92 40.33 -7.19
CA VAL A 547 16.54 40.89 -8.40
C VAL A 547 17.20 39.81 -9.24
N PHE A 548 16.67 39.61 -10.44
CA PHE A 548 17.28 38.80 -11.48
C PHE A 548 18.11 39.66 -12.45
N GLY A 549 19.42 39.52 -12.34
CA GLY A 549 20.41 40.29 -13.08
C GLY A 549 20.87 39.58 -14.35
N ILE A 550 20.89 40.28 -15.49
CA ILE A 550 21.35 39.70 -16.77
C ILE A 550 22.52 40.52 -17.32
N GLY A 551 23.67 39.85 -17.52
CA GLY A 551 24.90 40.40 -18.08
C GLY A 551 24.88 40.51 -19.61
N LYS A 552 25.98 41.01 -20.20
CA LYS A 552 26.09 41.18 -21.66
C LYS A 552 26.58 39.90 -22.33
N GLU A 553 26.23 39.69 -23.59
CA GLU A 553 26.53 38.46 -24.35
C GLU A 553 25.90 37.20 -23.73
N SER A 554 24.95 37.38 -22.79
CA SER A 554 24.15 36.32 -22.19
C SER A 554 22.86 36.09 -22.99
N GLU A 555 22.40 34.84 -23.05
CA GLU A 555 21.24 34.37 -23.82
C GLU A 555 20.25 33.62 -22.90
N VAL A 556 18.97 34.00 -22.89
CA VAL A 556 17.91 33.32 -22.14
C VAL A 556 16.86 32.81 -23.12
N PHE A 557 16.44 31.56 -22.94
CA PHE A 557 15.35 30.91 -23.68
C PHE A 557 14.32 30.36 -22.68
N GLY A 558 13.03 30.60 -22.92
CA GLY A 558 11.96 30.30 -21.96
C GLY A 558 11.43 31.55 -21.26
N ALA A 559 10.99 31.42 -20.01
CA ALA A 559 10.31 32.49 -19.27
C ALA A 559 10.97 32.78 -17.91
N LEU A 560 10.97 34.05 -17.48
CA LEU A 560 11.28 34.45 -16.11
C LEU A 560 10.05 35.13 -15.48
N ALA A 561 9.42 34.45 -14.53
CA ALA A 561 8.34 34.95 -13.68
C ALA A 561 8.93 35.27 -12.29
N VAL A 562 9.48 36.48 -12.15
CA VAL A 562 10.30 36.89 -11.00
C VAL A 562 10.12 38.38 -10.68
N ASP A 563 10.39 38.76 -9.44
CA ASP A 563 10.02 40.09 -8.93
C ASP A 563 10.60 41.25 -9.74
N ARG A 564 11.92 41.33 -9.95
CA ARG A 564 12.54 42.40 -10.76
C ARG A 564 13.62 41.87 -11.69
N ILE A 565 13.70 42.45 -12.89
CA ILE A 565 14.67 42.06 -13.94
C ILE A 565 15.50 43.27 -14.36
N ASP A 566 16.84 43.16 -14.35
CA ASP A 566 17.74 44.26 -14.74
C ASP A 566 18.92 43.79 -15.61
N THR A 567 18.92 44.16 -16.90
CA THR A 567 19.99 43.81 -17.85
C THR A 567 21.24 44.72 -17.72
N THR A 568 21.52 45.16 -16.49
CA THR A 568 22.73 45.93 -16.13
C THR A 568 23.57 45.31 -15.02
N ALA A 569 23.27 44.06 -14.65
CA ALA A 569 24.07 43.26 -13.73
C ALA A 569 25.51 43.01 -14.24
N GLY A 570 26.40 42.57 -13.36
CA GLY A 570 27.83 42.34 -13.62
C GLY A 570 28.69 43.57 -13.95
N ASN A 571 28.13 44.73 -14.35
CA ASN A 571 28.93 45.81 -14.94
C ASN A 571 28.59 47.26 -14.51
N ASN A 572 29.61 48.12 -14.48
CA ASN A 572 29.53 49.53 -14.09
C ASN A 572 28.95 50.45 -15.20
N GLY A 573 28.05 49.94 -16.06
CA GLY A 573 27.32 50.73 -17.06
C GLY A 573 28.12 51.22 -18.28
N GLU A 574 29.22 50.54 -18.66
CA GLU A 574 29.97 50.81 -19.89
C GLU A 574 30.03 49.56 -20.79
N GLY A 575 29.07 49.42 -21.70
CA GLY A 575 28.94 48.30 -22.63
C GLY A 575 28.39 48.71 -24.01
N ASN A 576 28.55 47.84 -25.01
CA ASN A 576 28.02 48.03 -26.37
C ASN A 576 27.62 46.69 -27.04
N THR A 577 27.49 45.63 -26.23
CA THR A 577 27.10 44.28 -26.62
C THR A 577 25.80 43.91 -25.93
N ARG A 578 24.99 43.09 -26.61
CA ARG A 578 23.57 42.82 -26.35
C ARG A 578 23.40 41.68 -25.33
N ALA A 579 22.32 41.69 -24.57
CA ALA A 579 21.76 40.52 -23.90
C ALA A 579 20.54 40.05 -24.71
N GLU A 580 20.37 38.75 -24.93
CA GLU A 580 19.33 38.19 -25.81
C GLU A 580 18.36 37.33 -25.00
N LEU A 581 17.07 37.55 -25.23
CA LEU A 581 15.97 37.05 -24.41
C LEU A 581 14.88 36.57 -25.37
N HIS A 582 14.59 35.28 -25.31
CA HIS A 582 13.75 34.58 -26.28
C HIS A 582 12.66 33.83 -25.52
N PHE A 583 11.43 34.35 -25.54
CA PHE A 583 10.29 33.67 -24.96
C PHE A 583 10.01 32.38 -25.72
N ASP A 584 9.85 31.28 -24.98
CA ASP A 584 9.39 30.01 -25.52
C ASP A 584 7.86 29.95 -25.36
N THR A 585 7.10 30.16 -26.43
CA THR A 585 5.63 30.23 -26.34
C THR A 585 5.01 28.88 -25.96
N SER A 586 5.74 27.77 -26.10
CA SER A 586 5.28 26.44 -25.68
C SER A 586 5.36 26.19 -24.17
N VAL A 587 5.77 27.18 -23.36
CA VAL A 587 5.64 27.14 -21.89
C VAL A 587 4.63 28.16 -21.36
N GLN A 588 3.83 28.79 -22.22
CA GLN A 588 2.72 29.62 -21.79
C GLN A 588 1.60 28.72 -21.25
N THR A 589 1.19 28.94 -20.00
CA THR A 589 0.15 28.15 -19.30
C THR A 589 -1.07 28.96 -18.92
N ALA A 590 -1.05 30.29 -19.13
CA ALA A 590 -2.19 31.16 -18.92
C ALA A 590 -2.31 32.19 -20.08
N GLU A 591 -3.54 32.56 -20.41
CA GLU A 591 -3.82 33.69 -21.30
C GLU A 591 -4.02 34.98 -20.50
N PHE A 592 -3.81 36.14 -21.13
CA PHE A 592 -3.75 37.42 -20.43
C PHE A 592 -5.02 38.24 -20.57
N ASP A 593 -5.81 38.32 -19.49
CA ASP A 593 -6.77 39.41 -19.32
C ASP A 593 -6.02 40.73 -19.06
N ARG A 594 -6.03 41.61 -20.08
CA ARG A 594 -5.47 42.95 -20.02
C ARG A 594 -6.35 43.92 -19.23
N ASN A 595 -7.67 43.70 -19.17
CA ASN A 595 -8.64 44.70 -18.73
C ASN A 595 -9.12 44.49 -17.28
N GLY A 596 -9.19 43.25 -16.81
CA GLY A 596 -9.55 42.88 -15.45
C GLY A 596 -11.04 42.53 -15.28
N ASP A 597 -11.64 41.89 -16.28
CA ASP A 597 -13.03 41.38 -16.25
C ASP A 597 -13.13 39.85 -16.10
N GLY A 598 -12.00 39.14 -16.07
CA GLY A 598 -11.94 37.69 -15.95
C GLY A 598 -11.81 36.95 -17.28
N THR A 599 -11.96 37.63 -18.42
CA THR A 599 -11.84 37.01 -19.75
C THR A 599 -10.50 37.34 -20.42
N PRO A 600 -9.79 36.35 -21.01
CA PRO A 600 -8.54 36.63 -21.71
C PRO A 600 -8.72 37.53 -22.94
N ASP A 601 -7.93 38.60 -22.99
CA ASP A 601 -8.09 39.69 -23.96
C ASP A 601 -7.34 39.35 -25.27
N SER A 602 -7.87 38.36 -26.00
CA SER A 602 -7.20 37.68 -27.13
C SER A 602 -6.59 38.62 -28.20
N GLU A 603 -5.33 38.37 -28.58
CA GLU A 603 -4.59 39.22 -29.55
C GLU A 603 -5.04 39.02 -31.03
N GLU A 604 -6.27 39.41 -31.36
CA GLU A 604 -6.80 39.42 -32.74
C GLU A 604 -6.10 40.51 -33.59
N GLY A 605 -4.99 40.12 -34.22
CA GLY A 605 -4.13 40.93 -35.08
C GLY A 605 -4.79 41.48 -36.36
N SER A 606 -5.68 42.46 -36.20
CA SER A 606 -6.25 43.36 -37.21
C SER A 606 -7.49 42.88 -38.00
N SER A 607 -8.63 43.47 -37.63
CA SER A 607 -9.78 43.85 -38.50
C SER A 607 -11.02 42.93 -38.64
N GLY A 608 -11.47 42.31 -37.55
CA GLY A 608 -12.90 42.08 -37.26
C GLY A 608 -13.38 43.06 -36.18
N GLY A 609 -14.58 43.64 -36.30
CA GLY A 609 -15.04 44.66 -35.34
C GLY A 609 -16.44 44.38 -34.79
N VAL A 610 -16.58 44.51 -33.47
CA VAL A 610 -17.84 44.50 -32.69
C VAL A 610 -18.00 45.91 -32.05
N PRO A 611 -19.22 46.47 -31.86
CA PRO A 611 -19.40 47.93 -31.91
C PRO A 611 -19.64 48.64 -30.57
N GLU A 612 -19.25 49.92 -30.50
CA GLU A 612 -19.42 50.83 -29.34
C GLU A 612 -20.88 51.17 -28.92
N LYS A 613 -21.92 50.36 -29.25
CA LYS A 613 -23.33 50.60 -28.84
C LYS A 613 -24.32 49.48 -29.20
N TYR A 614 -25.06 49.02 -28.17
CA TYR A 614 -26.54 48.95 -28.04
C TYR A 614 -27.42 48.33 -29.16
N ASP A 615 -26.88 47.85 -30.27
CA ASP A 615 -27.62 47.31 -31.43
C ASP A 615 -27.10 45.91 -31.87
N GLU A 616 -26.24 45.23 -31.08
CA GLU A 616 -25.67 43.90 -31.39
C GLU A 616 -25.74 42.90 -30.20
N CYS A 617 -26.93 42.74 -29.62
CA CYS A 617 -27.36 41.46 -29.06
C CYS A 617 -28.20 40.72 -30.13
N PRO A 618 -28.22 39.37 -30.19
CA PRO A 618 -29.08 38.67 -31.14
C PRO A 618 -30.58 38.98 -30.91
N ASP A 619 -31.33 39.22 -31.98
CA ASP A 619 -32.74 39.71 -31.96
C ASP A 619 -33.72 38.71 -31.29
N ILE A 620 -33.84 38.71 -29.95
CA ILE A 620 -34.92 38.08 -29.18
C ILE A 620 -35.44 39.07 -28.11
N GLU A 621 -36.75 39.14 -27.86
CA GLU A 621 -37.41 40.21 -27.06
C GLU A 621 -37.32 40.01 -25.53
N ALA A 622 -36.14 39.67 -24.98
CA ALA A 622 -35.90 39.57 -23.53
C ALA A 622 -35.25 40.86 -22.96
N MET A 623 -35.54 41.24 -21.71
CA MET A 623 -35.00 42.48 -21.09
C MET A 623 -34.17 42.25 -19.83
N GLY A 624 -32.94 41.77 -20.03
CA GLY A 624 -31.88 41.86 -19.02
C GLY A 624 -31.40 43.29 -18.78
N VAL A 625 -30.53 43.47 -17.78
CA VAL A 625 -29.93 44.78 -17.49
C VAL A 625 -29.04 45.21 -18.66
N ASN A 626 -29.05 46.50 -19.00
CA ASN A 626 -28.38 47.10 -20.16
C ASN A 626 -28.73 46.56 -21.56
N GLY A 627 -29.51 45.47 -21.68
CA GLY A 627 -30.02 44.93 -22.94
C GLY A 627 -29.47 43.55 -23.33
N CYS A 628 -28.61 42.94 -22.51
CA CYS A 628 -28.12 41.57 -22.71
C CYS A 628 -29.19 40.52 -22.34
N GLN A 629 -28.97 39.26 -22.72
CA GLN A 629 -29.77 38.14 -22.21
C GLN A 629 -29.58 38.03 -20.67
N PRO A 630 -30.64 37.80 -19.88
CA PRO A 630 -30.54 37.77 -18.41
C PRO A 630 -29.63 36.65 -17.86
N VAL A 631 -29.56 35.52 -18.56
CA VAL A 631 -28.77 34.32 -18.26
C VAL A 631 -28.23 33.75 -19.58
N ASN A 632 -27.03 33.16 -19.56
CA ASN A 632 -26.38 32.46 -20.68
C ASN A 632 -25.34 31.46 -20.13
N GLU A 633 -24.79 30.54 -20.95
CA GLU A 633 -23.58 29.78 -20.57
C GLU A 633 -22.29 30.48 -20.99
N ASP A 634 -21.18 30.20 -20.30
CA ASP A 634 -19.81 30.35 -20.79
C ASP A 634 -19.24 28.97 -21.10
N GLU A 635 -19.07 28.65 -22.39
CA GLU A 635 -18.53 27.37 -22.83
C GLU A 635 -17.07 27.10 -22.39
N THR A 636 -16.33 28.14 -21.96
CA THR A 636 -14.88 28.08 -21.68
C THR A 636 -14.62 27.97 -20.18
N ALA A 637 -15.33 28.75 -19.38
CA ALA A 637 -15.37 28.64 -17.92
C ALA A 637 -16.33 27.53 -17.43
N ASN A 638 -17.08 26.92 -18.35
CA ASN A 638 -18.12 25.92 -18.10
C ASN A 638 -19.18 26.36 -17.07
N ALA A 639 -19.44 27.67 -17.00
CA ALA A 639 -20.18 28.32 -15.92
C ALA A 639 -21.39 29.11 -16.45
N LEU A 640 -22.36 29.36 -15.59
CA LEU A 640 -23.55 30.12 -15.92
C LEU A 640 -23.26 31.62 -15.80
N ILE A 641 -23.34 32.35 -16.90
CA ILE A 641 -23.22 33.82 -16.94
C ILE A 641 -24.55 34.41 -16.46
N VAL A 642 -24.53 35.13 -15.35
CA VAL A 642 -25.72 35.77 -14.76
C VAL A 642 -25.65 37.29 -14.90
N ASN A 643 -26.75 37.90 -15.35
CA ASN A 643 -26.89 39.36 -15.53
C ASN A 643 -28.03 39.93 -14.66
N GLN A 644 -28.28 39.32 -13.50
CA GLN A 644 -29.38 39.62 -12.56
C GLN A 644 -28.84 39.74 -11.13
N SER A 645 -29.53 40.48 -10.26
CA SER A 645 -29.11 40.68 -8.86
C SER A 645 -29.47 39.53 -7.94
N HIS A 646 -30.58 38.83 -8.19
CA HIS A 646 -31.10 37.78 -7.33
C HIS A 646 -31.35 36.49 -8.13
N ALA A 647 -31.17 35.35 -7.47
CA ALA A 647 -31.60 34.07 -8.01
C ALA A 647 -32.00 33.08 -6.91
N LYS A 648 -32.77 32.07 -7.30
CA LYS A 648 -33.07 30.88 -6.51
C LYS A 648 -32.51 29.68 -7.26
N LEU A 649 -31.68 28.91 -6.56
CA LEU A 649 -31.29 27.59 -7.02
C LEU A 649 -32.11 26.54 -6.26
N THR A 650 -32.58 25.51 -6.97
CA THR A 650 -33.32 24.37 -6.43
C THR A 650 -32.71 23.08 -6.95
N VAL A 651 -32.38 22.13 -6.08
CA VAL A 651 -32.11 20.75 -6.53
C VAL A 651 -33.43 20.18 -7.05
N VAL A 652 -33.50 19.83 -8.33
CA VAL A 652 -34.71 19.25 -8.93
C VAL A 652 -34.68 17.73 -8.91
N GLY A 653 -33.54 17.13 -8.58
CA GLY A 653 -33.40 15.73 -8.18
C GLY A 653 -31.97 15.26 -8.40
N SER A 654 -31.71 14.01 -8.05
CA SER A 654 -30.43 13.37 -8.29
C SER A 654 -30.60 11.85 -8.34
N MET A 655 -29.59 11.17 -8.88
CA MET A 655 -29.51 9.72 -8.94
C MET A 655 -28.09 9.30 -8.55
N VAL A 656 -27.71 9.58 -7.30
CA VAL A 656 -26.43 9.16 -6.74
C VAL A 656 -26.65 7.90 -5.90
N ALA A 657 -26.53 6.72 -6.51
CA ALA A 657 -26.94 5.48 -5.88
C ALA A 657 -26.15 4.25 -6.34
N ASP A 658 -25.88 3.36 -5.40
CA ASP A 658 -25.33 2.02 -5.67
C ASP A 658 -26.34 0.95 -5.26
N ASN A 659 -26.28 -0.22 -5.90
CA ASN A 659 -26.79 -1.45 -5.29
C ASN A 659 -25.63 -2.18 -4.60
N ARG A 660 -25.81 -2.58 -3.33
CA ARG A 660 -24.87 -3.46 -2.62
C ARG A 660 -25.60 -4.47 -1.75
N THR A 661 -24.95 -5.60 -1.48
CA THR A 661 -25.34 -6.50 -0.39
C THR A 661 -24.79 -5.93 0.90
N GLN A 662 -25.65 -5.54 1.83
CA GLN A 662 -25.27 -5.11 3.17
C GLN A 662 -25.33 -6.29 4.14
N THR A 663 -24.42 -6.30 5.11
CA THR A 663 -24.39 -7.26 6.21
C THR A 663 -25.04 -6.64 7.44
N ARG A 664 -25.89 -7.39 8.14
CA ARG A 664 -26.52 -6.97 9.40
C ARG A 664 -26.24 -7.97 10.51
N GLU A 665 -25.56 -7.51 11.57
CA GLU A 665 -25.71 -8.13 12.89
C GLU A 665 -27.15 -7.91 13.37
N VAL A 666 -27.96 -8.98 13.42
CA VAL A 666 -29.37 -8.89 13.81
C VAL A 666 -29.57 -9.42 15.22
N GLY A 667 -30.15 -8.59 16.09
CA GLY A 667 -30.61 -9.03 17.41
C GLY A 667 -31.73 -10.10 17.38
N GLU A 668 -32.31 -10.38 16.21
CA GLU A 668 -33.30 -11.44 15.94
C GLU A 668 -33.03 -12.12 14.58
N ARG A 669 -31.87 -12.77 14.40
CA ARG A 669 -31.59 -13.67 13.26
C ARG A 669 -32.50 -14.91 13.33
N GLU A 670 -32.92 -15.49 12.20
CA GLU A 670 -33.66 -16.77 12.25
C GLU A 670 -32.77 -17.93 12.73
N PRO A 671 -33.29 -18.89 13.52
CA PRO A 671 -32.46 -19.95 14.11
C PRO A 671 -31.81 -20.86 13.06
N LEU A 672 -30.58 -21.30 13.32
CA LEU A 672 -29.79 -22.12 12.39
C LEU A 672 -29.66 -23.58 12.86
N ASP A 673 -29.75 -24.53 11.93
CA ASP A 673 -29.29 -25.91 12.14
C ASP A 673 -27.92 -26.11 11.46
N VAL A 674 -26.89 -26.47 12.22
CA VAL A 674 -25.54 -26.76 11.70
C VAL A 674 -25.18 -28.22 11.89
N VAL A 675 -24.58 -28.87 10.88
CA VAL A 675 -23.94 -30.19 11.03
C VAL A 675 -22.52 -30.16 10.50
N PHE A 676 -21.57 -30.48 11.38
CA PHE A 676 -20.19 -30.77 10.99
C PHE A 676 -20.10 -32.19 10.42
N VAL A 677 -19.42 -32.33 9.29
CA VAL A 677 -19.14 -33.59 8.60
C VAL A 677 -17.64 -33.69 8.44
N ILE A 678 -17.03 -34.55 9.24
CA ILE A 678 -15.62 -34.45 9.64
C ILE A 678 -14.88 -35.69 9.14
N ASP A 679 -13.80 -35.48 8.39
CA ASP A 679 -12.90 -36.55 8.03
C ASP A 679 -12.18 -37.06 9.28
N ASP A 680 -12.28 -38.37 9.52
CA ASP A 680 -11.54 -39.10 10.54
C ASP A 680 -10.80 -40.30 9.92
N SER A 681 -10.40 -40.15 8.65
CA SER A 681 -9.52 -41.10 7.96
C SER A 681 -8.08 -41.02 8.49
N GLY A 682 -7.28 -42.03 8.18
CA GLY A 682 -5.91 -42.15 8.71
C GLY A 682 -4.98 -41.00 8.32
N SER A 683 -5.23 -40.31 7.19
CA SER A 683 -4.43 -39.15 6.77
C SER A 683 -4.58 -37.94 7.69
N MET A 684 -5.67 -37.84 8.45
CA MET A 684 -5.85 -36.81 9.48
C MET A 684 -5.01 -37.08 10.74
N GLY A 685 -4.38 -38.25 10.89
CA GLY A 685 -3.99 -38.81 12.18
C GLY A 685 -2.52 -38.66 12.64
N ASN A 686 -2.33 -38.96 13.92
CA ASN A 686 -1.02 -39.12 14.56
C ASN A 686 -0.17 -40.23 13.87
N PRO A 687 1.16 -40.08 13.74
CA PRO A 687 2.03 -40.98 12.95
C PRO A 687 2.11 -42.46 13.37
N GLU A 688 1.41 -42.93 14.41
CA GLU A 688 1.37 -44.36 14.79
C GLU A 688 0.72 -45.29 13.73
N VAL A 689 0.06 -44.76 12.69
CA VAL A 689 -0.77 -45.56 11.75
C VAL A 689 -0.31 -45.56 10.29
N ASN A 690 0.50 -44.57 9.85
CA ASN A 690 0.73 -44.27 8.42
C ASN A 690 2.11 -44.71 7.88
N GLU A 691 2.40 -46.02 7.79
CA GLU A 691 3.63 -46.50 7.14
C GLU A 691 3.60 -46.27 5.61
N ILE A 692 4.49 -45.40 5.10
CA ILE A 692 4.68 -45.11 3.66
C ILE A 692 5.30 -46.31 2.92
N THR A 693 6.03 -47.17 3.64
CA THR A 693 6.82 -48.28 3.11
C THR A 693 6.18 -49.65 3.33
N ASP A 694 6.19 -50.54 2.33
CA ASP A 694 5.87 -51.97 2.51
C ASP A 694 7.10 -52.71 3.13
N GLY A 695 7.40 -52.36 4.38
CA GLY A 695 8.56 -52.85 5.13
C GLY A 695 9.88 -52.10 4.88
N ALA A 696 10.91 -52.49 5.62
CA ALA A 696 12.18 -51.76 5.70
C ALA A 696 12.99 -51.76 4.38
N ILE A 697 13.44 -50.58 3.97
CA ILE A 697 14.33 -50.31 2.84
C ILE A 697 15.79 -50.37 3.30
N GLU A 698 16.69 -50.89 2.46
CA GLU A 698 18.15 -50.95 2.70
C GLU A 698 18.83 -49.65 2.22
N LEU A 699 19.72 -49.08 3.04
CA LEU A 699 20.44 -47.83 2.76
C LEU A 699 21.79 -48.12 2.05
N ASP A 700 22.05 -47.44 0.91
CA ASP A 700 23.20 -47.73 0.03
C ASP A 700 24.51 -47.06 0.53
N GLY A 701 24.96 -47.46 1.72
CA GLY A 701 26.02 -46.79 2.46
C GLY A 701 27.44 -47.08 1.96
N GLY A 702 28.06 -46.11 1.26
CA GLY A 702 29.51 -45.87 1.23
C GLY A 702 30.44 -46.92 0.59
N TRP A 703 29.96 -48.05 0.11
CA TRP A 703 30.82 -49.09 -0.49
C TRP A 703 31.21 -48.78 -1.94
N THR A 704 32.46 -49.08 -2.32
CA THR A 704 32.83 -49.12 -3.74
C THR A 704 32.05 -50.19 -4.49
N ALA A 705 32.00 -50.08 -5.82
CA ALA A 705 31.56 -51.20 -6.66
C ALA A 705 32.39 -52.47 -6.36
N TRP A 706 31.76 -53.63 -6.58
CA TRP A 706 32.46 -54.91 -6.58
C TRP A 706 33.37 -55.00 -7.80
N GLU A 707 34.67 -55.05 -7.58
CA GLU A 707 35.70 -55.18 -8.62
C GLU A 707 36.37 -56.56 -8.51
N THR A 708 36.94 -57.06 -9.61
CA THR A 708 37.88 -58.19 -9.50
C THR A 708 39.21 -57.67 -8.92
N PRO A 709 40.04 -58.48 -8.25
CA PRO A 709 41.24 -57.98 -7.61
C PRO A 709 42.27 -57.46 -8.62
N GLU A 710 42.20 -57.95 -9.88
CA GLU A 710 43.03 -57.50 -11.02
C GLU A 710 42.60 -56.13 -11.57
N GLU A 711 41.38 -55.68 -11.24
CA GLU A 711 40.80 -54.38 -11.63
C GLU A 711 40.80 -53.38 -10.46
N ALA A 712 40.70 -53.88 -9.23
CA ALA A 712 40.71 -53.13 -7.98
C ALA A 712 42.02 -52.34 -7.79
N SER A 713 42.00 -51.06 -8.14
CA SER A 713 43.19 -50.18 -8.17
C SER A 713 43.86 -49.91 -6.82
N TYR A 714 43.29 -50.42 -5.72
CA TYR A 714 43.79 -50.36 -4.35
C TYR A 714 44.42 -51.68 -3.86
N VAL A 715 44.42 -52.74 -4.67
CA VAL A 715 45.19 -53.98 -4.45
C VAL A 715 46.57 -53.83 -5.12
N ASP A 716 47.65 -54.27 -4.46
CA ASP A 716 48.99 -54.17 -5.07
C ASP A 716 49.21 -55.26 -6.13
N PRO A 717 49.61 -54.91 -7.38
CA PRO A 717 49.85 -55.89 -8.44
C PRO A 717 50.91 -56.96 -8.13
N ASP A 718 51.86 -56.73 -7.20
CA ASP A 718 52.86 -57.73 -6.83
C ASP A 718 52.29 -58.81 -5.86
N ASP A 719 51.21 -58.52 -5.11
CA ASP A 719 50.57 -59.47 -4.18
C ASP A 719 49.83 -60.61 -4.94
N HIS A 720 49.45 -60.36 -6.20
CA HIS A 720 48.92 -61.38 -7.12
C HIS A 720 49.90 -62.53 -7.43
N GLU A 721 51.23 -62.35 -7.26
CA GLU A 721 52.19 -63.47 -7.42
C GLU A 721 52.19 -64.41 -6.19
N TYR A 722 51.57 -64.03 -5.07
CA TYR A 722 51.63 -64.75 -3.79
C TYR A 722 50.30 -65.28 -3.26
N GLY A 723 49.18 -64.90 -3.88
CA GLY A 723 47.85 -65.46 -3.58
C GLY A 723 47.14 -64.85 -2.37
N TRP A 724 47.63 -63.73 -1.84
CA TRP A 724 47.01 -62.99 -0.74
C TRP A 724 47.42 -61.52 -0.78
N ALA A 725 46.54 -60.64 -0.32
CA ALA A 725 46.81 -59.22 -0.13
C ALA A 725 46.46 -58.82 1.32
N TRP A 726 47.15 -57.82 1.87
CA TRP A 726 46.85 -57.25 3.19
C TRP A 726 45.98 -56.01 3.07
N VAL A 727 45.06 -55.82 4.01
CA VAL A 727 44.25 -54.59 4.10
C VAL A 727 45.12 -53.43 4.61
N PRO A 728 45.19 -52.28 3.91
CA PRO A 728 45.93 -51.11 4.37
C PRO A 728 45.45 -50.54 5.72
N GLU A 729 46.38 -49.86 6.42
CA GLU A 729 46.09 -49.03 7.60
C GLU A 729 44.89 -48.08 7.33
N ASP A 730 44.02 -47.91 8.33
CA ASP A 730 42.79 -47.10 8.26
C ASP A 730 41.78 -47.49 7.14
N THR A 731 41.72 -48.76 6.67
CA THR A 731 40.71 -49.21 5.69
C THR A 731 39.96 -50.50 6.07
N VAL A 732 38.75 -50.67 5.51
CA VAL A 732 37.92 -51.88 5.65
C VAL A 732 37.56 -52.43 4.26
N TRP A 733 37.85 -53.71 4.04
CA TRP A 733 37.57 -54.43 2.79
C TRP A 733 36.48 -55.49 3.01
N GLU A 734 35.66 -55.74 1.98
CA GLU A 734 34.70 -56.84 1.94
C GLU A 734 35.05 -57.75 0.74
N VAL A 735 35.30 -59.03 1.00
CA VAL A 735 35.74 -60.02 0.01
C VAL A 735 34.67 -61.09 -0.14
N ARG A 736 34.23 -61.34 -1.38
CA ARG A 736 33.20 -62.31 -1.72
C ARG A 736 33.80 -63.47 -2.51
N TYR A 737 33.70 -64.69 -1.98
CA TYR A 737 34.13 -65.92 -2.63
C TYR A 737 32.95 -66.66 -3.28
N LEU A 738 33.12 -67.08 -4.53
CA LEU A 738 32.13 -67.86 -5.30
C LEU A 738 32.40 -69.37 -5.18
N GLU A 739 31.56 -70.12 -4.47
CA GLU A 739 31.65 -71.60 -4.44
C GLU A 739 31.12 -72.23 -5.76
N PRO A 740 31.86 -73.18 -6.38
CA PRO A 740 31.41 -73.87 -7.58
C PRO A 740 30.31 -74.91 -7.28
N GLY A 741 29.05 -74.46 -7.29
CA GLY A 741 27.87 -75.33 -7.41
C GLY A 741 26.81 -75.25 -6.30
N ALA A 742 26.91 -74.28 -5.37
CA ALA A 742 25.88 -73.97 -4.39
C ALA A 742 25.40 -72.52 -4.56
N MET A 743 24.13 -72.25 -4.26
CA MET A 743 23.57 -70.88 -4.24
C MET A 743 23.88 -70.21 -2.89
N GLY A 744 25.16 -69.93 -2.67
CA GLY A 744 25.66 -69.23 -1.49
C GLY A 744 27.00 -68.58 -1.80
N GLN A 745 27.12 -67.31 -1.45
CA GLN A 745 28.38 -66.57 -1.46
C GLN A 745 28.94 -66.61 -0.04
N GLU A 746 30.22 -66.94 0.13
CA GLU A 746 30.90 -66.73 1.41
C GLU A 746 31.53 -65.33 1.35
N THR A 747 31.11 -64.45 2.26
CA THR A 747 31.57 -63.06 2.29
C THR A 747 32.30 -62.80 3.61
N GLU A 748 33.46 -62.16 3.52
CA GLU A 748 34.41 -61.97 4.61
C GLU A 748 34.81 -60.49 4.68
N TYR A 749 34.49 -59.84 5.80
CA TYR A 749 34.94 -58.47 6.10
C TYR A 749 36.32 -58.53 6.75
N LEU A 750 37.22 -57.67 6.30
CA LEU A 750 38.63 -57.64 6.70
C LEU A 750 39.06 -56.23 7.05
N THR A 751 39.82 -56.10 8.13
CA THR A 751 40.30 -54.82 8.68
C THR A 751 41.83 -54.72 8.65
N GLU A 752 42.39 -53.58 9.05
CA GLU A 752 43.85 -53.36 9.18
C GLU A 752 44.60 -54.56 9.79
N ASP A 753 45.77 -54.89 9.22
CA ASP A 753 46.61 -56.03 9.62
C ASP A 753 45.95 -57.42 9.40
N GLU A 754 44.78 -57.50 8.73
CA GLU A 754 44.18 -58.73 8.20
C GLU A 754 44.45 -58.90 6.69
N ARG A 755 44.10 -60.07 6.12
CA ARG A 755 44.50 -60.47 4.76
C ARG A 755 43.41 -61.22 3.99
N ALA A 756 43.24 -60.88 2.72
CA ALA A 756 42.39 -61.59 1.78
C ALA A 756 43.13 -62.81 1.21
N ASP A 757 42.45 -63.97 1.12
CA ASP A 757 42.99 -65.18 0.50
C ASP A 757 42.55 -65.25 -0.98
N LEU A 758 43.30 -64.55 -1.84
CA LEU A 758 43.00 -64.42 -3.27
C LEU A 758 43.20 -65.74 -4.04
N GLU A 759 43.84 -66.76 -3.43
CA GLU A 759 44.09 -68.08 -4.02
C GLU A 759 43.08 -69.17 -3.58
N LYS A 760 41.97 -68.81 -2.91
CA LYS A 760 40.96 -69.70 -2.30
C LYS A 760 40.09 -70.51 -3.30
N ASP A 761 40.65 -70.97 -4.42
CA ASP A 761 40.01 -71.92 -5.36
C ASP A 761 39.80 -73.30 -4.73
N ASN A 762 38.54 -73.75 -4.67
CA ASN A 762 38.18 -75.13 -4.41
C ASN A 762 37.66 -75.83 -5.70
N SER A 763 38.60 -76.11 -6.60
CA SER A 763 38.53 -76.98 -7.78
C SER A 763 38.13 -76.40 -9.16
N GLY A 764 38.97 -75.53 -9.69
CA GLY A 764 39.90 -75.98 -10.74
C GLY A 764 39.35 -76.33 -12.13
N ASP A 765 38.19 -75.78 -12.50
CA ASP A 765 37.81 -75.47 -13.88
C ASP A 765 37.41 -73.97 -13.89
N ASN A 766 37.74 -73.24 -14.96
CA ASN A 766 37.63 -71.77 -15.02
C ASN A 766 36.23 -71.19 -14.69
N ASP A 767 36.24 -69.93 -14.23
CA ASP A 767 35.10 -69.00 -14.03
C ASP A 767 34.54 -68.92 -12.60
N GLY A 768 35.42 -68.90 -11.59
CA GLY A 768 35.16 -68.38 -10.24
C GLY A 768 36.19 -67.32 -9.88
N VAL A 769 35.74 -66.09 -9.60
CA VAL A 769 36.59 -64.95 -9.21
C VAL A 769 36.15 -64.49 -7.81
N ALA A 770 37.10 -64.13 -6.94
CA ALA A 770 36.78 -63.44 -5.71
C ALA A 770 36.50 -61.96 -6.03
N GLU A 771 35.30 -61.47 -5.79
CA GLU A 771 35.01 -60.04 -5.93
C GLU A 771 35.44 -59.32 -4.65
N ILE A 772 35.95 -58.10 -4.77
CA ILE A 772 36.35 -57.27 -3.64
C ILE A 772 35.76 -55.86 -3.76
N ARG A 773 35.40 -55.28 -2.62
CA ARG A 773 35.11 -53.86 -2.48
C ARG A 773 35.67 -53.33 -1.17
N ARG A 774 35.70 -52.01 -1.00
CA ARG A 774 36.06 -51.33 0.24
C ARG A 774 35.00 -50.31 0.61
N VAL A 775 35.04 -49.80 1.83
CA VAL A 775 34.39 -48.53 2.15
C VAL A 775 35.19 -47.39 1.49
N ASP A 776 34.51 -46.51 0.76
CA ASP A 776 34.98 -45.15 0.49
C ASP A 776 34.37 -44.21 1.55
N ASP A 777 35.12 -43.20 2.02
CA ASP A 777 34.71 -42.28 3.10
C ASP A 777 33.62 -41.27 2.65
N SER A 778 32.53 -41.76 2.07
CA SER A 778 31.36 -41.00 1.65
C SER A 778 30.07 -41.82 1.85
N GLY A 779 29.75 -42.11 3.12
CA GLY A 779 28.34 -42.16 3.52
C GLY A 779 27.68 -40.81 3.24
N GLY A 780 26.41 -40.82 2.85
CA GLY A 780 25.66 -39.60 2.61
C GLY A 780 24.92 -39.15 3.87
N ASP A 781 24.96 -37.85 4.15
CA ASP A 781 23.96 -37.20 4.98
C ASP A 781 22.63 -37.18 4.21
N VAL A 782 21.57 -37.68 4.84
CA VAL A 782 20.21 -37.67 4.30
C VAL A 782 19.31 -36.92 5.29
N THR A 783 18.90 -35.72 4.93
CA THR A 783 17.83 -34.99 5.61
C THR A 783 16.49 -35.62 5.28
N ILE A 784 15.65 -35.82 6.30
CA ILE A 784 14.32 -36.39 6.12
C ILE A 784 13.41 -35.37 5.43
N PRO A 785 12.70 -35.75 4.35
CA PRO A 785 11.79 -34.85 3.66
C PRO A 785 10.61 -34.44 4.52
N ASP A 786 10.10 -33.25 4.22
CA ASP A 786 8.94 -32.63 4.86
C ASP A 786 7.70 -33.54 4.78
N GLY A 787 6.90 -33.57 5.87
CA GLY A 787 5.78 -34.49 6.08
C GLY A 787 6.15 -35.93 6.44
N GLN A 788 7.41 -36.25 6.77
CA GLN A 788 7.87 -37.62 7.05
C GLN A 788 8.59 -37.79 8.40
N ILE A 789 8.41 -38.98 8.99
CA ILE A 789 9.19 -39.48 10.13
C ILE A 789 9.79 -40.82 9.75
N TRP A 790 11.08 -41.03 10.00
CA TRP A 790 11.78 -42.26 9.64
C TRP A 790 12.18 -43.06 10.89
N LEU A 791 11.90 -44.36 10.87
CA LEU A 791 12.44 -45.32 11.81
C LEU A 791 13.71 -45.94 11.22
N VAL A 792 14.88 -45.46 11.62
CA VAL A 792 16.16 -46.02 11.19
C VAL A 792 16.60 -47.18 12.08
N SER A 793 17.18 -48.21 11.50
CA SER A 793 17.60 -49.40 12.23
C SER A 793 18.82 -50.10 11.60
N ASN A 794 19.50 -50.88 12.42
CA ASN A 794 20.49 -51.86 11.96
C ASN A 794 19.92 -53.29 11.89
N ASN A 795 18.59 -53.43 11.98
CA ASN A 795 17.84 -54.68 11.88
C ASN A 795 16.69 -54.54 10.84
N PRO A 796 16.63 -55.35 9.77
CA PRO A 796 15.57 -55.28 8.76
C PRO A 796 14.19 -55.75 9.27
N TYR A 797 14.10 -56.24 10.51
CA TYR A 797 12.88 -56.69 11.15
C TYR A 797 12.38 -55.76 12.27
N ALA A 798 12.96 -54.57 12.43
CA ALA A 798 12.45 -53.58 13.38
C ALA A 798 11.07 -53.05 12.93
N ASP A 799 10.24 -52.66 13.89
CA ASP A 799 8.95 -52.00 13.74
C ASP A 799 8.83 -50.87 14.80
N GLU A 800 7.72 -50.12 14.83
CA GLU A 800 7.52 -49.01 15.77
C GLU A 800 7.72 -49.43 17.24
N GLY A 801 7.49 -50.70 17.59
CA GLY A 801 7.66 -51.26 18.93
C GLY A 801 9.11 -51.49 19.37
N ASP A 802 10.08 -51.48 18.45
CA ASP A 802 11.52 -51.62 18.72
C ASP A 802 12.24 -50.27 18.90
N ALA A 803 11.53 -49.14 18.76
CA ALA A 803 12.08 -47.79 18.80
C ALA A 803 12.68 -47.40 20.18
N GLY A 804 13.68 -46.51 20.16
CA GLY A 804 14.38 -46.06 21.37
C GLY A 804 15.33 -47.09 21.97
N THR A 805 15.55 -48.22 21.30
CA THR A 805 16.65 -49.15 21.60
C THR A 805 17.94 -48.65 20.94
N GLY A 806 19.11 -49.01 21.50
CA GLY A 806 20.43 -48.63 20.94
C GLY A 806 20.79 -49.26 19.59
N SER A 807 19.79 -49.68 18.81
CA SER A 807 19.86 -50.29 17.48
C SER A 807 18.73 -49.83 16.55
N THR A 808 17.80 -48.98 17.04
CA THR A 808 16.61 -48.50 16.32
C THR A 808 16.21 -47.11 16.85
N GLN A 809 16.14 -46.10 15.99
CA GLN A 809 15.89 -44.71 16.37
C GLN A 809 14.79 -44.08 15.51
N TRP A 810 13.90 -43.31 16.15
CA TRP A 810 13.03 -42.34 15.46
C TRP A 810 13.85 -41.11 15.10
N VAL A 811 13.73 -40.67 13.85
CA VAL A 811 14.30 -39.43 13.34
C VAL A 811 13.20 -38.70 12.57
N TYR A 812 13.05 -37.41 12.83
CA TYR A 812 11.90 -36.62 12.40
C TYR A 812 12.24 -35.74 11.20
N GLU A 813 11.22 -35.17 10.59
CA GLU A 813 11.30 -34.10 9.59
C GLU A 813 12.40 -33.07 9.86
N GLY A 814 13.09 -32.64 8.79
CA GLY A 814 14.21 -31.69 8.86
C GLY A 814 15.49 -32.22 9.55
N GLN A 815 15.44 -33.36 10.25
CA GLN A 815 16.61 -33.97 10.87
C GLN A 815 17.42 -34.79 9.86
N THR A 816 18.74 -34.80 10.03
CA THR A 816 19.68 -35.48 9.12
C THR A 816 20.22 -36.76 9.72
N ILE A 817 20.15 -37.86 8.96
CA ILE A 817 20.84 -39.12 9.27
C ILE A 817 22.14 -39.24 8.47
N ASP A 818 23.23 -39.61 9.14
CA ASP A 818 24.43 -40.15 8.47
C ASP A 818 24.18 -41.63 8.16
N THR A 819 24.08 -41.94 6.86
CA THR A 819 23.82 -43.31 6.35
C THR A 819 24.95 -44.30 6.61
N ALA A 820 26.12 -43.88 7.12
CA ALA A 820 27.15 -44.80 7.60
C ALA A 820 26.78 -45.49 8.94
N ASN A 821 25.81 -44.97 9.70
CA ASN A 821 25.41 -45.52 11.01
C ASN A 821 24.20 -46.45 10.97
N TRP A 822 23.45 -46.49 9.86
CA TRP A 822 22.16 -47.16 9.75
C TRP A 822 22.05 -47.95 8.44
N ASN A 823 21.74 -49.23 8.53
CA ASN A 823 21.60 -50.10 7.35
C ASN A 823 20.18 -50.11 6.75
N TYR A 824 19.15 -49.76 7.54
CA TYR A 824 17.74 -49.87 7.12
C TYR A 824 16.89 -48.70 7.61
N VAL A 825 15.79 -48.45 6.89
CA VAL A 825 14.77 -47.45 7.24
C VAL A 825 13.35 -47.92 6.92
N ARG A 826 12.38 -47.57 7.77
CA ARG A 826 10.96 -47.45 7.40
C ARG A 826 10.55 -45.99 7.43
N MET A 827 9.64 -45.59 6.55
CA MET A 827 9.18 -44.20 6.47
C MET A 827 7.69 -44.15 6.84
N TYR A 828 7.31 -43.17 7.64
CA TYR A 828 5.94 -42.93 8.09
C TYR A 828 5.53 -41.50 7.69
N GLY A 829 4.26 -41.30 7.37
CA GLY A 829 3.71 -39.98 7.11
C GLY A 829 3.23 -39.34 8.41
N LEU A 830 3.51 -38.05 8.58
CA LEU A 830 2.68 -37.22 9.44
C LEU A 830 1.29 -37.10 8.80
N GLY A 831 0.24 -37.18 9.60
CA GLY A 831 -1.09 -36.77 9.16
C GLY A 831 -1.21 -35.24 9.14
N ASN A 832 -2.24 -34.73 8.46
CA ASN A 832 -2.40 -33.29 8.26
C ASN A 832 -3.03 -32.56 9.46
N ASP A 833 -3.53 -33.28 10.48
CA ASP A 833 -4.06 -32.71 11.74
C ASP A 833 -3.65 -33.54 12.99
N PRO A 834 -2.34 -33.68 13.28
CA PRO A 834 -1.84 -34.64 14.27
C PRO A 834 -2.12 -34.27 15.74
N THR A 835 -2.68 -33.08 15.99
CA THR A 835 -3.07 -32.55 17.32
C THR A 835 -4.59 -32.42 17.51
N ASP A 836 -5.40 -32.77 16.49
CA ASP A 836 -6.86 -32.61 16.44
C ASP A 836 -7.34 -31.14 16.50
N GLU A 837 -6.63 -30.20 15.87
CA GLU A 837 -7.04 -28.79 15.73
C GLU A 837 -8.43 -28.66 15.08
N ARG A 838 -8.85 -29.61 14.22
CA ARG A 838 -10.22 -29.65 13.69
C ARG A 838 -11.27 -29.69 14.80
N ALA A 839 -10.98 -30.36 15.91
CA ALA A 839 -11.87 -30.41 17.07
C ALA A 839 -11.97 -29.04 17.77
N ASP A 840 -10.87 -28.28 17.86
CA ASP A 840 -10.87 -26.95 18.48
C ASP A 840 -11.44 -25.87 17.55
N ALA A 841 -11.21 -25.94 16.24
CA ALA A 841 -11.90 -25.11 15.24
C ALA A 841 -13.43 -25.28 15.31
N MET A 842 -13.92 -26.52 15.46
CA MET A 842 -15.33 -26.80 15.69
C MET A 842 -15.85 -26.28 17.04
N ARG A 843 -15.07 -26.41 18.13
CA ARG A 843 -15.45 -25.87 19.45
C ARG A 843 -15.54 -24.34 19.43
N THR A 844 -14.66 -23.66 18.69
CA THR A 844 -14.72 -22.21 18.43
C THR A 844 -16.02 -21.85 17.71
N PHE A 845 -16.33 -22.51 16.59
CA PHE A 845 -17.57 -22.28 15.83
C PHE A 845 -18.81 -22.49 16.70
N ILE A 846 -18.87 -23.58 17.47
CA ILE A 846 -19.97 -23.88 18.40
C ILE A 846 -20.11 -22.78 19.47
N GLY A 847 -19.01 -22.16 19.88
CA GLY A 847 -19.00 -21.00 20.78
C GLY A 847 -19.61 -19.72 20.19
N MET A 848 -19.69 -19.61 18.85
CA MET A 848 -20.30 -18.46 18.14
C MET A 848 -21.80 -18.67 17.85
N LEU A 849 -22.33 -19.89 18.00
CA LEU A 849 -23.76 -20.17 17.85
C LEU A 849 -24.59 -19.64 19.02
N ASN A 850 -25.83 -19.22 18.76
CA ASN A 850 -26.68 -18.64 19.80
C ASN A 850 -27.73 -19.62 20.34
N ALA A 851 -27.36 -20.33 21.42
CA ALA A 851 -28.26 -21.25 22.14
C ALA A 851 -29.55 -20.58 22.65
N SER A 852 -29.59 -19.26 22.84
CA SER A 852 -30.81 -18.54 23.25
C SER A 852 -31.72 -18.17 22.07
N ASN A 853 -31.16 -18.09 20.86
CA ASN A 853 -31.91 -17.89 19.62
C ASN A 853 -32.64 -19.18 19.19
N GLY A 854 -32.06 -20.34 19.49
CA GLY A 854 -32.57 -21.66 19.09
C GLY A 854 -31.69 -22.38 18.08
N ASP A 855 -30.47 -21.87 17.86
CA ASP A 855 -29.46 -22.50 17.02
C ASP A 855 -29.11 -23.91 17.55
N ARG A 856 -28.82 -24.85 16.64
CA ARG A 856 -28.54 -26.26 16.95
C ARG A 856 -27.30 -26.75 16.23
N VAL A 857 -26.69 -27.78 16.81
CA VAL A 857 -25.51 -28.45 16.24
C VAL A 857 -25.72 -29.97 16.22
N GLY A 858 -25.32 -30.60 15.12
CA GLY A 858 -24.97 -32.02 15.01
C GLY A 858 -23.52 -32.20 14.56
N ALA A 859 -22.97 -33.39 14.71
CA ALA A 859 -21.61 -33.74 14.26
C ALA A 859 -21.54 -35.21 13.82
N ILE A 860 -20.88 -35.44 12.68
CA ILE A 860 -20.70 -36.75 12.05
C ILE A 860 -19.22 -36.90 11.66
N GLU A 861 -18.63 -38.02 12.07
CA GLU A 861 -17.28 -38.44 11.66
C GLU A 861 -17.39 -39.46 10.52
N PHE A 862 -16.48 -39.44 9.56
CA PHE A 862 -16.47 -40.39 8.43
C PHE A 862 -15.11 -41.06 8.21
N THR A 863 -15.14 -42.39 8.06
CA THR A 863 -13.98 -43.30 8.06
C THR A 863 -14.42 -44.67 7.55
N THR A 864 -13.52 -45.47 6.96
CA THR A 864 -13.78 -46.88 6.59
C THR A 864 -13.23 -47.91 7.61
N ASN A 865 -13.53 -47.73 8.91
CA ASN A 865 -13.10 -48.60 10.02
C ASN A 865 -13.72 -50.04 10.05
N GLY A 866 -14.26 -50.51 8.93
CA GLY A 866 -14.63 -51.92 8.69
C GLY A 866 -15.98 -52.39 9.25
N TRP A 867 -16.74 -51.51 9.91
CA TRP A 867 -18.13 -51.77 10.34
C TRP A 867 -19.12 -50.67 9.96
N TYR A 868 -18.66 -49.43 9.86
CA TYR A 868 -19.41 -48.27 9.38
C TYR A 868 -18.56 -47.47 8.39
N ASP A 869 -19.23 -46.67 7.58
CA ASP A 869 -18.62 -45.69 6.67
C ASP A 869 -18.82 -44.24 7.20
N THR A 870 -19.74 -44.04 8.15
CA THR A 870 -20.05 -42.79 8.86
C THR A 870 -20.57 -43.08 10.27
N GLU A 871 -20.27 -42.22 11.26
CA GLU A 871 -20.80 -42.30 12.63
C GLU A 871 -21.25 -40.92 13.14
N THR A 872 -22.54 -40.78 13.47
CA THR A 872 -23.09 -39.57 14.11
C THR A 872 -22.66 -39.53 15.57
N VAL A 873 -21.64 -38.75 15.90
CA VAL A 873 -21.15 -38.57 17.27
C VAL A 873 -22.00 -37.59 18.09
N TRP A 874 -22.67 -36.64 17.43
CA TRP A 874 -23.63 -35.75 18.08
C TRP A 874 -24.88 -35.54 17.22
N GLN A 875 -26.06 -35.78 17.81
CA GLN A 875 -27.34 -35.66 17.10
C GLN A 875 -27.93 -34.25 17.23
N ILE A 876 -28.48 -33.71 16.14
CA ILE A 876 -29.10 -32.37 16.12
C ILE A 876 -30.44 -32.33 16.88
N GLU A 877 -31.09 -33.49 17.09
CA GLU A 877 -32.23 -33.64 18.03
C GLU A 877 -31.87 -33.24 19.48
N ASN A 878 -30.58 -33.21 19.85
CA ASN A 878 -30.15 -32.69 21.16
C ASN A 878 -30.26 -31.16 21.27
N GLY A 879 -30.36 -30.45 20.13
CA GLY A 879 -30.60 -29.01 20.07
C GLY A 879 -29.42 -28.16 20.50
N ASN A 880 -29.62 -27.35 21.54
CA ASN A 880 -28.70 -26.31 22.00
C ASN A 880 -27.82 -26.71 23.20
N ASP A 881 -27.61 -28.02 23.42
CA ASP A 881 -26.68 -28.55 24.42
C ASP A 881 -25.24 -28.57 23.85
N PHE A 882 -24.69 -27.37 23.68
CA PHE A 882 -23.36 -27.13 23.09
C PHE A 882 -22.21 -27.67 23.96
N ASP A 883 -22.37 -27.70 25.29
CA ASP A 883 -21.45 -28.38 26.21
C ASP A 883 -21.36 -29.88 25.88
N GLY A 884 -22.50 -30.50 25.52
CA GLY A 884 -22.57 -31.89 25.08
C GLY A 884 -21.91 -32.13 23.70
N ALA A 885 -22.15 -31.24 22.74
CA ALA A 885 -21.51 -31.29 21.41
C ALA A 885 -19.98 -31.18 21.51
N ASN A 886 -19.47 -30.18 22.24
CA ASN A 886 -18.04 -30.00 22.48
C ASN A 886 -17.40 -31.20 23.21
N SER A 887 -18.18 -31.93 24.01
CA SER A 887 -17.75 -33.14 24.73
C SER A 887 -17.81 -34.43 23.90
N SER A 888 -18.39 -34.42 22.70
CA SER A 888 -18.48 -35.60 21.82
C SER A 888 -17.41 -35.64 20.74
N LEU A 889 -16.80 -34.51 20.38
CA LEU A 889 -15.65 -34.40 19.47
C LEU A 889 -14.40 -35.05 20.11
N SER A 890 -14.21 -36.34 19.84
CA SER A 890 -13.22 -37.22 20.48
C SER A 890 -12.67 -38.21 19.44
N LEU A 891 -11.93 -37.66 18.48
CA LEU A 891 -11.57 -38.23 17.18
C LEU A 891 -10.58 -39.39 17.28
N ASN A 892 -10.56 -40.33 16.32
CA ASN A 892 -9.70 -41.52 16.31
C ASN A 892 -9.26 -41.90 14.87
N SER A 893 -8.58 -40.98 14.19
CA SER A 893 -8.14 -41.03 12.79
C SER A 893 -7.63 -42.40 12.30
N GLU A 894 -8.49 -43.16 11.61
CA GLU A 894 -8.20 -44.49 11.03
C GLU A 894 -8.94 -44.65 9.69
N GLY A 895 -8.43 -45.47 8.75
CA GLY A 895 -9.16 -45.84 7.52
C GLY A 895 -9.08 -44.81 6.38
N GLY A 896 -10.03 -44.85 5.45
CA GLY A 896 -10.13 -44.00 4.24
C GLY A 896 -11.33 -43.06 4.25
N THR A 897 -11.64 -42.46 3.08
CA THR A 897 -12.40 -41.19 2.94
C THR A 897 -13.76 -41.38 2.23
N PRO A 898 -14.82 -41.91 2.88
CA PRO A 898 -16.14 -42.20 2.26
C PRO A 898 -17.04 -40.95 2.14
N MET A 899 -16.60 -39.95 1.38
CA MET A 899 -17.26 -38.65 1.25
C MET A 899 -18.68 -38.68 0.64
N GLU A 900 -18.98 -39.67 -0.21
CA GLU A 900 -20.33 -39.84 -0.82
C GLU A 900 -21.38 -40.26 0.23
N GLU A 901 -20.96 -41.11 1.17
CA GLU A 901 -21.73 -41.50 2.34
C GLU A 901 -21.80 -40.38 3.38
N ALA A 902 -20.71 -39.62 3.57
CA ALA A 902 -20.61 -38.51 4.51
C ALA A 902 -21.62 -37.38 4.23
N ILE A 903 -21.68 -36.88 2.98
CA ILE A 903 -22.64 -35.84 2.58
C ILE A 903 -24.09 -36.30 2.80
N ARG A 904 -24.40 -37.55 2.44
CA ARG A 904 -25.74 -38.14 2.69
C ARG A 904 -26.06 -38.32 4.17
N GLY A 905 -25.05 -38.56 5.01
CA GLY A 905 -25.17 -38.54 6.47
C GLY A 905 -25.52 -37.15 6.99
N GLY A 906 -24.73 -36.14 6.63
CA GLY A 906 -24.96 -34.74 7.05
C GLY A 906 -26.31 -34.21 6.60
N ALA A 907 -26.70 -34.48 5.35
CA ALA A 907 -27.99 -34.07 4.81
C ALA A 907 -29.18 -34.78 5.49
N ALA A 908 -29.00 -36.02 5.97
CA ALA A 908 -30.03 -36.74 6.73
C ALA A 908 -30.17 -36.21 8.16
N GLU A 909 -29.06 -35.92 8.84
CA GLU A 909 -29.07 -35.34 10.19
C GLU A 909 -29.68 -33.92 10.16
N LEU A 910 -29.29 -33.07 9.21
CA LEU A 910 -29.91 -31.75 9.00
C LEU A 910 -31.41 -31.82 8.71
N GLN A 911 -31.92 -32.90 8.10
CA GLN A 911 -33.35 -33.11 7.85
C GLN A 911 -34.15 -33.49 9.10
N ASP A 912 -33.52 -34.00 10.16
CA ASP A 912 -34.15 -34.25 11.47
C ASP A 912 -34.13 -33.01 12.40
N GLY A 913 -33.44 -31.92 12.03
CA GLY A 913 -33.52 -30.61 12.69
C GLY A 913 -34.76 -29.80 12.30
N ASP A 914 -35.35 -29.02 13.24
CA ASP A 914 -36.60 -28.27 12.97
C ASP A 914 -36.40 -26.88 12.34
N ASN A 915 -35.16 -26.34 12.24
CA ASN A 915 -34.96 -24.96 11.79
C ASN A 915 -34.93 -24.87 10.25
N ASP A 916 -35.45 -23.79 9.66
CA ASP A 916 -35.57 -23.66 8.20
C ASP A 916 -34.24 -23.33 7.50
N ASN A 917 -33.32 -22.63 8.17
CA ASN A 917 -31.95 -22.39 7.68
C ASN A 917 -31.03 -23.54 8.12
N LYS A 918 -30.30 -24.15 7.17
CA LYS A 918 -29.50 -25.36 7.40
C LYS A 918 -28.13 -25.27 6.74
N VAL A 919 -27.06 -25.55 7.48
CA VAL A 919 -25.67 -25.49 7.00
C VAL A 919 -24.94 -26.80 7.33
N MET A 920 -24.28 -27.36 6.33
CA MET A 920 -23.33 -28.46 6.47
C MET A 920 -21.90 -27.89 6.35
N ILE A 921 -20.98 -28.34 7.20
CA ILE A 921 -19.55 -27.98 7.11
C ILE A 921 -18.76 -29.27 6.88
N LEU A 922 -18.30 -29.48 5.66
CA LEU A 922 -17.55 -30.67 5.22
C LEU A 922 -16.05 -30.39 5.23
N LEU A 923 -15.33 -30.96 6.20
CA LEU A 923 -13.86 -30.87 6.31
C LEU A 923 -13.20 -32.17 5.83
N THR A 924 -12.10 -32.08 5.07
CA THR A 924 -11.28 -33.22 4.63
C THR A 924 -9.85 -32.79 4.27
N ASP A 925 -8.87 -33.68 4.47
CA ASP A 925 -7.51 -33.53 3.90
C ASP A 925 -7.29 -34.30 2.58
N GLY A 926 -8.30 -35.09 2.20
CA GLY A 926 -8.12 -36.26 1.37
C GLY A 926 -8.85 -36.22 0.04
N ARG A 927 -8.93 -37.40 -0.57
CA ARG A 927 -9.65 -37.64 -1.82
C ARG A 927 -10.63 -38.77 -1.58
N PRO A 928 -11.87 -38.68 -2.09
CA PRO A 928 -12.89 -39.67 -1.79
C PRO A 928 -12.49 -41.08 -2.25
N ASP A 929 -12.81 -42.09 -1.44
CA ASP A 929 -12.71 -43.52 -1.78
C ASP A 929 -13.58 -43.87 -3.01
N GLY A 930 -14.63 -43.07 -3.25
CA GLY A 930 -15.57 -43.18 -4.37
C GLY A 930 -15.11 -42.51 -5.67
N THR A 931 -16.06 -42.17 -6.54
CA THR A 931 -15.79 -41.37 -7.75
C THR A 931 -16.27 -39.93 -7.54
N PRO A 932 -15.53 -38.89 -8.01
CA PRO A 932 -15.93 -37.49 -7.85
C PRO A 932 -17.38 -37.19 -8.28
N GLY A 933 -17.80 -37.67 -9.46
CA GLY A 933 -19.20 -37.52 -9.92
C GLY A 933 -20.24 -38.40 -9.22
N GLY A 934 -19.84 -39.20 -8.22
CA GLY A 934 -20.74 -39.84 -7.25
C GLY A 934 -20.93 -38.94 -6.03
N VAL A 935 -19.85 -38.29 -5.56
CA VAL A 935 -19.88 -37.29 -4.47
C VAL A 935 -20.63 -36.02 -4.88
N ILE A 936 -20.39 -35.47 -6.08
CA ILE A 936 -21.19 -34.35 -6.62
C ILE A 936 -22.66 -34.77 -6.77
N GLY A 937 -22.90 -36.00 -7.25
CA GLY A 937 -24.24 -36.59 -7.29
C GLY A 937 -24.86 -36.92 -5.92
N ALA A 938 -24.12 -36.75 -4.82
CA ALA A 938 -24.64 -36.78 -3.46
C ALA A 938 -24.93 -35.37 -2.93
N ALA A 939 -24.32 -34.32 -3.51
CA ALA A 939 -24.66 -32.91 -3.29
C ALA A 939 -25.91 -32.48 -4.09
N ASP A 940 -26.02 -32.87 -5.37
CA ASP A 940 -27.24 -32.72 -6.23
C ASP A 940 -28.47 -33.47 -5.65
N ASP A 941 -28.25 -34.48 -4.79
CA ASP A 941 -29.30 -35.21 -4.05
C ASP A 941 -29.68 -34.51 -2.70
N VAL A 942 -29.05 -33.40 -2.32
CA VAL A 942 -29.37 -32.61 -1.09
C VAL A 942 -30.57 -31.70 -1.33
N ASN A 943 -31.25 -31.29 -0.25
CA ASN A 943 -32.45 -30.44 -0.31
C ASN A 943 -32.07 -28.95 -0.47
N ASP A 944 -32.83 -28.22 -1.30
CA ASP A 944 -32.62 -26.82 -1.72
C ASP A 944 -32.42 -25.78 -0.58
N ASN A 945 -32.58 -26.15 0.70
CA ASN A 945 -32.40 -25.28 1.87
C ASN A 945 -31.19 -25.65 2.76
N ILE A 946 -30.34 -26.59 2.30
CA ILE A 946 -29.08 -26.97 2.97
C ILE A 946 -27.91 -26.46 2.13
N GLN A 947 -27.13 -25.54 2.70
CA GLN A 947 -25.88 -25.04 2.13
C GLN A 947 -24.70 -25.91 2.59
N ILE A 948 -23.81 -26.33 1.70
CA ILE A 948 -22.58 -27.08 2.05
C ILE A 948 -21.36 -26.17 1.94
N GLN A 949 -20.82 -25.78 3.09
CA GLN A 949 -19.52 -25.16 3.22
C GLN A 949 -18.45 -26.26 3.15
N THR A 950 -17.42 -26.11 2.31
CA THR A 950 -16.38 -27.15 2.15
C THR A 950 -15.00 -26.61 2.55
N VAL A 951 -14.27 -27.39 3.35
CA VAL A 951 -12.94 -27.03 3.85
C VAL A 951 -11.95 -28.11 3.45
N GLY A 952 -10.95 -27.73 2.65
CA GLY A 952 -9.83 -28.59 2.26
C GLY A 952 -8.60 -28.30 3.11
N LEU A 953 -8.11 -29.30 3.84
CA LEU A 953 -6.90 -29.22 4.66
C LEU A 953 -5.68 -29.75 3.89
N GLY A 954 -4.64 -28.93 3.75
CA GLY A 954 -3.38 -29.33 3.11
C GLY A 954 -3.48 -29.61 1.60
N GLY A 955 -2.35 -29.94 0.99
CA GLY A 955 -2.19 -30.03 -0.46
C GLY A 955 -2.68 -31.34 -1.13
N ASN A 956 -3.19 -32.31 -0.37
CA ASN A 956 -3.56 -33.64 -0.88
C ASN A 956 -5.01 -33.74 -1.38
N THR A 957 -5.84 -32.74 -1.03
CA THR A 957 -7.27 -32.65 -1.36
C THR A 957 -7.55 -32.66 -2.87
N ASN A 958 -8.82 -32.60 -3.24
CA ASN A 958 -9.25 -32.32 -4.61
C ASN A 958 -10.05 -31.02 -4.67
N THR A 959 -9.34 -29.87 -4.57
CA THR A 959 -9.88 -28.49 -4.63
C THR A 959 -11.10 -28.34 -5.55
N SER A 960 -10.99 -28.72 -6.82
CA SER A 960 -12.09 -28.55 -7.78
C SER A 960 -13.34 -29.36 -7.44
N LEU A 961 -13.21 -30.52 -6.78
CA LEU A 961 -14.37 -31.29 -6.30
C LEU A 961 -15.00 -30.64 -5.06
N LEU A 962 -14.19 -30.07 -4.16
CA LEU A 962 -14.70 -29.37 -2.98
C LEU A 962 -15.43 -28.07 -3.38
N GLN A 963 -14.93 -27.40 -4.44
CA GLN A 963 -15.63 -26.31 -5.14
C GLN A 963 -16.91 -26.82 -5.81
N ASP A 964 -16.85 -27.88 -6.65
CA ASP A 964 -18.04 -28.47 -7.31
C ASP A 964 -19.15 -28.84 -6.29
N ILE A 965 -18.81 -29.26 -5.06
CA ILE A 965 -19.76 -29.60 -3.98
C ILE A 965 -20.38 -28.35 -3.33
N ALA A 966 -19.58 -27.31 -3.11
CA ALA A 966 -20.04 -26.05 -2.53
C ALA A 966 -20.96 -25.30 -3.52
N ASP A 967 -20.52 -25.16 -4.78
CA ASP A 967 -21.24 -24.49 -5.87
C ASP A 967 -22.65 -25.08 -6.10
N GLU A 968 -22.79 -26.42 -6.08
CA GLU A 968 -24.08 -27.11 -6.28
C GLU A 968 -25.12 -26.80 -5.18
N THR A 969 -24.70 -26.28 -4.03
CA THR A 969 -25.57 -25.91 -2.89
C THR A 969 -25.46 -24.43 -2.49
N GLY A 970 -24.74 -23.61 -3.26
CA GLY A 970 -24.52 -22.19 -2.97
C GLY A 970 -23.72 -21.92 -1.70
N GLY A 971 -22.86 -22.85 -1.28
CA GLY A 971 -21.88 -22.66 -0.20
C GLY A 971 -20.54 -22.13 -0.70
N ASN A 972 -19.62 -21.84 0.23
CA ASN A 972 -18.26 -21.42 -0.06
C ASN A 972 -17.27 -22.58 0.11
N TYR A 973 -16.12 -22.47 -0.55
CA TYR A 973 -14.97 -23.36 -0.39
C TYR A 973 -13.78 -22.62 0.22
N SER A 974 -13.18 -23.19 1.25
CA SER A 974 -11.93 -22.73 1.87
C SER A 974 -10.82 -23.77 1.68
N GLN A 975 -9.64 -23.33 1.24
CA GLN A 975 -8.41 -24.13 1.29
C GLN A 975 -7.57 -23.62 2.47
N VAL A 976 -7.06 -24.56 3.25
CA VAL A 976 -6.25 -24.33 4.45
C VAL A 976 -4.88 -24.98 4.25
N GLY A 977 -3.78 -24.32 4.61
CA GLY A 977 -2.42 -24.82 4.37
C GLY A 977 -2.02 -25.94 5.34
N ASP A 978 -2.34 -25.72 6.62
CA ASP A 978 -1.96 -26.51 7.79
C ASP A 978 -3.14 -26.60 8.77
N SER A 979 -3.00 -27.36 9.86
CA SER A 979 -4.06 -27.54 10.85
C SER A 979 -4.28 -26.32 11.76
N GLU A 980 -3.28 -25.47 11.97
CA GLU A 980 -3.37 -24.30 12.88
C GLU A 980 -4.32 -23.23 12.29
N GLN A 981 -4.29 -23.04 10.97
CA GLN A 981 -5.18 -22.15 10.22
C GLN A 981 -6.67 -22.57 10.23
N LEU A 982 -7.02 -23.79 10.66
CA LEU A 982 -8.42 -24.26 10.71
C LEU A 982 -9.30 -23.41 11.63
N ASN A 983 -8.74 -22.95 12.77
CA ASN A 983 -9.50 -22.23 13.80
C ASN A 983 -10.01 -20.88 13.27
N GLU A 984 -9.16 -20.15 12.55
CA GLU A 984 -9.53 -18.88 11.92
C GLU A 984 -10.46 -19.08 10.71
N THR A 985 -10.19 -20.10 9.88
CA THR A 985 -11.10 -20.49 8.78
C THR A 985 -12.53 -20.77 9.30
N PHE A 986 -12.66 -21.48 10.42
CA PHE A 986 -13.97 -21.77 11.01
C PHE A 986 -14.64 -20.54 11.63
N ARG A 987 -13.90 -19.54 12.13
CA ARG A 987 -14.50 -18.25 12.55
C ARG A 987 -15.06 -17.47 11.38
N GLN A 988 -14.36 -17.44 10.26
CA GLN A 988 -14.81 -16.74 9.05
C GLN A 988 -16.07 -17.39 8.47
N ILE A 989 -16.11 -18.73 8.41
CA ILE A 989 -17.34 -19.46 8.04
C ILE A 989 -18.43 -19.20 9.08
N ALA A 990 -18.12 -19.16 10.38
CA ALA A 990 -19.09 -18.86 11.43
C ALA A 990 -19.73 -17.47 11.24
N GLY A 991 -18.95 -16.41 11.03
CA GLY A 991 -19.47 -15.07 10.73
C GLY A 991 -20.38 -15.07 9.49
N GLN A 992 -19.88 -15.59 8.37
CA GLN A 992 -20.62 -15.70 7.11
C GLN A 992 -21.98 -16.42 7.24
N VAL A 993 -22.12 -17.38 8.16
CA VAL A 993 -23.38 -18.11 8.40
C VAL A 993 -24.13 -17.71 9.68
N THR A 994 -23.64 -16.73 10.45
CA THR A 994 -24.37 -16.12 11.59
C THR A 994 -24.88 -14.72 11.30
N GLU A 995 -24.29 -13.99 10.35
CA GLU A 995 -24.75 -12.68 9.89
C GLU A 995 -25.94 -12.80 8.92
N GLN A 996 -26.78 -11.76 8.84
CA GLN A 996 -27.81 -11.68 7.79
C GLN A 996 -27.39 -10.71 6.69
N GLN A 997 -27.06 -11.24 5.52
CA GLN A 997 -26.95 -10.45 4.31
C GLN A 997 -28.34 -10.08 3.76
N TYR A 998 -28.49 -8.84 3.31
CA TYR A 998 -29.68 -8.32 2.64
C TYR A 998 -29.25 -7.34 1.54
N ASN A 999 -29.98 -7.30 0.43
CA ASN A 999 -29.62 -6.43 -0.69
C ASN A 999 -30.29 -5.08 -0.51
N VAL A 1000 -29.52 -4.01 -0.70
CA VAL A 1000 -30.01 -2.63 -0.60
C VAL A 1000 -29.79 -1.86 -1.89
N ILE A 1001 -30.60 -0.83 -2.09
CA ILE A 1001 -30.30 0.29 -2.96
C ILE A 1001 -29.98 1.46 -2.04
N GLU A 1002 -28.76 1.96 -2.14
CA GLU A 1002 -28.17 2.92 -1.23
C GLU A 1002 -28.06 4.29 -1.90
N TYR A 1003 -28.85 5.23 -1.42
CA TYR A 1003 -28.80 6.62 -1.81
C TYR A 1003 -27.75 7.35 -0.97
N LYS A 1004 -26.67 7.81 -1.61
CA LYS A 1004 -25.55 8.50 -0.94
C LYS A 1004 -26.00 9.84 -0.36
N ASP A 1005 -25.42 10.26 0.76
CA ASP A 1005 -25.55 11.66 1.17
C ASP A 1005 -24.74 12.53 0.20
N THR A 1006 -25.39 13.54 -0.37
CA THR A 1006 -24.84 14.39 -1.42
C THR A 1006 -25.07 15.86 -1.06
N THR A 1007 -24.00 16.65 -1.00
CA THR A 1007 -24.09 18.12 -0.93
C THR A 1007 -23.84 18.77 -2.27
N VAL A 1008 -24.43 19.95 -2.44
CA VAL A 1008 -24.17 20.84 -3.57
C VAL A 1008 -23.63 22.15 -3.02
N GLU A 1009 -22.45 22.54 -3.48
CA GLU A 1009 -21.81 23.83 -3.27
C GLU A 1009 -21.97 24.66 -4.55
N ILE A 1010 -22.17 25.97 -4.42
CA ILE A 1010 -22.30 26.88 -5.57
C ILE A 1010 -21.25 27.97 -5.47
N SER A 1011 -20.37 28.06 -6.45
CA SER A 1011 -19.36 29.10 -6.53
C SER A 1011 -19.91 30.27 -7.33
N ILE A 1012 -19.77 31.47 -6.80
CA ILE A 1012 -20.19 32.74 -7.41
C ILE A 1012 -18.93 33.61 -7.44
N ASP A 1013 -18.28 33.65 -8.61
CA ASP A 1013 -16.88 34.08 -8.74
C ASP A 1013 -16.00 33.41 -7.65
N ASP A 1014 -15.38 34.15 -6.72
CA ASP A 1014 -14.53 33.62 -5.63
C ASP A 1014 -15.28 33.13 -4.36
N GLU A 1015 -16.60 33.31 -4.25
CA GLU A 1015 -17.37 33.09 -2.99
C GLU A 1015 -18.31 31.87 -3.07
N THR A 1016 -18.30 30.99 -2.07
CA THR A 1016 -19.05 29.71 -2.09
C THR A 1016 -20.34 29.68 -1.25
N VAL A 1017 -21.32 28.90 -1.74
CA VAL A 1017 -22.73 28.93 -1.31
C VAL A 1017 -23.30 27.51 -1.23
N THR A 1018 -23.10 26.82 -0.11
CA THR A 1018 -23.70 25.49 0.17
C THR A 1018 -25.23 25.47 0.11
N LEU A 1019 -25.83 24.44 -0.49
CA LEU A 1019 -27.26 24.12 -0.33
C LEU A 1019 -27.48 23.28 0.93
N SER A 1020 -28.48 23.64 1.75
CA SER A 1020 -28.73 22.97 3.03
C SER A 1020 -29.64 21.74 2.90
N GLY A 1021 -29.06 20.55 3.00
CA GLY A 1021 -29.75 19.25 3.03
C GLY A 1021 -28.90 18.15 2.38
N ASN A 1022 -29.40 16.92 2.39
CA ASN A 1022 -28.99 15.92 1.39
C ASN A 1022 -29.73 16.26 0.08
N ALA A 1023 -29.01 16.39 -1.02
CA ALA A 1023 -29.58 16.57 -2.37
C ALA A 1023 -30.33 15.31 -2.86
N ASN A 1024 -29.99 14.16 -2.29
CA ASN A 1024 -30.24 12.82 -2.81
C ASN A 1024 -31.02 11.92 -1.82
N ASP A 1025 -31.81 12.49 -0.92
CA ASP A 1025 -32.76 11.74 -0.08
C ASP A 1025 -34.05 11.46 -0.89
N PRO A 1026 -34.35 10.21 -1.29
CA PRO A 1026 -35.54 9.88 -2.09
C PRO A 1026 -36.85 10.08 -1.32
N THR A 1027 -36.80 10.12 0.01
CA THR A 1027 -37.97 10.34 0.88
C THR A 1027 -38.29 11.84 1.06
N ALA A 1028 -37.39 12.73 0.64
CA ALA A 1028 -37.48 14.17 0.85
C ALA A 1028 -38.59 14.82 0.01
N THR A 1029 -39.81 14.83 0.55
CA THR A 1029 -40.96 15.59 0.00
C THR A 1029 -40.76 17.12 -0.11
N SER A 1030 -39.60 17.64 0.31
CA SER A 1030 -39.18 19.03 0.17
C SER A 1030 -37.75 19.11 -0.37
N ARG A 1031 -37.59 19.63 -1.58
CA ARG A 1031 -36.30 19.69 -2.27
C ARG A 1031 -35.38 20.82 -1.76
N PRO A 1032 -34.08 20.57 -1.56
CA PRO A 1032 -33.13 21.61 -1.16
C PRO A 1032 -33.13 22.79 -2.13
N SER A 1033 -33.19 24.01 -1.60
CA SER A 1033 -33.13 25.24 -2.38
C SER A 1033 -32.58 26.41 -1.55
N ARG A 1034 -31.92 27.35 -2.22
CA ARG A 1034 -31.35 28.56 -1.60
C ARG A 1034 -31.58 29.75 -2.52
N THR A 1035 -32.05 30.86 -1.95
CA THR A 1035 -32.05 32.17 -2.62
C THR A 1035 -30.72 32.86 -2.32
N ILE A 1036 -30.13 33.44 -3.36
CA ILE A 1036 -28.91 34.24 -3.32
C ILE A 1036 -29.21 35.66 -3.81
N ASN A 1037 -28.59 36.65 -3.18
CA ASN A 1037 -28.41 37.98 -3.74
C ASN A 1037 -26.93 38.08 -4.13
N ILE A 1038 -26.67 38.07 -5.43
CA ILE A 1038 -25.32 38.00 -5.99
C ILE A 1038 -24.51 39.24 -5.60
N ALA A 1039 -25.15 40.41 -5.55
CA ALA A 1039 -24.51 41.65 -5.11
C ALA A 1039 -24.14 41.62 -3.61
N ASP A 1040 -24.99 41.06 -2.73
CA ASP A 1040 -24.65 40.91 -1.31
C ASP A 1040 -23.51 39.89 -1.10
N THR A 1041 -23.50 38.78 -1.84
CA THR A 1041 -22.43 37.76 -1.76
C THR A 1041 -21.08 38.35 -2.17
N LEU A 1042 -21.01 39.03 -3.32
CA LEU A 1042 -19.79 39.65 -3.83
C LEU A 1042 -19.43 41.00 -3.15
N GLY A 1043 -20.24 41.45 -2.19
CA GLY A 1043 -19.98 42.65 -1.39
C GLY A 1043 -20.17 43.99 -2.13
N PHE A 1044 -20.99 44.03 -3.19
CA PHE A 1044 -21.29 45.22 -3.99
C PHE A 1044 -22.56 45.96 -3.52
N ASP A 1045 -22.58 47.30 -3.48
CA ASP A 1045 -23.83 48.06 -3.27
C ASP A 1045 -24.77 47.91 -4.49
N GLU A 1046 -26.10 47.92 -4.28
CA GLU A 1046 -27.13 47.89 -5.35
C GLU A 1046 -26.98 49.01 -6.41
N GLU A 1047 -26.25 50.10 -6.12
CA GLU A 1047 -25.96 51.17 -7.11
C GLU A 1047 -24.81 50.81 -8.08
N GLN A 1048 -24.07 49.71 -7.85
CA GLN A 1048 -22.91 49.24 -8.62
C GLN A 1048 -23.29 48.23 -9.73
N VAL A 1049 -24.45 48.45 -10.36
CA VAL A 1049 -25.13 47.51 -11.29
C VAL A 1049 -24.25 46.95 -12.40
N ASP A 1050 -23.30 47.71 -12.94
CA ASP A 1050 -22.41 47.26 -14.02
C ASP A 1050 -21.32 46.27 -13.55
N GLN A 1051 -21.29 45.84 -12.27
CA GLN A 1051 -20.27 44.94 -11.69
C GLN A 1051 -20.72 43.50 -11.44
N TYR A 1052 -22.02 43.19 -11.49
CA TYR A 1052 -22.54 41.81 -11.47
C TYR A 1052 -23.10 41.38 -12.83
N VAL A 1053 -22.88 42.18 -13.88
CA VAL A 1053 -23.19 41.84 -15.27
C VAL A 1053 -22.02 41.03 -15.81
N GLY A 1054 -22.20 39.72 -15.93
CA GLY A 1054 -21.16 38.79 -16.35
C GLY A 1054 -20.67 37.83 -15.26
N THR A 1055 -21.16 37.95 -14.02
CA THR A 1055 -20.80 37.05 -12.90
C THR A 1055 -20.98 35.59 -13.30
N LEU A 1056 -19.98 34.78 -13.00
CA LEU A 1056 -19.97 33.36 -13.30
C LEU A 1056 -20.47 32.57 -12.08
N LEU A 1057 -21.40 31.64 -12.34
CA LEU A 1057 -21.91 30.71 -11.34
C LEU A 1057 -21.66 29.28 -11.80
N SER A 1058 -20.97 28.50 -10.98
CA SER A 1058 -20.78 27.06 -11.19
C SER A 1058 -21.32 26.25 -10.03
N ALA A 1059 -21.68 24.99 -10.29
CA ALA A 1059 -22.11 24.05 -9.27
C ALA A 1059 -21.07 22.95 -9.06
N GLU A 1060 -20.85 22.61 -7.80
CA GLU A 1060 -19.99 21.52 -7.36
C GLU A 1060 -20.80 20.53 -6.53
N ALA A 1061 -20.61 19.24 -6.77
CA ALA A 1061 -21.32 18.17 -6.07
C ALA A 1061 -20.32 17.29 -5.30
N THR A 1062 -20.58 17.11 -4.01
CA THR A 1062 -19.79 16.23 -3.14
C THR A 1062 -20.67 15.08 -2.67
N THR A 1063 -20.25 13.85 -2.94
CA THR A 1063 -20.94 12.64 -2.49
C THR A 1063 -20.12 11.98 -1.38
N TYR A 1064 -20.78 11.52 -0.32
CA TYR A 1064 -20.13 10.92 0.84
C TYR A 1064 -20.22 9.40 0.81
N ALA A 1065 -19.17 8.75 1.30
CA ALA A 1065 -19.23 7.33 1.64
C ALA A 1065 -20.13 7.12 2.86
N CYS A 1066 -20.60 5.89 3.09
CA CYS A 1066 -21.63 5.62 4.10
C CYS A 1066 -21.32 4.38 4.94
N ASP A 1067 -20.90 4.61 6.19
CA ASP A 1067 -20.69 3.57 7.21
C ASP A 1067 -22.03 2.97 7.65
N ASN A 1068 -22.99 3.86 7.95
CA ASN A 1068 -24.30 3.52 8.51
C ASN A 1068 -25.41 3.99 7.55
N VAL A 1069 -26.45 3.18 7.42
CA VAL A 1069 -27.58 3.43 6.53
C VAL A 1069 -28.90 3.26 7.28
N SER A 1070 -29.85 4.16 7.01
CA SER A 1070 -31.20 4.16 7.56
C SER A 1070 -32.20 3.59 6.56
N GLU A 1071 -33.07 2.69 7.02
CA GLU A 1071 -34.18 2.17 6.23
C GLU A 1071 -35.15 3.31 5.87
N THR A 1072 -35.37 3.56 4.57
CA THR A 1072 -36.44 4.49 4.12
C THR A 1072 -37.83 3.95 4.45
N GLY A 1073 -37.97 2.62 4.43
CA GLY A 1073 -39.23 1.89 4.55
C GLY A 1073 -39.87 1.52 3.22
N ASP A 1074 -39.27 1.91 2.09
CA ASP A 1074 -39.64 1.50 0.73
C ASP A 1074 -38.69 0.42 0.19
N THR A 1075 -39.11 -0.27 -0.88
CA THR A 1075 -38.45 -1.49 -1.38
C THR A 1075 -38.66 -1.63 -2.89
N GLN A 1076 -37.59 -1.88 -3.63
CA GLN A 1076 -37.63 -2.16 -5.07
C GLN A 1076 -37.56 -3.68 -5.35
N SER A 1077 -37.74 -4.09 -6.61
CA SER A 1077 -37.61 -5.51 -6.99
C SER A 1077 -37.22 -5.71 -8.45
N HIS A 1078 -36.11 -6.42 -8.68
CA HIS A 1078 -35.51 -6.66 -9.99
C HIS A 1078 -35.14 -8.12 -10.19
N ASP A 1079 -35.45 -8.66 -11.37
CA ASP A 1079 -35.28 -10.07 -11.81
C ASP A 1079 -35.73 -11.20 -10.85
N GLY A 1080 -36.42 -10.85 -9.76
CA GLY A 1080 -36.95 -11.78 -8.75
C GLY A 1080 -36.41 -11.52 -7.34
N THR A 1081 -35.33 -10.74 -7.22
CA THR A 1081 -34.75 -10.27 -5.96
C THR A 1081 -35.47 -9.00 -5.49
N THR A 1082 -35.67 -8.86 -4.18
CA THR A 1082 -36.15 -7.63 -3.53
C THR A 1082 -34.95 -6.92 -2.91
N TYR A 1083 -34.97 -5.58 -2.98
CA TYR A 1083 -33.94 -4.71 -2.45
C TYR A 1083 -34.61 -3.68 -1.53
N ASP A 1084 -34.04 -3.47 -0.34
CA ASP A 1084 -34.54 -2.46 0.60
C ASP A 1084 -33.87 -1.11 0.29
N GLU A 1085 -34.64 -0.02 0.23
CA GLU A 1085 -34.11 1.31 -0.10
C GLU A 1085 -33.60 2.01 1.17
N VAL A 1086 -32.36 2.50 1.14
CA VAL A 1086 -31.68 3.07 2.32
C VAL A 1086 -30.96 4.38 2.02
N THR A 1087 -30.90 5.29 3.00
CA THR A 1087 -30.15 6.56 2.91
C THR A 1087 -29.17 6.69 4.08
N CYS A 1088 -28.01 7.30 3.83
CA CYS A 1088 -26.89 7.32 4.77
C CYS A 1088 -27.15 8.14 6.04
N GLU A 1089 -26.63 7.68 7.19
CA GLU A 1089 -26.81 8.33 8.51
C GLU A 1089 -25.64 9.25 8.93
N SER A 1090 -24.43 9.02 8.43
CA SER A 1090 -23.19 9.72 8.79
C SER A 1090 -22.44 10.22 7.56
N ARG A 1091 -21.60 11.25 7.75
CA ARG A 1091 -20.59 11.74 6.79
C ARG A 1091 -19.15 11.45 7.25
N GLU A 1092 -19.02 10.64 8.29
CA GLU A 1092 -17.75 10.40 9.00
C GLU A 1092 -16.85 9.39 8.25
N ALA A 1093 -17.42 8.64 7.30
CA ALA A 1093 -16.75 7.77 6.32
C ALA A 1093 -15.76 8.47 5.37
N GLY A 1094 -15.87 9.80 5.21
CA GLY A 1094 -15.16 10.58 4.21
C GLY A 1094 -15.92 10.77 2.88
N THR A 1095 -15.30 11.52 1.97
CA THR A 1095 -15.83 11.83 0.63
C THR A 1095 -15.60 10.66 -0.33
N PHE A 1096 -16.63 10.25 -1.07
CA PHE A 1096 -16.53 9.25 -2.14
C PHE A 1096 -16.15 9.90 -3.47
N ASP A 1097 -16.80 11.01 -3.81
CA ASP A 1097 -16.56 11.77 -5.05
C ASP A 1097 -16.77 13.27 -4.83
N GLN A 1098 -16.00 14.10 -5.53
CA GLN A 1098 -16.10 15.56 -5.47
C GLN A 1098 -15.89 16.15 -6.86
N ILE A 1099 -17.00 16.56 -7.48
CA ILE A 1099 -17.05 17.07 -8.84
C ILE A 1099 -17.07 18.59 -8.80
N ASN A 1100 -15.94 19.17 -9.16
CA ASN A 1100 -15.80 20.60 -9.40
C ASN A 1100 -16.00 20.93 -10.89
N ASN A 1101 -16.04 22.21 -11.22
CA ASN A 1101 -16.31 22.68 -12.58
C ASN A 1101 -15.10 22.63 -13.53
N SER A 1102 -14.22 21.63 -13.40
CA SER A 1102 -12.96 21.56 -14.18
C SER A 1102 -13.13 21.04 -15.61
N SER A 1103 -14.27 20.42 -15.96
CA SER A 1103 -14.49 19.95 -17.33
C SER A 1103 -15.97 19.84 -17.77
N LYS A 1104 -16.18 19.94 -19.08
CA LYS A 1104 -17.48 19.77 -19.76
C LYS A 1104 -18.09 18.36 -19.65
N SER A 1105 -17.36 17.33 -19.20
CA SER A 1105 -17.97 16.00 -18.98
C SER A 1105 -18.67 15.88 -17.62
N ASP A 1106 -18.42 16.81 -16.70
CA ASP A 1106 -18.73 16.63 -15.28
C ASP A 1106 -19.78 17.66 -14.82
N HIS A 1107 -19.93 18.76 -15.58
CA HIS A 1107 -20.94 19.80 -15.37
C HIS A 1107 -21.45 20.31 -16.74
N GLU A 1108 -22.75 20.28 -16.96
CA GLU A 1108 -23.43 20.69 -18.21
C GLU A 1108 -24.54 21.72 -17.89
N ILE A 1109 -24.72 22.73 -18.75
CA ILE A 1109 -25.71 23.80 -18.60
C ILE A 1109 -26.70 23.74 -19.77
N TYR A 1110 -27.97 24.07 -19.50
CA TYR A 1110 -29.04 24.13 -20.49
C TYR A 1110 -29.90 25.39 -20.31
N VAL A 1111 -30.10 26.15 -21.40
CA VAL A 1111 -30.96 27.34 -21.47
C VAL A 1111 -32.19 27.12 -22.36
N ASP A 1112 -33.06 28.12 -22.50
CA ASP A 1112 -34.33 28.00 -23.24
C ASP A 1112 -34.13 27.60 -24.71
N GLY A 1113 -34.91 26.61 -25.17
CA GLY A 1113 -34.87 26.08 -26.53
C GLY A 1113 -33.75 25.09 -26.83
N GLU A 1114 -32.92 24.73 -25.86
CA GLU A 1114 -31.86 23.73 -26.06
C GLU A 1114 -32.37 22.29 -25.96
N SER A 1115 -31.67 21.36 -26.60
CA SER A 1115 -32.09 19.95 -26.63
C SER A 1115 -31.86 19.27 -25.29
N ILE A 1116 -32.90 18.62 -24.78
CA ILE A 1116 -32.83 17.78 -23.59
C ILE A 1116 -31.97 16.55 -23.92
N PRO A 1117 -30.99 16.16 -23.07
CA PRO A 1117 -30.16 14.98 -23.29
C PRO A 1117 -30.97 13.70 -23.50
N ASP A 1118 -30.45 12.79 -24.33
CA ASP A 1118 -31.09 11.50 -24.57
C ASP A 1118 -30.95 10.62 -23.31
N ALA A 1119 -31.99 9.83 -23.00
CA ALA A 1119 -31.96 8.91 -21.86
C ALA A 1119 -30.93 7.77 -22.00
N SER A 1120 -30.21 7.69 -23.13
CA SER A 1120 -29.03 6.83 -23.35
C SER A 1120 -27.68 7.56 -23.22
N GLU A 1121 -27.68 8.85 -22.87
CA GLU A 1121 -26.50 9.65 -22.53
C GLU A 1121 -26.22 9.68 -21.01
N PHE A 1122 -27.11 9.08 -20.20
CA PHE A 1122 -26.87 8.68 -18.82
C PHE A 1122 -27.12 7.16 -18.73
N ASP A 1123 -26.13 6.37 -18.31
CA ASP A 1123 -26.38 4.94 -18.07
C ASP A 1123 -27.10 4.79 -16.72
N THR A 1124 -28.42 4.68 -16.78
CA THR A 1124 -29.27 4.48 -15.59
C THR A 1124 -29.41 2.98 -15.32
N GLY A 1125 -28.58 2.45 -14.41
CA GLY A 1125 -28.76 1.10 -13.89
C GLY A 1125 -30.16 0.88 -13.34
N TRP A 1126 -30.60 -0.37 -13.33
CA TRP A 1126 -32.00 -0.77 -13.15
C TRP A 1126 -32.67 -0.28 -11.85
N PHE A 1127 -31.88 0.11 -10.85
CA PHE A 1127 -32.30 0.60 -9.54
C PHE A 1127 -32.63 2.10 -9.54
N LYS A 1128 -32.28 2.83 -10.60
CA LYS A 1128 -32.69 4.22 -10.84
C LYS A 1128 -34.09 4.19 -11.49
N ASP A 1129 -35.13 4.27 -10.66
CA ASP A 1129 -36.54 4.10 -11.07
C ASP A 1129 -37.11 5.27 -11.92
N GLU A 1130 -36.38 6.39 -11.98
CA GLU A 1130 -36.68 7.54 -12.82
C GLU A 1130 -35.65 7.69 -13.96
N SER A 1131 -36.09 8.23 -15.08
CA SER A 1131 -35.19 8.78 -16.11
C SER A 1131 -34.97 10.28 -15.87
N PHE A 1132 -33.91 10.86 -16.44
CA PHE A 1132 -33.66 12.33 -16.39
C PHE A 1132 -34.92 13.15 -16.74
N ARG A 1133 -35.67 12.70 -17.75
CA ARG A 1133 -36.92 13.33 -18.15
C ARG A 1133 -38.03 13.22 -17.09
N GLN A 1134 -38.09 12.16 -16.28
CA GLN A 1134 -39.06 12.05 -15.17
C GLN A 1134 -38.74 13.07 -14.07
N VAL A 1135 -37.48 13.16 -13.62
CA VAL A 1135 -37.03 14.13 -12.59
C VAL A 1135 -37.51 15.57 -12.89
N ILE A 1136 -37.32 16.02 -14.14
CA ILE A 1136 -37.78 17.34 -14.60
C ILE A 1136 -39.32 17.43 -14.66
N ASN A 1137 -40.02 16.40 -15.14
CA ASN A 1137 -41.49 16.43 -15.25
C ASN A 1137 -42.19 16.43 -13.88
N ASP A 1138 -41.65 15.67 -12.92
CA ASP A 1138 -42.16 15.58 -11.54
C ASP A 1138 -41.64 16.74 -10.64
N TYR A 1139 -40.69 17.55 -11.13
CA TYR A 1139 -40.47 18.92 -10.66
C TYR A 1139 -41.55 19.88 -11.19
N ASP A 1140 -41.46 20.20 -12.48
CA ASP A 1140 -42.39 21.03 -13.21
C ASP A 1140 -42.32 20.69 -14.70
N SER A 1141 -43.28 19.87 -15.15
CA SER A 1141 -43.51 19.52 -16.57
C SER A 1141 -43.64 20.70 -17.54
N SER A 1142 -43.73 21.96 -17.09
CA SER A 1142 -43.73 23.13 -17.97
C SER A 1142 -42.34 23.58 -18.44
N LEU A 1143 -41.25 23.08 -17.82
CA LEU A 1143 -39.87 23.32 -18.26
C LEU A 1143 -39.48 22.55 -19.54
N ILE A 1144 -40.40 21.79 -20.14
CA ILE A 1144 -40.19 20.95 -21.32
C ILE A 1144 -41.22 21.26 -22.41
N ALA A 1145 -40.77 21.47 -23.64
CA ALA A 1145 -41.64 21.70 -24.79
C ALA A 1145 -42.31 20.40 -25.27
N ASP A 1146 -43.58 20.18 -24.88
CA ASP A 1146 -44.43 19.09 -25.43
C ASP A 1146 -44.73 19.33 -26.92
N THR A 1147 -43.78 18.94 -27.77
CA THR A 1147 -43.80 19.18 -29.21
C THR A 1147 -44.55 18.06 -29.92
N ASP A 1148 -45.66 18.41 -30.57
CA ASP A 1148 -46.74 17.55 -31.09
C ASP A 1148 -46.35 16.60 -32.27
N GLY A 1149 -45.28 15.80 -32.09
CA GLY A 1149 -45.08 14.49 -32.75
C GLY A 1149 -44.37 14.43 -34.11
N ASP A 1150 -43.43 15.32 -34.44
CA ASP A 1150 -42.62 15.24 -35.71
C ASP A 1150 -41.16 15.75 -35.58
N SER A 1151 -40.65 16.03 -34.36
CA SER A 1151 -39.23 16.23 -34.06
C SER A 1151 -38.61 14.96 -33.45
N THR A 1152 -37.28 14.84 -33.49
CA THR A 1152 -36.51 13.76 -32.84
C THR A 1152 -35.45 14.31 -31.88
N ALA A 1153 -35.80 15.43 -31.26
CA ALA A 1153 -35.17 16.04 -30.10
C ALA A 1153 -36.33 16.67 -29.32
N ASP A 1154 -36.32 16.49 -28.00
CA ASP A 1154 -37.16 17.26 -27.09
C ASP A 1154 -36.35 18.51 -26.69
N GLU A 1155 -37.00 19.67 -26.55
CA GLU A 1155 -36.35 20.94 -26.23
C GLU A 1155 -36.82 21.44 -24.85
N PHE A 1156 -35.90 22.04 -24.09
CA PHE A 1156 -36.20 22.78 -22.86
C PHE A 1156 -37.06 24.01 -23.17
N SER A 1157 -37.93 24.38 -22.23
CA SER A 1157 -38.91 25.48 -22.34
C SER A 1157 -38.85 26.33 -21.07
N LEU A 1158 -37.77 27.10 -20.94
CA LEU A 1158 -37.40 27.81 -19.72
C LEU A 1158 -37.81 29.29 -19.78
N GLY A 1159 -37.84 29.99 -18.65
CA GLY A 1159 -38.00 31.44 -18.62
C GLY A 1159 -36.75 32.18 -19.12
N GLU A 1160 -36.91 33.46 -19.47
CA GLU A 1160 -35.81 34.32 -19.95
C GLU A 1160 -34.66 34.51 -18.93
N ASN A 1161 -34.88 34.11 -17.66
CA ASN A 1161 -33.95 34.20 -16.55
C ASN A 1161 -33.59 32.81 -15.96
N ASP A 1162 -33.98 31.72 -16.62
CA ASP A 1162 -33.99 30.39 -16.03
C ASP A 1162 -32.99 29.48 -16.76
N ALA A 1163 -32.36 28.57 -16.02
CA ALA A 1163 -31.43 27.57 -16.55
C ALA A 1163 -31.54 26.24 -15.78
N VAL A 1164 -31.18 25.14 -16.45
CA VAL A 1164 -30.98 23.83 -15.82
C VAL A 1164 -29.49 23.52 -15.83
N ILE A 1165 -28.96 23.09 -14.68
CA ILE A 1165 -27.56 22.68 -14.52
C ILE A 1165 -27.54 21.20 -14.14
N VAL A 1166 -26.69 20.41 -14.80
CA VAL A 1166 -26.52 18.97 -14.56
C VAL A 1166 -25.08 18.74 -14.12
N VAL A 1167 -24.89 18.32 -12.87
CA VAL A 1167 -23.58 17.90 -12.36
C VAL A 1167 -23.55 16.37 -12.43
N ARG A 1168 -22.65 15.78 -13.21
CA ARG A 1168 -22.49 14.33 -13.30
C ARG A 1168 -21.51 13.87 -12.22
N THR A 1169 -21.84 12.82 -11.49
CA THR A 1169 -20.99 12.27 -10.41
C THR A 1169 -20.56 10.85 -10.75
N ASN A 1170 -19.42 10.45 -10.17
CA ASN A 1170 -18.93 9.08 -10.25
C ASN A 1170 -19.80 8.14 -9.41
N SER A 1171 -19.91 6.88 -9.84
CA SER A 1171 -20.61 5.79 -9.16
C SER A 1171 -19.63 4.67 -8.80
N SER A 1172 -19.95 3.79 -7.83
CA SER A 1172 -19.08 2.65 -7.51
C SER A 1172 -19.20 1.50 -8.51
N ASN A 1173 -20.06 1.64 -9.52
CA ASN A 1173 -20.59 0.55 -10.34
C ASN A 1173 -20.46 0.79 -11.86
N SER A 1174 -19.89 1.93 -12.28
CA SER A 1174 -19.69 2.41 -13.65
C SER A 1174 -20.93 2.91 -14.42
N ASP A 1175 -22.10 2.99 -13.76
CA ASP A 1175 -23.25 3.76 -14.24
C ASP A 1175 -22.97 5.28 -14.19
N THR A 1176 -23.82 6.07 -14.85
CA THR A 1176 -23.80 7.54 -14.72
C THR A 1176 -24.68 7.98 -13.55
N ASP A 1177 -24.07 8.55 -12.51
CA ASP A 1177 -24.77 9.25 -11.44
C ASP A 1177 -24.81 10.75 -11.75
N TYR A 1178 -25.80 11.48 -11.21
CA TYR A 1178 -25.92 12.92 -11.46
C TYR A 1178 -26.82 13.65 -10.44
N VAL A 1179 -26.62 14.96 -10.33
CA VAL A 1179 -27.45 15.92 -9.60
C VAL A 1179 -27.96 16.97 -10.59
N VAL A 1180 -29.26 17.25 -10.58
CA VAL A 1180 -29.91 18.23 -11.45
C VAL A 1180 -30.39 19.41 -10.62
N LEU A 1181 -30.11 20.61 -11.11
CA LEU A 1181 -30.41 21.89 -10.47
C LEU A 1181 -31.23 22.76 -11.42
N HIS A 1182 -32.20 23.50 -10.90
CA HIS A 1182 -32.90 24.56 -11.61
C HIS A 1182 -32.58 25.90 -10.99
N PHE A 1183 -32.07 26.80 -11.83
CA PHE A 1183 -31.72 28.18 -11.52
C PHE A 1183 -32.82 29.11 -12.06
N GLU A 1184 -33.37 29.95 -11.20
CA GLU A 1184 -34.45 30.91 -11.48
C GLU A 1184 -33.98 32.30 -11.04
N ALA A 1185 -33.66 33.20 -11.97
CA ALA A 1185 -33.17 34.55 -11.63
C ALA A 1185 -34.22 35.66 -11.75
N TRP A 1186 -34.03 36.76 -11.02
CA TRP A 1186 -34.86 37.96 -11.13
C TRP A 1186 -34.14 39.23 -10.66
N ASN A 1187 -34.78 40.37 -10.90
CA ASN A 1187 -34.42 41.64 -10.28
C ASN A 1187 -35.49 42.06 -9.26
N GLU A 1188 -35.11 42.16 -7.98
CA GLU A 1188 -35.88 42.89 -6.98
C GLU A 1188 -35.81 44.40 -7.29
N GLY A 1189 -36.68 44.85 -8.20
CA GLY A 1189 -36.90 46.27 -8.39
C GLY A 1189 -37.42 46.88 -7.08
N PRO A 1190 -36.87 48.01 -6.58
CA PRO A 1190 -37.34 48.59 -5.34
C PRO A 1190 -38.86 48.85 -5.43
N TRP A 1191 -39.60 48.41 -4.41
CA TRP A 1191 -41.07 48.36 -4.28
C TRP A 1191 -41.80 47.11 -4.87
N VAL A 1192 -41.82 45.96 -4.16
CA VAL A 1192 -42.99 45.42 -3.39
C VAL A 1192 -42.93 43.89 -3.12
N VAL A 1193 -42.78 43.54 -1.83
CA VAL A 1193 -43.47 42.52 -1.01
C VAL A 1193 -44.02 41.23 -1.68
N ASN A 1194 -43.49 40.08 -1.22
CA ASN A 1194 -44.15 38.76 -1.03
C ASN A 1194 -45.58 38.59 -1.59
N GLY A 1195 -45.73 37.77 -2.64
CA GLY A 1195 -46.99 37.18 -3.07
C GLY A 1195 -47.02 35.67 -2.78
N SER A 1196 -47.95 35.22 -1.95
CA SER A 1196 -48.16 33.80 -1.62
C SER A 1196 -48.92 33.04 -2.71
N ASP A 1197 -48.86 31.70 -2.68
CA ASP A 1197 -49.54 30.77 -3.59
C ASP A 1197 -51.09 30.90 -3.67
N ASP A 1198 -51.61 31.87 -4.42
CA ASP A 1198 -52.66 31.59 -5.41
C ASP A 1198 -52.60 32.49 -6.65
N GLY A 1199 -52.77 31.89 -7.84
CA GLY A 1199 -52.66 32.60 -9.11
C GLY A 1199 -53.86 33.50 -9.41
N SER A 1200 -53.86 34.75 -8.95
CA SER A 1200 -54.86 35.75 -9.37
C SER A 1200 -54.39 37.21 -9.46
N SER A 1201 -54.26 37.72 -10.69
CA SER A 1201 -53.87 39.11 -10.98
C SER A 1201 -54.99 40.15 -10.73
N GLN A 1202 -54.72 41.16 -9.87
CA GLN A 1202 -55.39 42.48 -9.84
C GLN A 1202 -54.44 43.57 -9.33
N VAL A 1203 -54.82 44.86 -9.48
CA VAL A 1203 -53.90 46.02 -9.39
C VAL A 1203 -54.46 47.14 -8.48
N VAL A 1204 -53.55 47.96 -7.90
CA VAL A 1204 -53.72 49.32 -7.32
C VAL A 1204 -54.12 49.45 -5.83
N GLY A 1205 -53.26 50.11 -5.03
CA GLY A 1205 -53.70 51.35 -4.32
C GLY A 1205 -53.36 51.63 -2.84
N ASP A 1206 -52.23 52.31 -2.61
CA ASP A 1206 -52.04 53.56 -1.82
C ASP A 1206 -52.52 53.73 -0.33
N ASP A 1207 -51.60 54.29 0.48
CA ASP A 1207 -51.72 55.04 1.77
C ASP A 1207 -52.21 54.36 3.10
N SER A 1208 -51.67 54.90 4.21
CA SER A 1208 -52.25 55.01 5.56
C SER A 1208 -52.02 53.97 6.69
N SER A 1209 -50.74 53.77 7.03
CA SER A 1209 -50.17 54.08 8.37
C SER A 1209 -50.61 53.36 9.69
N ILE A 1210 -49.62 52.77 10.39
CA ILE A 1210 -49.23 53.02 11.82
C ILE A 1210 -50.20 52.59 12.97
N PRO A 1211 -49.75 51.88 14.04
CA PRO A 1211 -48.65 50.88 14.18
C PRO A 1211 -48.95 49.74 15.23
N ASP A 1212 -47.96 48.87 15.55
CA ASP A 1212 -47.62 48.33 16.91
C ASP A 1212 -48.67 47.47 17.69
N PRO A 1213 -48.32 46.64 18.71
CA PRO A 1213 -47.02 46.04 19.11
C PRO A 1213 -47.03 44.49 19.05
N THR A 1214 -45.97 43.88 19.61
CA THR A 1214 -45.66 42.43 19.75
C THR A 1214 -45.33 41.74 18.42
N ASP A 1215 -44.12 41.20 18.22
CA ASP A 1215 -43.17 40.70 19.24
C ASP A 1215 -41.82 41.46 19.37
N ASP A 1216 -41.40 41.70 20.62
CA ASP A 1216 -40.03 42.04 21.03
C ASP A 1216 -39.15 40.75 20.99
N ASN A 1217 -37.82 40.77 20.76
CA ASN A 1217 -36.83 41.72 21.28
C ASN A 1217 -35.65 41.95 20.32
N SER A 1218 -34.96 43.07 20.54
CA SER A 1218 -33.80 43.53 19.77
C SER A 1218 -32.46 43.49 20.56
N TYR A 1219 -31.43 42.91 19.95
CA TYR A 1219 -29.99 43.29 19.97
C TYR A 1219 -29.14 43.50 21.26
N VAL A 1220 -27.81 43.34 21.04
CA VAL A 1220 -26.61 43.88 21.75
C VAL A 1220 -26.19 43.31 23.12
N ILE A 1221 -24.97 42.73 23.22
CA ILE A 1221 -23.77 43.29 23.95
C ILE A 1221 -22.57 42.32 24.05
N ASP A 1222 -21.40 42.86 23.64
CA ASP A 1222 -19.98 42.56 23.98
C ASP A 1222 -19.30 41.18 23.76
N ILE A 1223 -17.99 41.33 23.52
CA ILE A 1223 -16.88 40.38 23.37
C ILE A 1223 -16.26 40.08 24.75
N ASP A 1224 -15.69 38.88 25.00
CA ASP A 1224 -14.24 38.66 25.23
C ASP A 1224 -13.85 37.24 25.74
N GLN A 1225 -12.65 36.80 25.33
CA GLN A 1225 -11.78 35.73 25.89
C GLN A 1225 -12.29 34.27 26.01
N SER A 1226 -11.91 33.43 25.02
CA SER A 1226 -10.87 32.38 25.25
C SER A 1226 -10.37 31.69 23.95
N ASN A 1227 -9.26 32.20 23.37
CA ASN A 1227 -8.37 31.59 22.35
C ASN A 1227 -9.01 31.26 20.95
N VAL A 1228 -8.34 31.15 19.77
CA VAL A 1228 -6.92 31.04 19.31
C VAL A 1228 -6.33 29.61 19.40
N GLU A 1229 -5.48 29.06 18.50
CA GLU A 1229 -5.08 29.36 17.08
C GLU A 1229 -6.22 28.91 16.10
N LEU A 1230 -6.18 28.64 14.76
CA LEU A 1230 -5.23 28.49 13.60
C LEU A 1230 -4.65 27.09 13.24
N GLY A 1231 -4.65 26.77 11.92
CA GLY A 1231 -4.38 25.45 11.26
C GLY A 1231 -5.67 24.83 10.70
N ASN A 1232 -5.87 24.29 9.48
CA ASN A 1232 -5.05 23.91 8.29
C ASN A 1232 -4.21 22.63 8.34
N GLU A 1233 -4.79 21.54 7.82
CA GLU A 1233 -4.21 20.48 6.96
C GLU A 1233 -5.35 20.00 6.02
N SER A 1234 -5.24 19.71 4.71
CA SER A 1234 -4.18 19.23 3.79
C SER A 1234 -4.06 17.70 3.65
N ALA A 1235 -3.67 17.26 2.44
CA ALA A 1235 -3.62 15.87 1.90
C ALA A 1235 -5.01 15.26 1.56
N SER A 1236 -5.41 14.93 0.32
CA SER A 1236 -4.75 14.44 -0.93
C SER A 1236 -4.56 12.92 -1.03
N ILE A 1237 -5.16 12.29 -2.06
CA ILE A 1237 -4.67 11.15 -2.91
C ILE A 1237 -5.87 10.72 -3.79
N VAL A 1238 -5.89 10.79 -5.13
CA VAL A 1238 -4.95 10.41 -6.23
C VAL A 1238 -5.08 8.93 -6.65
N ALA A 1239 -5.99 8.71 -7.60
CA ALA A 1239 -6.30 7.44 -8.28
C ALA A 1239 -5.15 6.89 -9.16
N LEU A 1240 -5.40 5.77 -9.87
CA LEU A 1240 -4.50 5.19 -10.88
C LEU A 1240 -4.87 5.59 -12.32
N PRO A 1241 -3.88 5.70 -13.22
CA PRO A 1241 -4.11 5.68 -14.66
C PRO A 1241 -3.90 4.30 -15.29
N GLY A 1242 -4.90 3.78 -16.01
CA GLY A 1242 -4.82 2.60 -16.87
C GLY A 1242 -6.24 2.09 -17.23
N ASP A 1243 -6.60 1.74 -18.46
CA ASP A 1243 -5.80 1.49 -19.68
C ASP A 1243 -6.56 1.94 -20.96
N VAL A 1244 -5.85 2.23 -22.05
CA VAL A 1244 -6.42 2.87 -23.27
C VAL A 1244 -6.56 1.87 -24.42
N VAL A 1245 -7.80 1.52 -24.82
CA VAL A 1245 -8.07 0.40 -25.75
C VAL A 1245 -8.98 0.74 -26.95
N ASP A 1246 -8.43 1.37 -27.99
CA ASP A 1246 -8.78 1.19 -29.42
C ASP A 1246 -7.82 2.03 -30.32
N ARG A 1247 -7.67 1.97 -31.65
CA ARG A 1247 -8.35 1.39 -32.85
C ARG A 1247 -7.25 1.33 -33.97
N ALA A 1248 -7.27 0.66 -35.15
CA ALA A 1248 -8.24 -0.14 -35.90
C ALA A 1248 -7.58 -0.99 -37.04
N VAL A 1249 -8.00 -2.26 -37.22
CA VAL A 1249 -8.29 -2.97 -38.50
C VAL A 1249 -7.28 -2.98 -39.71
N THR A 1250 -6.79 -4.17 -40.11
CA THR A 1250 -6.87 -4.81 -41.48
C THR A 1250 -5.80 -5.91 -41.74
N GLY A 1251 -6.14 -6.99 -42.47
CA GLY A 1251 -5.15 -7.83 -43.20
C GLY A 1251 -5.33 -9.37 -43.22
N ASP A 1252 -6.10 -9.90 -44.19
CA ASP A 1252 -6.27 -11.36 -44.42
C ASP A 1252 -5.07 -12.05 -45.11
N ALA A 1253 -4.55 -13.14 -44.53
CA ALA A 1253 -4.15 -14.39 -45.23
C ALA A 1253 -3.59 -15.46 -44.26
N GLY A 1254 -4.12 -16.70 -44.29
CA GLY A 1254 -3.72 -17.78 -43.36
C GLY A 1254 -2.63 -18.77 -43.85
N GLY A 1255 -2.06 -19.55 -42.91
CA GLY A 1255 -1.13 -20.66 -43.20
C GLY A 1255 -0.79 -21.55 -41.99
N THR A 1256 -1.22 -22.82 -41.99
CA THR A 1256 -1.03 -23.81 -40.90
C THR A 1256 0.26 -24.67 -41.07
N PRO A 1257 0.69 -25.50 -40.09
CA PRO A 1257 2.10 -25.50 -39.64
C PRO A 1257 2.93 -26.76 -39.98
N THR A 1258 4.24 -26.71 -39.70
CA THR A 1258 5.13 -27.89 -39.58
C THR A 1258 6.25 -27.68 -38.55
N ALA A 1259 6.47 -28.64 -37.65
CA ALA A 1259 7.55 -28.64 -36.66
C ALA A 1259 8.79 -29.44 -37.13
N ARG A 1260 10.00 -29.15 -36.57
CA ARG A 1260 11.02 -30.17 -36.18
C ARG A 1260 12.30 -29.66 -35.48
N LEU A 1261 12.45 -30.06 -34.21
CA LEU A 1261 13.59 -30.74 -33.56
C LEU A 1261 15.09 -30.27 -33.68
N VAL A 1262 15.67 -29.81 -32.55
CA VAL A 1262 16.87 -30.31 -31.76
C VAL A 1262 18.24 -30.57 -32.50
N PRO A 1263 19.45 -30.51 -31.87
CA PRO A 1263 20.13 -29.57 -30.93
C PRO A 1263 21.58 -29.13 -31.36
N SER A 1264 22.31 -28.32 -30.56
CA SER A 1264 23.49 -28.79 -29.75
C SER A 1264 24.50 -27.71 -29.27
N GLN A 1265 24.77 -27.77 -27.94
CA GLN A 1265 26.04 -27.54 -27.20
C GLN A 1265 26.92 -26.27 -27.36
N SER A 1266 26.86 -25.41 -26.32
CA SER A 1266 27.90 -25.15 -25.28
C SER A 1266 29.41 -25.20 -25.62
N GLY A 1267 30.21 -24.24 -25.08
CA GLY A 1267 31.65 -24.19 -25.37
C GLY A 1267 32.65 -23.42 -24.47
N ALA A 1268 32.35 -23.06 -23.21
CA ALA A 1268 33.35 -22.74 -22.14
C ALA A 1268 34.31 -21.51 -22.38
N SER A 1269 35.20 -21.06 -21.46
CA SER A 1269 35.68 -21.61 -20.17
C SER A 1269 36.35 -20.56 -19.25
N ALA A 1270 36.35 -20.85 -17.93
CA ALA A 1270 37.45 -20.63 -16.95
C ALA A 1270 37.78 -19.21 -16.41
N ALA A 1271 38.27 -19.02 -15.17
CA ALA A 1271 38.33 -19.89 -13.97
C ALA A 1271 38.97 -19.21 -12.73
N ARG A 1272 38.52 -19.61 -11.51
CA ARG A 1272 39.28 -19.71 -10.22
C ARG A 1272 39.82 -18.38 -9.60
N ALA A 1273 40.09 -18.26 -8.28
CA ALA A 1273 40.31 -19.30 -7.26
C ALA A 1273 40.06 -18.86 -5.79
N ARG A 1274 39.61 -19.82 -4.96
CA ARG A 1274 40.14 -20.18 -3.61
C ARG A 1274 40.13 -19.18 -2.43
N SER A 1275 39.33 -19.56 -1.41
CA SER A 1275 39.76 -20.19 -0.14
C SER A 1275 39.69 -19.39 1.16
N ALA A 1276 39.26 -20.11 2.21
CA ALA A 1276 39.18 -19.77 3.63
C ALA A 1276 38.07 -18.77 4.01
N VAL A 1277 37.44 -18.91 5.19
CA VAL A 1277 37.61 -19.98 6.20
C VAL A 1277 36.61 -21.10 5.96
#